data_AF-A0A2U9B7N7-F1
#
_entry.id   AF-A0A2U9B7N7-F1
#
_cell.length_a   1.000
_cell.length_b   1.000
_cell.length_c   1.000
_cell.angle_alpha   90.00
_cell.angle_beta   90.00
_cell.angle_gamma   90.00
#
_symmetry.space_group_name_H-M   'P 1'
#
loop_
_entity.id
_entity.type
_entity.pdbx_description
1 polymer ?
#
loop_
_entity_poly.entity_id
_entity_poly.type
_entity_poly.pdbx_seq_one_letter_code
_entity_poly.pdbx_strand_id
1 'polypeptide(L)'
;MSKIDKMSILGVRSFGIEDKDKQVISFFTPLTVLVGPNGAGKTTIIECLKYATAGELPPGSKGGAFVHDPKDAHETDVRAQIRLLFSDVNGEKVTIHRSMSCTQKAKNYSFKSLEQVITRIKDEESNWPLCEGKALKDKFDSIFAATKYIKALETMRQLRLTQNHTVKECQVELRYLKQNKEKAQQIRETVATKEAQLMASKDNVEHIESQIDPLENRLMDIDTKLGKVMKLDNDIKALDSRKKQMEEDNRELEETMEQVFQGSDEQLQDLYQNHQRTVKEKERRLTDCQKELERAGRECQRLNRVKAELLVEQGRLQLEADRHTQNIKNRDTQVRSLSSYLEMEGYDRPPFTTLQLESFHRHVTQRLEQEKDTVGQVLADLQEKEQQKQQSIDEIRDKKTGLERTVELKRDLQGKKQQELRNVRAELQRLEGSSTRLQELENELAKVERELQSTVQSSNVEELKAEVVELQREKAELDRAQRRLDQEMETLNAHTTTRTQMEMLKKDKTEKEDQVRKIKSRHGEELVSLLGHFPNKRELEDWIYAKSKEINSTRDRLAKLNKDLASNEQNKSHIASELRKKEQQLASDEEKFFNVCGSQDLEQDLGKLQEDLEKISKQRAMLAGATAVYTQFISQLTEEREPCCPVCQRTFPGESDLQEVISDMQSKLRLVPDKLKNTEQDLKRKERKKDEMMALKPVRKSIVQFQEKELPELRNRLQTVNRDIERLKGDVEEQETLLGTRMSEEDTAKACLQDISLMDRYLMDLKDVERKIAQQAAKLQGVDLTRTIQQVSQEKQETQHKIDTTSSRMELKRKLIQDQQDQLQMLKSVVNETRAEKLQLSSDMQKQQQLEEQSVEFTTEIQALTRDIREAKEQLSPLSAALEKLQQEKQELVEQKRQRQEEGQEKINAIKERVKVITTLERDITKYVDEGKDEYKEQKETELQETNTQLHDAEKQKEKINREMGNIRQDIDTQKVQERWLQDNLTLRKRVEELKEVVSKHKALMKDMGNMQVLQLRQERREAERRLEDLKKNRSIALGRQKGFEEEILDYRKELREDQYDKADERYKNKMIIMRTTELVIKDLDLYYKALDQTIMKFHSMKMDEINKIIRDLWRSTYRGQDIEYVEIRSDVDENSSAAVKRRVYNYRVVMVKGDTALDMRGRCSAGQKVLASLIIRLALAETFCLNCGILALDEPTTNLDRENIESLAHALVEIIKSRSRQRNFQLLIITHDEDFVELLGRSSYIEHFYRIRKNQDQNSEITKCSITSLSSYLH
;
A
#
# COMPACT_ATOMS: atom_id res chain seq x y z
N MET A 1 47.55 39.38 20.07
CA MET A 1 47.80 39.88 18.71
C MET A 1 49.28 39.76 18.45
N SER A 2 49.66 39.30 17.25
CA SER A 2 51.01 38.78 17.04
C SER A 2 52.07 39.86 16.91
N LYS A 3 53.27 39.54 17.41
CA LYS A 3 54.51 40.32 17.30
C LYS A 3 55.72 39.43 17.53
N ILE A 4 56.85 39.72 16.89
CA ILE A 4 58.14 39.13 17.23
C ILE A 4 58.74 39.93 18.40
N ASP A 5 59.26 39.23 19.41
CA ASP A 5 59.90 39.86 20.57
C ASP A 5 61.42 39.82 20.46
N LYS A 6 62.00 38.63 20.25
CA LYS A 6 63.46 38.41 20.35
C LYS A 6 63.93 37.17 19.60
N MET A 7 65.11 37.21 19.00
CA MET A 7 65.76 36.04 18.39
C MET A 7 67.22 35.91 18.84
N SER A 8 67.72 34.69 18.98
CA SER A 8 69.16 34.40 19.11
C SER A 8 69.63 33.49 17.99
N ILE A 9 70.79 33.79 17.42
CA ILE A 9 71.44 33.05 16.33
C ILE A 9 72.82 32.56 16.81
N LEU A 10 73.14 31.30 16.52
CA LEU A 10 74.45 30.68 16.76
C LEU A 10 74.76 29.69 15.63
N GLY A 11 76.00 29.69 15.11
CA GLY A 11 76.50 28.75 14.11
C GLY A 11 75.84 28.79 12.73
N VAL A 12 75.06 29.84 12.40
CA VAL A 12 74.37 29.97 11.10
C VAL A 12 75.20 30.83 10.15
N ARG A 13 75.64 30.24 9.03
CA ARG A 13 76.50 30.86 8.00
C ARG A 13 77.67 31.68 8.56
N SER A 14 77.45 32.98 8.72
CA SER A 14 78.45 33.98 9.08
C SER A 14 78.45 34.34 10.56
N PHE A 15 77.52 33.80 11.35
CA PHE A 15 77.55 33.85 12.81
C PHE A 15 78.43 32.71 13.34
N GLY A 16 79.27 33.00 14.34
CA GLY A 16 80.23 32.06 14.90
C GLY A 16 79.59 30.90 15.68
N ILE A 17 80.41 29.91 16.04
CA ILE A 17 79.95 28.62 16.57
C ILE A 17 80.07 28.49 18.10
N GLU A 18 80.91 29.30 18.74
CA GLU A 18 81.08 29.27 20.20
C GLU A 18 79.96 30.04 20.91
N ASP A 19 79.61 29.67 22.15
CA ASP A 19 78.58 30.38 22.93
C ASP A 19 78.91 31.88 23.16
N LYS A 20 80.18 32.30 22.98
CA LYS A 20 80.61 33.72 22.97
C LYS A 20 80.12 34.48 21.73
N ASP A 21 80.00 33.81 20.59
CA ASP A 21 79.64 34.41 19.29
C ASP A 21 78.12 34.59 19.13
N LYS A 22 77.35 34.06 20.08
CA LYS A 22 75.89 33.98 20.11
C LYS A 22 75.22 35.35 20.01
N GLN A 23 74.84 35.73 18.81
CA GLN A 23 74.19 37.03 18.57
C GLN A 23 72.72 37.02 18.98
N VAL A 24 72.27 38.14 19.54
CA VAL A 24 70.94 38.28 20.13
C VAL A 24 70.31 39.60 19.70
N ILE A 25 69.20 39.52 18.98
CA ILE A 25 68.46 40.67 18.45
C ILE A 25 67.07 40.75 19.10
N SER A 26 66.67 41.95 19.53
CA SER A 26 65.31 42.27 19.98
C SER A 26 64.60 43.06 18.88
N PHE A 27 63.32 42.78 18.65
CA PHE A 27 62.55 43.47 17.60
C PHE A 27 61.71 44.58 18.21
N PHE A 28 61.90 45.80 17.70
CA PHE A 28 61.23 47.01 18.15
C PHE A 28 59.91 47.24 17.38
N THR A 29 58.98 47.91 18.05
CA THR A 29 57.67 48.32 17.54
C THR A 29 57.63 49.86 17.55
N PRO A 30 57.22 50.53 16.46
CA PRO A 30 56.66 50.00 15.21
C PRO A 30 57.70 49.58 14.16
N LEU A 31 58.97 49.93 14.30
CA LEU A 31 60.01 49.70 13.28
C LEU A 31 61.33 49.20 13.89
N THR A 32 61.94 48.20 13.25
CA THR A 32 63.33 47.77 13.44
C THR A 32 64.12 47.97 12.15
N VAL A 33 65.29 48.61 12.21
CA VAL A 33 66.16 48.82 11.04
C VAL A 33 67.50 48.10 11.24
N LEU A 34 67.93 47.31 10.25
CA LEU A 34 69.19 46.58 10.21
C LEU A 34 70.08 47.14 9.09
N VAL A 35 71.27 47.63 9.47
CA VAL A 35 72.16 48.41 8.60
C VAL A 35 73.54 47.77 8.53
N GLY A 36 74.18 47.78 7.37
CA GLY A 36 75.57 47.35 7.23
C GLY A 36 75.98 47.04 5.78
N PRO A 37 77.28 46.80 5.54
CA PRO A 37 77.79 46.50 4.20
C PRO A 37 77.29 45.13 3.69
N ASN A 38 77.43 44.92 2.39
CA ASN A 38 77.11 43.64 1.77
C ASN A 38 78.11 42.56 2.24
N GLY A 39 77.62 41.34 2.46
CA GLY A 39 78.39 40.26 3.09
C GLY A 39 78.44 40.28 4.63
N ALA A 40 77.92 41.32 5.30
CA ALA A 40 77.94 41.41 6.77
C ALA A 40 77.04 40.39 7.51
N GLY A 41 76.16 39.68 6.79
CA GLY A 41 75.20 38.72 7.39
C GLY A 41 73.77 39.24 7.55
N LYS A 42 73.44 40.43 7.00
CA LYS A 42 72.11 41.06 7.16
C LYS A 42 70.95 40.15 6.73
N THR A 43 70.96 39.69 5.49
CA THR A 43 69.96 38.79 4.91
C THR A 43 69.83 37.50 5.71
N THR A 44 70.91 37.02 6.34
CA THR A 44 70.90 35.82 7.18
C THR A 44 70.04 35.98 8.43
N ILE A 45 69.78 37.20 8.92
CA ILE A 45 68.79 37.41 9.99
C ILE A 45 67.36 37.17 9.48
N ILE A 46 67.01 37.59 8.25
CA ILE A 46 65.73 37.25 7.62
C ILE A 46 65.65 35.75 7.28
N GLU A 47 66.74 35.13 6.85
CA GLU A 47 66.80 33.68 6.63
C GLU A 47 66.59 32.91 7.94
N CYS A 48 67.17 33.34 9.06
CA CYS A 48 66.92 32.78 10.38
C CYS A 48 65.46 32.93 10.81
N LEU A 49 64.84 34.10 10.58
CA LEU A 49 63.42 34.31 10.85
C LEU A 49 62.53 33.37 10.01
N LYS A 50 62.76 33.28 8.69
CA LYS A 50 62.01 32.38 7.79
C LYS A 50 62.18 30.90 8.16
N TYR A 51 63.40 30.48 8.48
CA TYR A 51 63.66 29.11 8.91
C TYR A 51 63.03 28.81 10.28
N ALA A 52 63.00 29.78 11.20
CA ALA A 52 62.29 29.63 12.46
C ALA A 52 60.78 29.48 12.24
N THR A 53 60.13 30.43 11.55
CA THR A 53 58.66 30.49 11.43
C THR A 53 58.08 29.50 10.43
N ALA A 54 58.70 29.33 9.26
CA ALA A 54 58.20 28.48 8.17
C ALA A 54 59.00 27.18 7.97
N GLY A 55 60.27 27.14 8.37
CA GLY A 55 61.19 26.02 8.09
C GLY A 55 61.89 26.10 6.74
N GLU A 56 61.69 27.20 5.99
CA GLU A 56 62.29 27.42 4.67
C GLU A 56 63.81 27.61 4.78
N LEU A 57 64.58 26.79 4.07
CA LEU A 57 66.03 26.97 3.88
C LEU A 57 66.32 27.93 2.73
N PRO A 58 67.42 28.71 2.77
CA PRO A 58 67.72 29.66 1.68
C PRO A 58 68.06 28.96 0.36
N PRO A 59 67.80 29.58 -0.80
CA PRO A 59 68.17 29.05 -2.11
C PRO A 59 69.67 28.71 -2.17
N GLY A 60 70.01 27.63 -2.88
CA GLY A 60 71.37 27.07 -2.94
C GLY A 60 71.81 26.23 -1.74
N SER A 61 71.17 26.36 -0.57
CA SER A 61 71.67 25.78 0.70
C SER A 61 71.52 24.26 0.85
N LYS A 62 71.09 23.52 -0.20
CA LYS A 62 70.82 22.07 -0.14
C LYS A 62 72.04 21.20 0.21
N GLY A 63 73.25 21.76 0.14
CA GLY A 63 74.49 21.11 0.57
C GLY A 63 74.92 21.38 2.03
N GLY A 64 74.16 22.17 2.81
CA GLY A 64 74.49 22.51 4.20
C GLY A 64 75.04 23.92 4.43
N ALA A 65 75.21 24.72 3.38
CA ALA A 65 75.67 26.13 3.39
C ALA A 65 74.67 27.14 4.05
N PHE A 66 73.93 26.68 5.05
CA PHE A 66 73.19 27.50 6.02
C PHE A 66 73.78 27.37 7.43
N VAL A 67 74.47 26.28 7.74
CA VAL A 67 75.37 26.17 8.90
C VAL A 67 76.69 26.90 8.56
N HIS A 68 77.41 27.36 9.58
CA HIS A 68 78.79 27.85 9.47
C HIS A 68 79.68 26.74 8.89
N ASP A 69 80.61 27.04 7.99
CA ASP A 69 81.36 26.00 7.28
C ASP A 69 82.30 25.24 8.25
N PRO A 70 82.21 23.90 8.36
CA PRO A 70 83.13 23.09 9.14
C PRO A 70 84.62 23.36 8.87
N LYS A 71 85.01 23.74 7.65
CA LYS A 71 86.40 24.11 7.34
C LYS A 71 86.82 25.40 8.02
N ASP A 72 85.96 26.41 7.99
CA ASP A 72 86.23 27.74 8.54
C ASP A 72 86.23 27.69 10.08
N ALA A 73 85.36 26.85 10.66
CA ALA A 73 85.35 26.50 12.08
C ALA A 73 86.49 25.55 12.54
N HIS A 74 87.21 24.92 11.60
CA HIS A 74 88.20 23.86 11.84
C HIS A 74 87.64 22.61 12.57
N GLU A 75 86.33 22.35 12.47
CA GLU A 75 85.65 21.21 13.11
C GLU A 75 85.13 20.19 12.08
N THR A 76 84.71 18.99 12.53
CA THR A 76 84.14 17.95 11.66
C THR A 76 82.61 17.86 11.68
N ASP A 77 81.93 18.31 12.74
CA ASP A 77 80.46 18.39 12.86
C ASP A 77 80.05 19.71 13.53
N VAL A 78 79.83 20.76 12.74
CA VAL A 78 79.40 22.07 13.26
C VAL A 78 77.91 22.08 13.54
N ARG A 79 77.51 22.69 14.66
CA ARG A 79 76.10 22.83 15.07
C ARG A 79 75.63 24.27 14.99
N ALA A 80 74.40 24.46 14.53
CA ALA A 80 73.74 25.76 14.48
C ALA A 80 72.41 25.73 15.24
N GLN A 81 72.05 26.86 15.84
CA GLN A 81 70.84 27.00 16.63
C GLN A 81 70.19 28.36 16.42
N ILE A 82 68.87 28.34 16.21
CA ILE A 82 68.02 29.53 16.17
C ILE A 82 66.94 29.37 17.24
N ARG A 83 66.81 30.36 18.12
CA ARG A 83 65.69 30.46 19.07
C ARG A 83 64.92 31.73 18.80
N LEU A 84 63.60 31.63 18.61
CA LEU A 84 62.71 32.76 18.32
C LEU A 84 61.62 32.84 19.39
N LEU A 85 61.51 33.97 20.07
CA LEU A 85 60.42 34.33 20.97
C LEU A 85 59.49 35.31 20.25
N PHE A 86 58.21 34.96 20.19
CA PHE A 86 57.16 35.81 19.64
C PHE A 86 55.88 35.68 20.47
N SER A 87 54.97 36.64 20.31
CA SER A 87 53.61 36.58 20.85
C SER A 87 52.63 36.22 19.73
N ASP A 88 51.61 35.41 20.01
CA ASP A 88 50.65 34.91 19.01
C ASP A 88 49.44 35.86 18.76
N VAL A 89 48.48 35.42 17.94
CA VAL A 89 47.26 36.19 17.66
C VAL A 89 46.41 36.45 18.92
N ASN A 90 46.44 35.57 19.92
CA ASN A 90 45.78 35.78 21.22
C ASN A 90 46.61 36.70 22.14
N GLY A 91 47.94 36.66 22.03
CA GLY A 91 48.90 37.39 22.86
C GLY A 91 49.73 36.50 23.79
N GLU A 92 49.63 35.18 23.66
CA GLU A 92 50.42 34.19 24.39
C GLU A 92 51.85 34.12 23.83
N LYS A 93 52.84 33.87 24.69
CA LYS A 93 54.25 33.80 24.29
C LYS A 93 54.61 32.41 23.78
N VAL A 94 54.97 32.32 22.51
CA VAL A 94 55.43 31.10 21.85
C VAL A 94 56.95 31.19 21.65
N THR A 95 57.65 30.10 21.98
CA THR A 95 59.09 29.96 21.71
C THR A 95 59.30 28.85 20.69
N ILE A 96 60.00 29.16 19.60
CA ILE A 96 60.45 28.20 18.59
C ILE A 96 61.93 27.89 18.84
N HIS A 97 62.28 26.60 18.81
CA HIS A 97 63.65 26.12 18.91
C HIS A 97 64.00 25.28 17.68
N ARG A 98 64.99 25.70 16.90
CA ARG A 98 65.52 24.96 15.75
C ARG A 98 67.01 24.68 15.96
N SER A 99 67.40 23.42 16.04
CA SER A 99 68.78 22.94 16.09
C SER A 99 69.09 22.14 14.82
N MET A 100 70.28 22.32 14.25
CA MET A 100 70.75 21.64 13.03
C MET A 100 72.28 21.45 13.07
N SER A 101 72.83 20.56 12.25
CA SER A 101 74.28 20.41 12.09
C SER A 101 74.71 20.20 10.64
N CYS A 102 75.99 20.41 10.38
CA CYS A 102 76.64 20.09 9.11
C CYS A 102 77.93 19.34 9.38
N THR A 103 77.96 18.07 8.98
CA THR A 103 79.15 17.21 9.12
C THR A 103 79.96 17.20 7.82
N GLN A 104 81.26 17.43 7.89
CA GLN A 104 82.15 17.34 6.73
C GLN A 104 82.57 15.88 6.46
N LYS A 105 82.47 15.44 5.21
CA LYS A 105 83.02 14.16 4.72
C LYS A 105 84.02 14.43 3.59
N ALA A 106 84.82 13.41 3.24
CA ALA A 106 86.05 13.56 2.43
C ALA A 106 85.94 14.34 1.09
N LYS A 107 84.75 14.45 0.48
CA LYS A 107 84.47 15.35 -0.67
C LYS A 107 83.17 16.16 -0.56
N ASN A 108 82.26 15.80 0.35
CA ASN A 108 80.89 16.33 0.42
C ASN A 108 80.54 16.73 1.86
N TYR A 109 79.67 17.73 2.02
CA TYR A 109 79.05 18.08 3.29
C TYR A 109 77.75 17.30 3.52
N SER A 110 77.34 17.17 4.78
CA SER A 110 76.18 16.38 5.21
C SER A 110 75.34 17.17 6.22
N PHE A 111 74.34 17.91 5.73
CA PHE A 111 73.38 18.64 6.57
C PHE A 111 72.39 17.71 7.29
N LYS A 112 72.04 18.04 8.54
CA LYS A 112 70.97 17.41 9.31
C LYS A 112 70.19 18.47 10.08
N SER A 113 68.86 18.37 10.11
CA SER A 113 68.07 18.94 11.21
C SER A 113 68.16 18.00 12.41
N LEU A 114 68.33 18.55 13.62
CA LEU A 114 68.47 17.78 14.86
C LEU A 114 67.20 17.86 15.70
N GLU A 115 66.78 19.08 16.06
CA GLU A 115 65.60 19.33 16.88
C GLU A 115 64.76 20.44 16.27
N GLN A 116 63.45 20.24 16.20
CA GLN A 116 62.51 21.24 15.70
C GLN A 116 61.27 21.29 16.61
N VAL A 117 61.39 21.93 17.77
CA VAL A 117 60.28 22.07 18.71
C VAL A 117 59.45 23.31 18.35
N ILE A 118 58.21 23.07 17.90
CA ILE A 118 57.21 24.08 17.57
C ILE A 118 55.86 23.65 18.17
N THR A 119 55.19 24.56 18.88
CA THR A 119 53.80 24.34 19.32
C THR A 119 52.80 24.77 18.24
N ARG A 120 52.81 24.07 17.08
CA ARG A 120 51.92 24.21 15.87
C ARG A 120 52.08 25.52 15.05
N ILE A 121 51.72 25.68 13.77
CA ILE A 121 51.78 24.92 12.46
C ILE A 121 50.95 25.74 11.42
N LYS A 122 51.21 25.89 10.10
CA LYS A 122 52.35 25.76 9.14
C LYS A 122 51.93 26.56 7.84
N ASP A 123 52.77 26.56 6.79
CA ASP A 123 52.51 26.89 5.36
C ASP A 123 52.48 28.38 4.93
N GLU A 124 53.00 28.82 3.78
CA GLU A 124 54.22 28.46 3.00
C GLU A 124 54.52 29.50 1.89
N GLU A 125 55.80 29.69 1.52
CA GLU A 125 56.39 30.30 0.30
C GLU A 125 56.04 31.74 -0.14
N SER A 126 57.09 32.55 -0.43
CA SER A 126 57.03 33.99 -0.71
C SER A 126 57.85 34.49 -1.92
N ASN A 127 57.30 34.46 -3.15
CA ASN A 127 57.69 35.38 -4.25
C ASN A 127 56.69 35.47 -5.43
N TRP A 128 55.46 35.01 -5.22
CA TRP A 128 54.46 34.69 -6.25
C TRP A 128 53.76 35.82 -7.07
N PRO A 129 53.71 37.12 -6.71
CA PRO A 129 52.85 38.11 -7.38
C PRO A 129 53.12 38.40 -8.87
N LEU A 130 54.24 37.93 -9.44
CA LEU A 130 54.60 38.09 -10.85
C LEU A 130 54.73 36.75 -11.60
N CYS A 131 54.31 35.65 -10.97
CA CYS A 131 54.35 34.30 -11.57
C CYS A 131 53.26 34.10 -12.63
N GLU A 132 53.33 32.97 -13.33
CA GLU A 132 52.37 32.62 -14.37
C GLU A 132 50.95 32.44 -13.80
N GLY A 133 49.93 32.71 -14.62
CA GLY A 133 48.54 32.86 -14.17
C GLY A 133 47.98 31.69 -13.34
N LYS A 134 48.46 30.46 -13.59
CA LYS A 134 48.11 29.29 -12.77
C LYS A 134 48.62 29.41 -11.32
N ALA A 135 49.91 29.69 -11.13
CA ALA A 135 50.51 29.83 -9.80
C ALA A 135 50.00 31.09 -9.07
N LEU A 136 49.76 32.18 -9.81
CA LEU A 136 49.16 33.40 -9.31
C LEU A 136 47.74 33.12 -8.76
N LYS A 137 46.91 32.41 -9.53
CA LYS A 137 45.56 31.98 -9.14
C LYS A 137 45.58 31.05 -7.93
N ASP A 138 46.39 30.00 -7.94
CA ASP A 138 46.40 28.99 -6.87
C ASP A 138 46.78 29.61 -5.51
N LYS A 139 47.61 30.68 -5.50
CA LYS A 139 47.90 31.46 -4.29
C LYS A 139 46.74 32.40 -3.90
N PHE A 140 46.10 33.09 -4.84
CA PHE A 140 44.91 33.92 -4.56
C PHE A 140 43.76 33.08 -3.97
N ASP A 141 43.40 31.94 -4.58
CA ASP A 141 42.36 31.03 -4.09
C ASP A 141 42.61 30.58 -2.63
N SER A 142 43.90 30.47 -2.23
CA SER A 142 44.32 30.20 -0.85
C SER A 142 44.17 31.42 0.07
N ILE A 143 44.65 32.60 -0.36
CA ILE A 143 44.61 33.86 0.42
C ILE A 143 43.19 34.31 0.74
N PHE A 144 42.23 34.13 -0.19
CA PHE A 144 40.81 34.41 0.07
C PHE A 144 40.16 33.45 1.10
N ALA A 145 40.88 32.42 1.59
CA ALA A 145 40.37 31.32 2.41
C ALA A 145 39.20 30.52 1.80
N ALA A 146 38.87 30.80 0.53
CA ALA A 146 37.72 30.27 -0.18
C ALA A 146 37.82 28.75 -0.42
N THR A 147 39.02 28.17 -0.36
CA THR A 147 39.27 26.72 -0.52
C THR A 147 38.38 25.84 0.36
N LYS A 148 38.01 26.27 1.58
CA LYS A 148 37.07 25.53 2.45
C LYS A 148 35.65 25.52 1.87
N TYR A 149 35.15 26.68 1.45
CA TYR A 149 33.80 26.81 0.88
C TYR A 149 33.70 26.23 -0.54
N ILE A 150 34.77 26.30 -1.34
CA ILE A 150 34.89 25.65 -2.64
C ILE A 150 34.86 24.12 -2.47
N LYS A 151 35.54 23.56 -1.46
CA LYS A 151 35.43 22.13 -1.12
C LYS A 151 33.99 21.76 -0.71
N ALA A 152 33.29 22.61 0.03
CA ALA A 152 31.88 22.39 0.39
C ALA A 152 30.94 22.45 -0.83
N LEU A 153 31.18 23.35 -1.80
CA LEU A 153 30.45 23.34 -3.08
C LEU A 153 30.71 22.06 -3.87
N GLU A 154 31.94 21.55 -3.89
CA GLU A 154 32.28 20.30 -4.60
C GLU A 154 31.63 19.08 -3.92
N THR A 155 31.57 19.00 -2.59
CA THR A 155 30.86 17.90 -1.89
C THR A 155 29.35 17.99 -2.03
N MET A 156 28.74 19.19 -1.94
CA MET A 156 27.31 19.40 -2.25
C MET A 156 26.99 18.95 -3.68
N ARG A 157 27.86 19.27 -4.64
CA ARG A 157 27.73 18.85 -6.04
C ARG A 157 27.83 17.34 -6.21
N GLN A 158 28.79 16.68 -5.55
CA GLN A 158 28.93 15.22 -5.57
C GLN A 158 27.69 14.55 -4.96
N LEU A 159 27.24 14.98 -3.78
CA LEU A 159 26.01 14.50 -3.16
C LEU A 159 24.79 14.67 -4.08
N ARG A 160 24.63 15.85 -4.71
CA ARG A 160 23.54 16.10 -5.67
C ARG A 160 23.59 15.14 -6.87
N LEU A 161 24.78 14.74 -7.34
CA LEU A 161 24.94 13.75 -8.40
C LEU A 161 24.59 12.32 -7.93
N THR A 162 25.08 11.90 -6.77
CA THR A 162 24.76 10.58 -6.18
C THR A 162 23.26 10.43 -5.95
N GLN A 163 22.61 11.43 -5.33
CA GLN A 163 21.16 11.40 -5.09
C GLN A 163 20.35 11.40 -6.41
N ASN A 164 20.83 12.08 -7.46
CA ASN A 164 20.22 11.98 -8.80
C ASN A 164 20.34 10.57 -9.41
N HIS A 165 21.37 9.80 -9.06
CA HIS A 165 21.47 8.40 -9.46
C HIS A 165 20.43 7.56 -8.71
N THR A 166 20.34 7.73 -7.38
CA THR A 166 19.38 7.03 -6.52
C THR A 166 17.93 7.31 -6.90
N VAL A 167 17.58 8.53 -7.33
CA VAL A 167 16.24 8.83 -7.88
C VAL A 167 15.98 8.04 -9.16
N LYS A 168 16.95 7.89 -10.07
CA LYS A 168 16.80 7.08 -11.30
C LYS A 168 16.64 5.59 -10.99
N GLU A 169 17.40 5.07 -10.04
CA GLU A 169 17.26 3.68 -9.56
C GLU A 169 15.86 3.45 -8.98
N CYS A 170 15.41 4.34 -8.08
CA CYS A 170 14.06 4.30 -7.53
C CYS A 170 12.98 4.41 -8.62
N GLN A 171 13.16 5.24 -9.65
CA GLN A 171 12.23 5.38 -10.78
C GLN A 171 12.15 4.14 -11.69
N VAL A 172 13.19 3.29 -11.73
CA VAL A 172 13.13 1.99 -12.43
C VAL A 172 12.39 0.98 -11.56
N GLU A 173 12.79 0.85 -10.30
CA GLU A 173 12.19 -0.08 -9.33
C GLU A 173 10.69 0.21 -9.09
N LEU A 174 10.29 1.49 -9.07
CA LEU A 174 8.90 1.91 -8.95
C LEU A 174 8.02 1.50 -10.13
N ARG A 175 8.56 1.25 -11.33
CA ARG A 175 7.76 0.72 -12.45
C ARG A 175 7.38 -0.74 -12.20
N TYR A 176 8.35 -1.54 -11.75
CA TYR A 176 8.13 -2.94 -11.40
C TYR A 176 7.20 -3.06 -10.17
N LEU A 177 7.44 -2.28 -9.11
CA LEU A 177 6.55 -2.25 -7.95
C LEU A 177 5.13 -1.74 -8.29
N LYS A 178 4.99 -0.82 -9.26
CA LYS A 178 3.67 -0.39 -9.77
C LYS A 178 2.96 -1.53 -10.51
N GLN A 179 3.64 -2.25 -11.39
CA GLN A 179 3.08 -3.42 -12.08
C GLN A 179 2.65 -4.52 -11.09
N ASN A 180 3.48 -4.80 -10.09
CA ASN A 180 3.14 -5.78 -9.05
C ASN A 180 1.93 -5.32 -8.20
N LYS A 181 1.83 -4.03 -7.86
CA LYS A 181 0.65 -3.46 -7.19
C LYS A 181 -0.60 -3.60 -8.07
N GLU A 182 -0.50 -3.23 -9.35
CA GLU A 182 -1.64 -3.26 -10.28
C GLU A 182 -2.13 -4.70 -10.51
N LYS A 183 -1.23 -5.68 -10.66
CA LYS A 183 -1.61 -7.09 -10.72
C LYS A 183 -2.17 -7.60 -9.39
N ALA A 184 -1.56 -7.26 -8.24
CA ALA A 184 -2.10 -7.64 -6.93
C ALA A 184 -3.51 -7.07 -6.69
N GLN A 185 -3.79 -5.86 -7.18
CA GLN A 185 -5.14 -5.29 -7.16
C GLN A 185 -6.11 -6.06 -8.06
N GLN A 186 -5.71 -6.38 -9.31
CA GLN A 186 -6.52 -7.20 -10.23
C GLN A 186 -6.87 -8.59 -9.64
N ILE A 187 -5.91 -9.25 -8.97
CA ILE A 187 -6.17 -10.54 -8.31
C ILE A 187 -7.14 -10.36 -7.12
N ARG A 188 -7.01 -9.30 -6.31
CA ARG A 188 -7.98 -9.00 -5.23
C ARG A 188 -9.40 -8.75 -5.76
N GLU A 189 -9.53 -7.99 -6.85
CA GLU A 189 -10.81 -7.72 -7.53
C GLU A 189 -11.41 -9.01 -8.13
N THR A 190 -10.56 -9.90 -8.66
CA THR A 190 -10.95 -11.22 -9.17
C THR A 190 -11.43 -12.13 -8.04
N VAL A 191 -10.71 -12.18 -6.92
CA VAL A 191 -11.09 -12.92 -5.70
C VAL A 191 -12.44 -12.43 -5.16
N ALA A 192 -12.64 -11.12 -5.02
CA ALA A 192 -13.93 -10.56 -4.57
C ALA A 192 -15.08 -10.91 -5.52
N THR A 193 -14.83 -10.90 -6.84
CA THR A 193 -15.82 -11.30 -7.86
C THR A 193 -16.18 -12.79 -7.75
N LYS A 194 -15.18 -13.66 -7.55
CA LYS A 194 -15.38 -15.11 -7.37
C LYS A 194 -16.05 -15.44 -6.04
N GLU A 195 -15.73 -14.73 -4.97
CA GLU A 195 -16.38 -14.86 -3.65
C GLU A 195 -17.87 -14.47 -3.73
N ALA A 196 -18.22 -13.42 -4.49
CA ALA A 196 -19.61 -13.07 -4.76
C ALA A 196 -20.34 -14.14 -5.60
N GLN A 197 -19.69 -14.72 -6.61
CA GLN A 197 -20.23 -15.85 -7.40
C GLN A 197 -20.42 -17.11 -6.54
N LEU A 198 -19.51 -17.37 -5.59
CA LEU A 198 -19.62 -18.47 -4.64
C LEU A 198 -20.80 -18.28 -3.68
N MET A 199 -21.00 -17.09 -3.12
CA MET A 199 -22.17 -16.81 -2.26
C MET A 199 -23.48 -16.97 -3.03
N ALA A 200 -23.62 -16.36 -4.21
CA ALA A 200 -24.81 -16.54 -5.05
C ALA A 200 -25.06 -18.02 -5.45
N SER A 201 -23.99 -18.82 -5.57
CA SER A 201 -24.09 -20.27 -5.80
C SER A 201 -24.36 -21.09 -4.53
N LYS A 202 -24.22 -20.51 -3.32
CA LYS A 202 -24.62 -21.10 -2.04
C LYS A 202 -26.08 -20.81 -1.74
N ASP A 203 -26.51 -19.55 -1.85
CA ASP A 203 -27.92 -19.14 -1.77
C ASP A 203 -28.82 -19.99 -2.70
N ASN A 204 -28.35 -20.25 -3.92
CA ASN A 204 -29.07 -21.08 -4.89
C ASN A 204 -29.10 -22.58 -4.52
N VAL A 205 -28.10 -23.11 -3.81
CA VAL A 205 -28.15 -24.51 -3.31
C VAL A 205 -29.09 -24.61 -2.12
N GLU A 206 -29.03 -23.69 -1.15
CA GLU A 206 -29.98 -23.65 -0.04
C GLU A 206 -31.43 -23.51 -0.54
N HIS A 207 -31.66 -22.69 -1.58
CA HIS A 207 -32.98 -22.56 -2.20
C HIS A 207 -33.46 -23.86 -2.88
N ILE A 208 -32.57 -24.61 -3.55
CA ILE A 208 -32.91 -25.92 -4.14
C ILE A 208 -33.17 -26.96 -3.04
N GLU A 209 -32.38 -26.97 -1.96
CA GLU A 209 -32.56 -27.86 -0.82
C GLU A 209 -33.90 -27.60 -0.10
N SER A 210 -34.30 -26.33 0.08
CA SER A 210 -35.62 -25.98 0.64
C SER A 210 -36.82 -26.47 -0.18
N GLN A 211 -36.62 -26.84 -1.45
CA GLN A 211 -37.65 -27.42 -2.32
C GLN A 211 -37.62 -28.96 -2.34
N ILE A 212 -36.55 -29.59 -1.85
CA ILE A 212 -36.40 -31.05 -1.79
C ILE A 212 -37.18 -31.63 -0.62
N ASP A 213 -36.99 -31.11 0.61
CA ASP A 213 -37.62 -31.66 1.82
C ASP A 213 -39.16 -31.76 1.74
N PRO A 214 -39.92 -30.77 1.20
CA PRO A 214 -41.37 -30.90 1.07
C PRO A 214 -41.80 -32.00 0.10
N LEU A 215 -41.00 -32.26 -0.94
CA LEU A 215 -41.28 -33.32 -1.93
C LEU A 215 -40.97 -34.71 -1.37
N GLU A 216 -39.89 -34.87 -0.60
CA GLU A 216 -39.58 -36.15 0.05
C GLU A 216 -40.64 -36.52 1.11
N ASN A 217 -41.04 -35.54 1.94
CA ASN A 217 -42.13 -35.73 2.89
C ASN A 217 -43.46 -36.08 2.20
N ARG A 218 -43.79 -35.42 1.07
CA ARG A 218 -45.00 -35.74 0.29
C ARG A 218 -44.94 -37.12 -0.36
N LEU A 219 -43.79 -37.55 -0.87
CA LEU A 219 -43.61 -38.91 -1.40
C LEU A 219 -43.80 -39.97 -0.31
N MET A 220 -43.27 -39.74 0.89
CA MET A 220 -43.41 -40.66 2.02
C MET A 220 -44.85 -40.75 2.54
N ASP A 221 -45.63 -39.66 2.50
CA ASP A 221 -47.08 -39.65 2.73
C ASP A 221 -47.83 -40.48 1.66
N ILE A 222 -47.51 -40.29 0.38
CA ILE A 222 -48.13 -41.04 -0.73
C ILE A 222 -47.83 -42.54 -0.62
N ASP A 223 -46.58 -42.94 -0.35
CA ASP A 223 -46.22 -44.36 -0.19
C ASP A 223 -46.83 -44.97 1.08
N THR A 224 -46.97 -44.20 2.16
CA THR A 224 -47.72 -44.64 3.36
C THR A 224 -49.20 -44.87 3.04
N LYS A 225 -49.80 -44.09 2.13
CA LYS A 225 -51.17 -44.30 1.65
C LYS A 225 -51.29 -45.51 0.72
N LEU A 226 -50.35 -45.69 -0.22
CA LEU A 226 -50.31 -46.86 -1.11
C LEU A 226 -50.08 -48.17 -0.31
N GLY A 227 -49.26 -48.14 0.74
CA GLY A 227 -49.06 -49.26 1.65
C GLY A 227 -50.32 -49.67 2.44
N LYS A 228 -51.24 -48.74 2.71
CA LYS A 228 -52.56 -49.07 3.29
C LYS A 228 -53.47 -49.76 2.29
N VAL A 229 -53.46 -49.33 1.02
CA VAL A 229 -54.22 -49.99 -0.07
C VAL A 229 -53.77 -51.43 -0.27
N MET A 230 -52.46 -51.72 -0.21
CA MET A 230 -51.94 -53.08 -0.34
C MET A 230 -52.34 -54.01 0.83
N LYS A 231 -52.66 -53.48 2.01
CA LYS A 231 -53.21 -54.28 3.12
C LYS A 231 -54.67 -54.65 2.85
N LEU A 232 -55.50 -53.67 2.49
CA LEU A 232 -56.92 -53.89 2.15
C LEU A 232 -57.12 -54.89 1.01
N ASP A 233 -56.28 -54.84 -0.02
CA ASP A 233 -56.27 -55.80 -1.15
C ASP A 233 -55.95 -57.24 -0.69
N ASN A 234 -55.10 -57.43 0.32
CA ASN A 234 -54.82 -58.75 0.90
C ASN A 234 -55.96 -59.24 1.81
N ASP A 235 -56.56 -58.34 2.61
CA ASP A 235 -57.69 -58.66 3.50
C ASP A 235 -58.93 -59.09 2.69
N ILE A 236 -59.18 -58.46 1.54
CA ILE A 236 -60.26 -58.85 0.60
C ILE A 236 -60.04 -60.27 0.05
N LYS A 237 -58.80 -60.62 -0.35
CA LYS A 237 -58.47 -61.96 -0.86
C LYS A 237 -58.65 -63.06 0.19
N ALA A 238 -58.33 -62.78 1.45
CA ALA A 238 -58.55 -63.71 2.55
C ALA A 238 -60.05 -64.03 2.77
N LEU A 239 -60.94 -63.05 2.54
CA LEU A 239 -62.39 -63.23 2.66
C LEU A 239 -63.01 -64.03 1.49
N ASP A 240 -62.51 -63.87 0.25
CA ASP A 240 -63.00 -64.66 -0.89
C ASP A 240 -62.66 -66.15 -0.77
N SER A 241 -61.46 -66.50 -0.28
CA SER A 241 -61.11 -67.89 0.03
C SER A 241 -62.04 -68.49 1.08
N ARG A 242 -62.39 -67.73 2.13
CA ARG A 242 -63.31 -68.19 3.18
C ARG A 242 -64.74 -68.39 2.69
N LYS A 243 -65.19 -67.60 1.70
CA LYS A 243 -66.51 -67.76 1.07
C LYS A 243 -66.64 -69.13 0.40
N LYS A 244 -65.62 -69.56 -0.35
CA LYS A 244 -65.63 -70.82 -1.12
C LYS A 244 -65.80 -72.06 -0.24
N GLN A 245 -65.11 -72.10 0.89
CA GLN A 245 -65.22 -73.20 1.88
C GLN A 245 -66.69 -73.44 2.29
N MET A 246 -67.42 -72.36 2.61
CA MET A 246 -68.84 -72.44 3.04
C MET A 246 -69.82 -72.79 1.90
N GLU A 247 -69.38 -72.73 0.64
CA GLU A 247 -70.13 -73.18 -0.55
C GLU A 247 -69.91 -74.67 -0.85
N GLU A 248 -69.01 -75.33 -0.11
CA GLU A 248 -68.80 -76.78 -0.09
C GLU A 248 -69.47 -77.41 1.15
N ASP A 249 -69.25 -76.85 2.35
CA ASP A 249 -69.85 -77.31 3.63
C ASP A 249 -71.40 -77.41 3.60
N ASN A 250 -72.06 -76.58 2.79
CA ASN A 250 -73.53 -76.58 2.65
C ASN A 250 -74.05 -77.68 1.72
N ARG A 251 -73.19 -78.29 0.89
CA ARG A 251 -73.55 -79.32 -0.09
C ARG A 251 -73.65 -80.70 0.55
N GLU A 252 -72.72 -81.01 1.46
CA GLU A 252 -72.73 -82.26 2.26
C GLU A 252 -73.99 -82.41 3.14
N LEU A 253 -74.67 -81.30 3.43
CA LEU A 253 -75.89 -81.25 4.25
C LEU A 253 -77.19 -81.44 3.45
N GLU A 254 -77.15 -81.36 2.13
CA GLU A 254 -78.26 -81.81 1.27
C GLU A 254 -78.28 -83.34 1.14
N GLU A 255 -77.14 -84.01 1.32
CA GLU A 255 -76.98 -85.46 1.17
C GLU A 255 -77.39 -86.30 2.41
N THR A 256 -77.69 -85.65 3.54
CA THR A 256 -77.86 -86.33 4.86
C THR A 256 -79.27 -86.26 5.46
N MET A 257 -80.30 -85.86 4.70
CA MET A 257 -81.70 -85.80 5.16
C MET A 257 -82.53 -87.01 4.71
N GLU A 258 -82.81 -87.96 5.63
CA GLU A 258 -83.46 -89.24 5.28
C GLU A 258 -84.99 -89.20 5.08
N GLN A 259 -85.72 -88.18 5.57
CA GLN A 259 -87.15 -87.99 5.26
C GLN A 259 -87.54 -86.51 5.12
N VAL A 260 -88.26 -86.21 4.03
CA VAL A 260 -88.89 -84.91 3.72
C VAL A 260 -90.41 -85.04 3.90
N PHE A 261 -91.09 -83.98 4.33
CA PHE A 261 -92.56 -83.97 4.46
C PHE A 261 -93.25 -84.10 3.08
N GLN A 262 -94.17 -85.06 2.94
CA GLN A 262 -94.78 -85.43 1.64
C GLN A 262 -96.26 -85.02 1.47
N GLY A 263 -96.80 -84.18 2.36
CA GLY A 263 -98.12 -83.56 2.15
C GLY A 263 -98.05 -82.36 1.21
N SER A 264 -99.20 -81.92 0.66
CA SER A 264 -99.25 -80.72 -0.16
C SER A 264 -99.03 -79.44 0.67
N ASP A 265 -98.47 -78.41 0.03
CA ASP A 265 -98.22 -77.10 0.67
C ASP A 265 -99.45 -76.57 1.41
N GLU A 266 -100.64 -76.66 0.79
CA GLU A 266 -101.88 -76.15 1.41
C GLU A 266 -102.24 -76.83 2.74
N GLN A 267 -101.94 -78.12 2.94
CA GLN A 267 -102.20 -78.81 4.21
C GLN A 267 -101.17 -78.47 5.29
N LEU A 268 -99.90 -78.30 4.92
CA LEU A 268 -98.86 -77.78 5.81
C LEU A 268 -99.18 -76.32 6.20
N GLN A 269 -99.71 -75.56 5.24
CA GLN A 269 -99.94 -74.13 5.33
C GLN A 269 -101.28 -73.76 6.00
N ASP A 270 -102.29 -74.64 6.04
CA ASP A 270 -103.53 -74.38 6.81
C ASP A 270 -103.35 -74.62 8.31
N LEU A 271 -102.59 -75.66 8.69
CA LEU A 271 -102.12 -75.85 10.07
C LEU A 271 -101.24 -74.67 10.52
N TYR A 272 -100.35 -74.20 9.66
CA TYR A 272 -99.54 -73.01 9.92
C TYR A 272 -100.40 -71.73 10.01
N GLN A 273 -101.35 -71.51 9.08
CA GLN A 273 -102.18 -70.31 9.03
C GLN A 273 -103.09 -70.12 10.26
N ASN A 274 -103.67 -71.20 10.77
CA ASN A 274 -104.50 -71.12 11.97
C ASN A 274 -103.68 -70.70 13.20
N HIS A 275 -102.46 -71.21 13.35
CA HIS A 275 -101.51 -70.73 14.38
C HIS A 275 -101.10 -69.28 14.13
N GLN A 276 -100.84 -68.92 12.86
CA GLN A 276 -100.41 -67.59 12.43
C GLN A 276 -101.42 -66.47 12.74
N ARG A 277 -102.73 -66.76 12.80
CA ARG A 277 -103.74 -65.75 13.18
C ARG A 277 -103.55 -65.28 14.62
N THR A 278 -103.37 -66.21 15.56
CA THR A 278 -103.07 -65.92 16.97
C THR A 278 -101.76 -65.14 17.15
N VAL A 279 -100.73 -65.48 16.37
CA VAL A 279 -99.45 -64.76 16.39
C VAL A 279 -99.60 -63.34 15.86
N LYS A 280 -100.31 -63.14 14.74
CA LYS A 280 -100.50 -61.83 14.08
C LYS A 280 -101.18 -60.77 14.95
N GLU A 281 -102.07 -61.13 15.88
CA GLU A 281 -102.62 -60.15 16.84
C GLU A 281 -101.60 -59.69 17.88
N LYS A 282 -100.73 -60.58 18.38
CA LYS A 282 -99.62 -60.20 19.27
C LYS A 282 -98.54 -59.40 18.52
N GLU A 283 -98.25 -59.76 17.26
CA GLU A 283 -97.32 -59.01 16.39
C GLU A 283 -97.79 -57.57 16.11
N ARG A 284 -99.10 -57.33 15.92
CA ARG A 284 -99.63 -55.96 15.78
C ARG A 284 -99.33 -55.11 17.02
N ARG A 285 -99.58 -55.62 18.23
CA ARG A 285 -99.23 -54.93 19.48
C ARG A 285 -97.73 -54.69 19.61
N LEU A 286 -96.90 -55.67 19.25
CA LEU A 286 -95.44 -55.52 19.23
C LEU A 286 -95.00 -54.39 18.28
N THR A 287 -95.63 -54.29 17.11
CA THR A 287 -95.32 -53.29 16.06
C THR A 287 -95.58 -51.86 16.51
N ASP A 288 -96.64 -51.61 17.29
CA ASP A 288 -96.95 -50.26 17.79
C ASP A 288 -96.02 -49.85 18.95
N CYS A 289 -95.68 -50.76 19.87
CA CYS A 289 -94.60 -50.53 20.84
C CYS A 289 -93.25 -50.26 20.14
N GLN A 290 -93.00 -50.87 18.98
CA GLN A 290 -91.81 -50.63 18.17
C GLN A 290 -91.72 -49.19 17.63
N LYS A 291 -92.85 -48.58 17.26
CA LYS A 291 -92.91 -47.17 16.81
C LYS A 291 -92.64 -46.19 17.96
N GLU A 292 -93.15 -46.49 19.15
CA GLU A 292 -92.86 -45.72 20.37
C GLU A 292 -91.38 -45.85 20.77
N LEU A 293 -90.81 -47.06 20.68
CA LEU A 293 -89.39 -47.31 20.92
C LEU A 293 -88.50 -46.56 19.90
N GLU A 294 -88.92 -46.48 18.64
CA GLU A 294 -88.24 -45.65 17.63
C GLU A 294 -88.30 -44.15 17.94
N ARG A 295 -89.45 -43.63 18.41
CA ARG A 295 -89.58 -42.22 18.81
C ARG A 295 -88.64 -41.88 19.97
N ALA A 296 -88.69 -42.67 21.05
CA ALA A 296 -87.77 -42.53 22.18
C ALA A 296 -86.30 -42.71 21.75
N GLY A 297 -86.03 -43.66 20.84
CA GLY A 297 -84.69 -43.91 20.29
C GLY A 297 -84.13 -42.73 19.47
N ARG A 298 -84.96 -42.07 18.65
CA ARG A 298 -84.57 -40.87 17.89
C ARG A 298 -84.28 -39.69 18.81
N GLU A 299 -85.04 -39.51 19.89
CA GLU A 299 -84.78 -38.46 20.88
C GLU A 299 -83.52 -38.75 21.71
N CYS A 300 -83.29 -40.01 22.11
CA CYS A 300 -82.01 -40.43 22.70
C CYS A 300 -80.83 -40.18 21.74
N GLN A 301 -81.00 -40.34 20.43
CA GLN A 301 -79.97 -40.02 19.43
C GLN A 301 -79.75 -38.51 19.29
N ARG A 302 -80.81 -37.69 19.34
CA ARG A 302 -80.71 -36.22 19.33
C ARG A 302 -79.93 -35.72 20.55
N LEU A 303 -80.31 -36.18 21.74
CA LEU A 303 -79.65 -35.82 23.00
C LEU A 303 -78.22 -36.34 23.07
N ASN A 304 -77.93 -37.55 22.57
CA ASN A 304 -76.54 -38.04 22.48
C ASN A 304 -75.65 -37.24 21.51
N ARG A 305 -76.20 -36.63 20.44
CA ARG A 305 -75.43 -35.73 19.57
C ARG A 305 -75.07 -34.42 20.28
N VAL A 306 -76.05 -33.77 20.92
CA VAL A 306 -75.83 -32.55 21.71
C VAL A 306 -74.83 -32.83 22.85
N LYS A 307 -74.98 -33.96 23.55
CA LYS A 307 -74.03 -34.45 24.55
C LYS A 307 -72.61 -34.66 23.97
N ALA A 308 -72.47 -35.23 22.77
CA ALA A 308 -71.17 -35.43 22.13
C ALA A 308 -70.51 -34.09 21.73
N GLU A 309 -71.28 -33.15 21.20
CA GLU A 309 -70.82 -31.79 20.86
C GLU A 309 -70.36 -31.03 22.12
N LEU A 310 -71.16 -31.07 23.20
CA LEU A 310 -70.80 -30.49 24.51
C LEU A 310 -69.60 -31.20 25.16
N LEU A 311 -69.44 -32.52 25.02
CA LEU A 311 -68.27 -33.25 25.52
C LEU A 311 -66.97 -32.89 24.77
N VAL A 312 -67.05 -32.60 23.47
CA VAL A 312 -65.89 -32.14 22.68
C VAL A 312 -65.46 -30.75 23.15
N GLU A 313 -66.40 -29.83 23.37
CA GLU A 313 -66.07 -28.49 23.89
C GLU A 313 -65.63 -28.52 25.36
N GLN A 314 -66.23 -29.36 26.22
CA GLN A 314 -65.73 -29.59 27.58
C GLN A 314 -64.29 -30.12 27.54
N GLY A 315 -63.99 -31.09 26.68
CA GLY A 315 -62.64 -31.64 26.51
C GLY A 315 -61.63 -30.60 26.04
N ARG A 316 -62.02 -29.67 25.15
CA ARG A 316 -61.17 -28.56 24.70
C ARG A 316 -60.92 -27.55 25.83
N LEU A 317 -61.98 -27.09 26.50
CA LEU A 317 -61.88 -26.10 27.58
C LEU A 317 -61.13 -26.65 28.80
N GLN A 318 -61.31 -27.95 29.12
CA GLN A 318 -60.52 -28.65 30.13
C GLN A 318 -59.04 -28.69 29.74
N LEU A 319 -58.68 -28.99 28.50
CA LEU A 319 -57.29 -28.99 28.05
C LEU A 319 -56.66 -27.59 28.05
N GLU A 320 -57.44 -26.54 27.76
CA GLU A 320 -56.99 -25.14 27.93
C GLU A 320 -56.79 -24.79 29.42
N ALA A 321 -57.67 -25.24 30.34
CA ALA A 321 -57.56 -25.05 31.79
C ALA A 321 -56.38 -25.83 32.41
N ASP A 322 -56.14 -27.06 31.97
CA ASP A 322 -54.99 -27.88 32.38
C ASP A 322 -53.68 -27.24 31.91
N ARG A 323 -53.64 -26.69 30.68
CA ARG A 323 -52.51 -25.89 30.17
C ARG A 323 -52.31 -24.62 30.99
N HIS A 324 -53.37 -23.89 31.36
CA HIS A 324 -53.27 -22.71 32.21
C HIS A 324 -52.68 -23.05 33.59
N THR A 325 -53.20 -24.10 34.22
CA THR A 325 -52.71 -24.65 35.50
C THR A 325 -51.24 -25.07 35.41
N GLN A 326 -50.83 -25.70 34.30
CA GLN A 326 -49.44 -26.07 34.10
C GLN A 326 -48.54 -24.86 33.81
N ASN A 327 -49.03 -23.83 33.10
CA ASN A 327 -48.30 -22.58 32.90
C ASN A 327 -48.03 -21.86 34.23
N ILE A 328 -48.98 -21.83 35.17
CA ILE A 328 -48.77 -21.28 36.52
C ILE A 328 -47.68 -22.07 37.26
N LYS A 329 -47.76 -23.40 37.28
CA LYS A 329 -46.74 -24.27 37.90
C LYS A 329 -45.36 -24.06 37.28
N ASN A 330 -45.28 -23.91 35.96
CA ASN A 330 -44.05 -23.64 35.22
C ASN A 330 -43.48 -22.26 35.59
N ARG A 331 -44.32 -21.20 35.59
CA ARG A 331 -43.93 -19.83 35.98
C ARG A 331 -43.33 -19.84 37.38
N ASP A 332 -44.05 -20.40 38.35
CA ASP A 332 -43.62 -20.37 39.76
C ASP A 332 -42.37 -21.23 40.01
N THR A 333 -42.18 -22.30 39.22
CA THR A 333 -40.93 -23.07 39.23
C THR A 333 -39.75 -22.25 38.70
N GLN A 334 -39.95 -21.44 37.64
CA GLN A 334 -38.91 -20.56 37.10
C GLN A 334 -38.63 -19.32 37.97
N VAL A 335 -39.66 -18.74 38.60
CA VAL A 335 -39.51 -17.64 39.57
C VAL A 335 -38.69 -18.11 40.77
N ARG A 336 -38.98 -19.29 41.33
CA ARG A 336 -38.17 -19.90 42.40
C ARG A 336 -36.74 -20.20 41.93
N SER A 337 -36.55 -20.78 40.74
CA SER A 337 -35.22 -21.15 40.23
C SER A 337 -34.33 -19.93 39.93
N LEU A 338 -34.90 -18.84 39.42
CA LEU A 338 -34.18 -17.58 39.21
C LEU A 338 -33.92 -16.85 40.53
N SER A 339 -34.84 -16.92 41.49
CA SER A 339 -34.62 -16.35 42.84
C SER A 339 -33.47 -17.02 43.56
N SER A 340 -33.43 -18.37 43.56
CA SER A 340 -32.32 -19.12 44.14
C SER A 340 -30.99 -18.88 43.42
N TYR A 341 -31.00 -18.67 42.09
CA TYR A 341 -29.81 -18.34 41.30
C TYR A 341 -29.29 -16.90 41.53
N LEU A 342 -30.15 -15.99 41.99
CA LEU A 342 -29.82 -14.58 42.27
C LEU A 342 -29.68 -14.28 43.77
N GLU A 343 -29.74 -15.31 44.63
CA GLU A 343 -29.67 -15.22 46.09
C GLU A 343 -30.75 -14.29 46.69
N MET A 344 -31.96 -14.31 46.10
CA MET A 344 -33.09 -13.47 46.51
C MET A 344 -34.04 -14.20 47.47
N GLU A 345 -34.11 -13.72 48.71
CA GLU A 345 -35.02 -14.25 49.74
C GLU A 345 -36.50 -13.93 49.45
N GLY A 346 -37.41 -14.78 49.93
CA GLY A 346 -38.86 -14.54 49.95
C GLY A 346 -39.67 -15.22 48.85
N TYR A 347 -39.01 -15.89 47.89
CA TYR A 347 -39.64 -16.52 46.72
C TYR A 347 -39.61 -18.06 46.78
N ASP A 348 -39.59 -18.64 47.98
CA ASP A 348 -39.44 -20.09 48.19
C ASP A 348 -40.75 -20.87 48.12
N ARG A 349 -41.91 -20.21 48.22
CA ARG A 349 -43.23 -20.85 48.38
C ARG A 349 -44.25 -20.38 47.33
N PRO A 350 -44.45 -21.15 46.24
CA PRO A 350 -45.62 -21.05 45.37
C PRO A 350 -46.94 -21.37 46.11
N PRO A 351 -48.10 -20.91 45.59
CA PRO A 351 -48.25 -20.06 44.42
C PRO A 351 -47.89 -18.60 44.72
N PHE A 352 -47.31 -17.89 43.76
CA PHE A 352 -46.97 -16.46 43.93
C PHE A 352 -48.15 -15.54 43.60
N THR A 353 -48.37 -14.55 44.46
CA THR A 353 -49.32 -13.45 44.22
C THR A 353 -48.76 -12.43 43.23
N THR A 354 -49.65 -11.68 42.56
CA THR A 354 -49.26 -10.64 41.58
C THR A 354 -48.26 -9.64 42.15
N LEU A 355 -48.47 -9.19 43.40
CA LEU A 355 -47.59 -8.27 44.10
C LEU A 355 -46.17 -8.84 44.33
N GLN A 356 -46.05 -10.16 44.56
CA GLN A 356 -44.75 -10.84 44.69
C GLN A 356 -44.05 -10.98 43.33
N LEU A 357 -44.79 -11.14 42.23
CA LEU A 357 -44.22 -11.19 40.88
C LEU A 357 -43.72 -9.80 40.45
N GLU A 358 -44.46 -8.73 40.76
CA GLU A 358 -44.03 -7.35 40.58
C GLU A 358 -42.77 -7.01 41.39
N SER A 359 -42.72 -7.42 42.68
CA SER A 359 -41.52 -7.22 43.49
C SER A 359 -40.34 -8.05 42.99
N PHE A 360 -40.59 -9.27 42.50
CA PHE A 360 -39.58 -10.16 41.90
C PHE A 360 -38.96 -9.51 40.66
N HIS A 361 -39.76 -9.08 39.67
CA HIS A 361 -39.24 -8.43 38.46
C HIS A 361 -38.41 -7.19 38.77
N ARG A 362 -38.82 -6.39 39.76
CA ARG A 362 -38.05 -5.25 40.25
C ARG A 362 -36.71 -5.65 40.88
N HIS A 363 -36.69 -6.68 41.73
CA HIS A 363 -35.45 -7.17 42.36
C HIS A 363 -34.50 -7.81 41.33
N VAL A 364 -35.02 -8.60 40.38
CA VAL A 364 -34.22 -9.15 39.27
C VAL A 364 -33.61 -8.03 38.43
N THR A 365 -34.38 -6.99 38.10
CA THR A 365 -33.88 -5.84 37.34
C THR A 365 -32.75 -5.11 38.09
N GLN A 366 -32.92 -4.88 39.40
CA GLN A 366 -31.89 -4.25 40.24
C GLN A 366 -30.62 -5.11 40.33
N ARG A 367 -30.75 -6.43 40.51
CA ARG A 367 -29.61 -7.36 40.57
C ARG A 367 -28.90 -7.46 39.21
N LEU A 368 -29.64 -7.43 38.10
CA LEU A 368 -29.11 -7.42 36.74
C LEU A 368 -28.32 -6.14 36.42
N GLU A 369 -28.71 -4.98 36.97
CA GLU A 369 -27.92 -3.75 36.81
C GLU A 369 -26.61 -3.81 37.61
N GLN A 370 -26.67 -4.28 38.86
CA GLN A 370 -25.48 -4.49 39.68
C GLN A 370 -24.44 -5.41 39.02
N GLU A 371 -24.87 -6.51 38.38
CA GLU A 371 -23.96 -7.42 37.66
C GLU A 371 -23.41 -6.82 36.35
N LYS A 372 -24.02 -5.76 35.78
CA LYS A 372 -23.37 -4.97 34.71
C LYS A 372 -22.30 -4.04 35.29
N ASP A 373 -22.62 -3.35 36.39
CA ASP A 373 -21.73 -2.38 37.02
C ASP A 373 -20.44 -3.04 37.54
N THR A 374 -20.54 -4.23 38.16
CA THR A 374 -19.36 -4.99 38.62
C THR A 374 -18.48 -5.44 37.46
N VAL A 375 -19.07 -5.92 36.36
CA VAL A 375 -18.33 -6.27 35.13
C VAL A 375 -17.68 -5.04 34.52
N GLY A 376 -18.38 -3.90 34.45
CA GLY A 376 -17.84 -2.63 33.98
C GLY A 376 -16.63 -2.15 34.79
N GLN A 377 -16.71 -2.21 36.12
CA GLN A 377 -15.61 -1.85 37.02
C GLN A 377 -14.39 -2.77 36.82
N VAL A 378 -14.59 -4.10 36.83
CA VAL A 378 -13.49 -5.07 36.65
C VAL A 378 -12.79 -4.90 35.30
N LEU A 379 -13.52 -4.59 34.23
CA LEU A 379 -12.95 -4.35 32.90
C LEU A 379 -12.18 -3.03 32.81
N ALA A 380 -12.62 -1.97 33.51
CA ALA A 380 -11.89 -0.72 33.62
C ALA A 380 -10.56 -0.91 34.38
N ASP A 381 -10.61 -1.58 35.52
CA ASP A 381 -9.47 -1.94 36.37
C ASP A 381 -8.38 -2.73 35.62
N LEU A 382 -8.78 -3.68 34.77
CA LEU A 382 -7.88 -4.47 33.95
C LEU A 382 -7.36 -3.67 32.74
N GLN A 383 -8.15 -2.77 32.18
CA GLN A 383 -7.73 -1.91 31.08
C GLN A 383 -6.69 -0.85 31.51
N GLU A 384 -6.79 -0.30 32.71
CA GLU A 384 -5.75 0.60 33.23
C GLU A 384 -4.42 -0.15 33.41
N LYS A 385 -4.47 -1.35 34.00
CA LYS A 385 -3.27 -2.22 34.18
C LYS A 385 -2.66 -2.63 32.84
N GLU A 386 -3.49 -2.92 31.84
CA GLU A 386 -3.05 -3.16 30.45
C GLU A 386 -2.31 -1.93 29.86
N GLN A 387 -2.83 -0.72 30.09
CA GLN A 387 -2.25 0.53 29.59
C GLN A 387 -0.93 0.89 30.29
N GLN A 388 -0.83 0.69 31.61
CA GLN A 388 0.42 0.85 32.38
C GLN A 388 1.51 -0.12 31.89
N LYS A 389 1.15 -1.38 31.60
CA LYS A 389 2.08 -2.35 31.00
C LYS A 389 2.47 -1.97 29.57
N GLN A 390 1.56 -1.43 28.76
CA GLN A 390 1.87 -0.95 27.42
C GLN A 390 2.91 0.19 27.44
N GLN A 391 2.73 1.19 28.30
CA GLN A 391 3.71 2.27 28.50
C GLN A 391 5.10 1.73 28.90
N SER A 392 5.12 0.75 29.81
CA SER A 392 6.35 0.07 30.24
C SER A 392 7.07 -0.67 29.10
N ILE A 393 6.32 -1.31 28.20
CA ILE A 393 6.86 -1.99 27.00
C ILE A 393 7.49 -0.97 26.05
N ASP A 394 6.82 0.16 25.80
CA ASP A 394 7.28 1.15 24.84
C ASP A 394 8.53 1.89 25.34
N GLU A 395 8.62 2.21 26.64
CA GLU A 395 9.85 2.73 27.26
C GLU A 395 11.06 1.82 27.08
N ILE A 396 10.89 0.50 27.27
CA ILE A 396 11.97 -0.48 27.11
C ILE A 396 12.31 -0.68 25.63
N ARG A 397 11.32 -0.61 24.74
CA ARG A 397 11.50 -0.66 23.28
C ARG A 397 12.32 0.52 22.75
N ASP A 398 12.07 1.73 23.23
CA ASP A 398 12.83 2.92 22.81
C ASP A 398 14.29 2.85 23.29
N LYS A 399 14.51 2.42 24.55
CA LYS A 399 15.86 2.18 25.10
C LYS A 399 16.60 1.09 24.30
N LYS A 400 15.91 0.00 23.94
CA LYS A 400 16.46 -1.09 23.12
C LYS A 400 16.83 -0.61 21.71
N THR A 401 15.92 0.04 20.99
CA THR A 401 16.15 0.47 19.60
C THR A 401 17.20 1.58 19.48
N GLY A 402 17.34 2.44 20.51
CA GLY A 402 18.45 3.40 20.61
C GLY A 402 19.82 2.71 20.72
N LEU A 403 19.92 1.64 21.51
CA LEU A 403 21.15 0.82 21.61
C LEU A 403 21.41 0.01 20.35
N GLU A 404 20.39 -0.57 19.71
CA GLU A 404 20.51 -1.31 18.44
C GLU A 404 21.09 -0.41 17.32
N ARG A 405 20.56 0.82 17.16
CA ARG A 405 21.11 1.83 16.22
C ARG A 405 22.55 2.23 16.56
N THR A 406 22.88 2.31 17.85
CA THR A 406 24.25 2.65 18.31
C THR A 406 25.24 1.52 17.97
N VAL A 407 24.82 0.26 18.13
CA VAL A 407 25.60 -0.93 17.72
C VAL A 407 25.80 -0.95 16.21
N GLU A 408 24.77 -0.65 15.42
CA GLU A 408 24.82 -0.60 13.96
C GLU A 408 25.79 0.47 13.46
N LEU A 409 25.66 1.72 13.94
CA LEU A 409 26.55 2.83 13.58
C LEU A 409 28.02 2.55 13.93
N LYS A 410 28.31 1.99 15.12
CA LYS A 410 29.68 1.62 15.49
C LYS A 410 30.22 0.46 14.63
N ARG A 411 29.38 -0.48 14.20
CA ARG A 411 29.74 -1.60 13.32
C ARG A 411 30.07 -1.16 11.90
N ASP A 412 29.34 -0.17 11.37
CA ASP A 412 29.65 0.46 10.07
C ASP A 412 30.99 1.20 10.09
N LEU A 413 31.28 1.91 11.18
CA LEU A 413 32.58 2.57 11.40
C LEU A 413 33.71 1.52 11.51
N GLN A 414 33.48 0.44 12.27
CA GLN A 414 34.41 -0.68 12.38
C GLN A 414 34.68 -1.33 11.01
N GLY A 415 33.66 -1.52 10.18
CA GLY A 415 33.78 -2.09 8.83
C GLY A 415 34.57 -1.19 7.88
N LYS A 416 34.32 0.12 7.89
CA LYS A 416 35.10 1.11 7.12
C LYS A 416 36.58 1.08 7.54
N LYS A 417 36.85 1.10 8.85
CA LYS A 417 38.21 1.02 9.39
C LYS A 417 38.92 -0.28 9.09
N GLN A 418 38.22 -1.42 9.11
CA GLN A 418 38.77 -2.70 8.67
C GLN A 418 39.13 -2.69 7.17
N GLN A 419 38.37 -1.98 6.32
CA GLN A 419 38.73 -1.85 4.91
C GLN A 419 39.88 -0.87 4.66
N GLU A 420 39.94 0.26 5.39
CA GLU A 420 41.10 1.16 5.41
C GLU A 420 42.38 0.40 5.81
N LEU A 421 42.34 -0.36 6.90
CA LEU A 421 43.44 -1.20 7.38
C LEU A 421 43.84 -2.30 6.37
N ARG A 422 42.88 -2.92 5.67
CA ARG A 422 43.17 -3.88 4.59
C ARG A 422 43.89 -3.23 3.42
N ASN A 423 43.47 -2.03 3.01
CA ASN A 423 44.11 -1.28 1.94
C ASN A 423 45.55 -0.91 2.31
N VAL A 424 45.77 -0.39 3.52
CA VAL A 424 47.10 -0.05 4.06
C VAL A 424 48.00 -1.29 4.12
N ARG A 425 47.50 -2.42 4.63
CA ARG A 425 48.28 -3.68 4.67
C ARG A 425 48.60 -4.24 3.28
N ALA A 426 47.72 -4.03 2.29
CA ALA A 426 47.98 -4.41 0.90
C ALA A 426 49.01 -3.48 0.21
N GLU A 427 49.14 -2.22 0.62
CA GLU A 427 50.27 -1.38 0.21
C GLU A 427 51.58 -1.79 0.91
N LEU A 428 51.54 -2.10 2.21
CA LEU A 428 52.72 -2.59 2.95
C LEU A 428 53.27 -3.89 2.35
N GLN A 429 52.41 -4.88 2.08
CA GLN A 429 52.79 -6.15 1.46
C GLN A 429 53.34 -6.01 0.03
N ARG A 430 53.13 -4.85 -0.63
CA ARG A 430 53.75 -4.51 -1.93
C ARG A 430 55.12 -3.84 -1.80
N LEU A 431 55.51 -3.42 -0.59
CA LEU A 431 56.80 -2.79 -0.28
C LEU A 431 57.77 -3.76 0.42
N GLU A 432 57.26 -4.90 0.92
CA GLU A 432 58.10 -6.00 1.42
C GLU A 432 59.12 -6.44 0.35
N GLY A 433 60.39 -6.57 0.75
CA GLY A 433 61.51 -6.92 -0.15
C GLY A 433 62.31 -5.73 -0.69
N SER A 434 61.82 -4.49 -0.61
CA SER A 434 62.57 -3.30 -1.07
C SER A 434 63.94 -3.14 -0.39
N SER A 435 64.08 -3.57 0.86
CA SER A 435 65.31 -3.44 1.67
C SER A 435 66.50 -4.23 1.12
N THR A 436 66.30 -5.47 0.63
CA THR A 436 67.40 -6.29 0.10
C THR A 436 67.90 -5.77 -1.24
N ARG A 437 66.98 -5.40 -2.15
CA ARG A 437 67.35 -4.83 -3.46
C ARG A 437 68.12 -3.52 -3.33
N LEU A 438 67.81 -2.70 -2.33
CA LEU A 438 68.54 -1.45 -2.05
C LEU A 438 70.03 -1.74 -1.71
N GLN A 439 70.30 -2.80 -0.95
CA GLN A 439 71.66 -3.21 -0.58
C GLN A 439 72.44 -3.88 -1.74
N GLU A 440 71.76 -4.54 -2.68
CA GLU A 440 72.36 -4.98 -3.95
C GLU A 440 72.77 -3.78 -4.83
N LEU A 441 71.85 -2.83 -5.03
CA LEU A 441 72.06 -1.62 -5.82
C LEU A 441 73.23 -0.76 -5.31
N GLU A 442 73.50 -0.73 -4.00
CA GLU A 442 74.69 -0.06 -3.45
C GLU A 442 76.02 -0.69 -3.92
N ASN A 443 76.07 -2.02 -4.02
CA ASN A 443 77.25 -2.75 -4.48
C ASN A 443 77.43 -2.66 -6.00
N GLU A 444 76.32 -2.70 -6.76
CA GLU A 444 76.32 -2.49 -8.21
C GLU A 444 76.83 -1.07 -8.56
N LEU A 445 76.31 -0.03 -7.89
CA LEU A 445 76.74 1.36 -8.10
C LEU A 445 78.24 1.56 -7.83
N ALA A 446 78.73 1.02 -6.72
CA ALA A 446 80.15 1.11 -6.34
C ALA A 446 81.10 0.36 -7.29
N LYS A 447 80.58 -0.46 -8.21
CA LYS A 447 81.35 -1.07 -9.31
C LYS A 447 81.35 -0.17 -10.55
N VAL A 448 80.18 0.23 -11.06
CA VAL A 448 80.06 1.00 -12.31
C VAL A 448 80.72 2.38 -12.19
N GLU A 449 80.69 3.03 -11.01
CA GLU A 449 81.39 4.30 -10.79
C GLU A 449 82.92 4.21 -10.96
N ARG A 450 83.53 3.05 -10.71
CA ARG A 450 84.97 2.82 -10.95
C ARG A 450 85.28 2.56 -12.42
N GLU A 451 84.42 1.83 -13.12
CA GLU A 451 84.56 1.55 -14.56
C GLU A 451 84.39 2.85 -15.39
N LEU A 452 83.46 3.72 -15.01
CA LEU A 452 83.34 5.06 -15.61
C LEU A 452 84.61 5.91 -15.44
N GLN A 453 85.27 5.85 -14.28
CA GLN A 453 86.40 6.73 -13.99
C GLN A 453 87.66 6.39 -14.82
N SER A 454 87.88 5.12 -15.18
CA SER A 454 89.00 4.73 -16.05
C SER A 454 88.76 5.09 -17.51
N THR A 455 87.54 4.89 -18.03
CA THR A 455 87.20 5.22 -19.44
C THR A 455 87.31 6.73 -19.74
N VAL A 456 87.10 7.61 -18.75
CA VAL A 456 87.27 9.07 -18.92
C VAL A 456 88.73 9.47 -19.22
N GLN A 457 89.71 8.67 -18.82
CA GLN A 457 91.13 9.04 -18.92
C GLN A 457 91.79 8.68 -20.26
N SER A 458 91.07 8.06 -21.20
CA SER A 458 91.65 7.45 -22.42
C SER A 458 91.03 7.91 -23.76
N SER A 459 90.05 8.81 -23.77
CA SER A 459 89.31 9.22 -24.98
C SER A 459 89.93 10.42 -25.71
N ASN A 460 90.09 10.34 -27.03
CA ASN A 460 90.74 11.39 -27.85
C ASN A 460 89.72 12.18 -28.70
N VAL A 461 88.71 12.74 -28.04
CA VAL A 461 87.45 13.19 -28.66
C VAL A 461 87.51 14.56 -29.37
N GLU A 462 88.43 15.45 -29.00
CA GLU A 462 88.46 16.83 -29.55
C GLU A 462 88.89 16.88 -31.03
N GLU A 463 89.90 16.12 -31.43
CA GLU A 463 90.40 16.13 -32.82
C GLU A 463 89.35 15.65 -33.82
N LEU A 464 88.60 14.59 -33.46
CA LEU A 464 87.55 14.01 -34.31
C LEU A 464 86.37 14.99 -34.54
N LYS A 465 86.07 15.87 -33.57
CA LYS A 465 85.00 16.87 -33.73
C LYS A 465 85.30 17.87 -34.85
N ALA A 466 86.56 18.25 -35.04
CA ALA A 466 86.95 19.22 -36.06
C ALA A 466 86.64 18.71 -37.47
N GLU A 467 86.96 17.44 -37.78
CA GLU A 467 86.66 16.82 -39.07
C GLU A 467 85.15 16.70 -39.36
N VAL A 468 84.33 16.51 -38.31
CA VAL A 468 82.87 16.41 -38.45
C VAL A 468 82.23 17.74 -38.84
N VAL A 469 82.78 18.88 -38.41
CA VAL A 469 82.21 20.22 -38.71
C VAL A 469 82.25 20.53 -40.21
N GLU A 470 83.33 20.17 -40.91
CA GLU A 470 83.44 20.40 -42.37
C GLU A 470 82.45 19.51 -43.15
N LEU A 471 82.37 18.20 -42.85
CA LEU A 471 81.38 17.30 -43.47
C LEU A 471 79.93 17.76 -43.19
N GLN A 472 79.69 18.33 -42.00
CA GLN A 472 78.39 18.84 -41.58
C GLN A 472 77.96 20.09 -42.36
N ARG A 473 78.90 20.89 -42.87
CA ARG A 473 78.62 21.99 -43.80
C ARG A 473 78.15 21.46 -45.17
N GLU A 474 78.82 20.45 -45.69
CA GLU A 474 78.50 19.83 -47.00
C GLU A 474 77.09 19.21 -47.01
N LYS A 475 76.74 18.43 -45.97
CA LYS A 475 75.38 17.86 -45.84
C LYS A 475 74.28 18.93 -45.73
N ALA A 476 74.54 20.06 -45.07
CA ALA A 476 73.54 21.09 -44.84
C ALA A 476 73.03 21.78 -46.11
N GLU A 477 73.77 21.70 -47.22
CA GLU A 477 73.30 22.19 -48.53
C GLU A 477 72.42 21.16 -49.26
N LEU A 478 72.77 19.86 -49.15
CA LEU A 478 71.97 18.77 -49.71
C LEU A 478 70.62 18.59 -48.97
N ASP A 479 70.61 18.69 -47.63
CA ASP A 479 69.38 18.65 -46.82
C ASP A 479 68.37 19.76 -47.22
N ARG A 480 68.83 20.88 -47.80
CA ARG A 480 67.97 21.98 -48.33
C ARG A 480 67.41 21.70 -49.72
N ALA A 481 67.89 20.68 -50.43
CA ALA A 481 67.22 20.13 -51.60
C ALA A 481 66.13 19.14 -51.17
N GLN A 482 66.49 18.18 -50.30
CA GLN A 482 65.60 17.12 -49.80
C GLN A 482 64.26 17.66 -49.28
N ARG A 483 64.31 18.64 -48.38
CA ARG A 483 63.12 19.22 -47.71
C ARG A 483 62.12 19.88 -48.66
N ARG A 484 62.53 20.27 -49.87
CA ARG A 484 61.60 20.83 -50.87
C ARG A 484 60.80 19.72 -51.58
N LEU A 485 61.44 18.59 -51.87
CA LEU A 485 60.77 17.39 -52.40
C LEU A 485 59.89 16.72 -51.33
N ASP A 486 60.28 16.78 -50.05
CA ASP A 486 59.44 16.30 -48.95
C ASP A 486 58.12 17.06 -48.83
N GLN A 487 58.13 18.40 -48.92
CA GLN A 487 56.91 19.22 -48.86
C GLN A 487 55.96 18.96 -50.04
N GLU A 488 56.51 18.65 -51.22
CA GLU A 488 55.74 18.25 -52.41
C GLU A 488 55.11 16.84 -52.23
N MET A 489 55.70 15.97 -51.40
CA MET A 489 55.19 14.63 -51.12
C MET A 489 54.27 14.54 -49.88
N GLU A 490 54.43 15.41 -48.88
CA GLU A 490 53.52 15.50 -47.73
C GLU A 490 52.11 15.96 -48.15
N THR A 491 52.02 16.94 -49.05
CA THR A 491 50.75 17.43 -49.60
C THR A 491 49.99 16.32 -50.33
N LEU A 492 50.68 15.57 -51.19
CA LEU A 492 50.10 14.41 -51.90
C LEU A 492 49.58 13.32 -50.94
N ASN A 493 50.24 13.09 -49.80
CA ASN A 493 49.80 12.07 -48.82
C ASN A 493 48.60 12.52 -47.94
N ALA A 494 48.47 13.82 -47.66
CA ALA A 494 47.36 14.36 -46.88
C ALA A 494 45.98 14.20 -47.57
N HIS A 495 45.96 14.25 -48.91
CA HIS A 495 44.75 13.99 -49.69
C HIS A 495 44.29 12.53 -49.58
N THR A 496 45.22 11.57 -49.58
CA THR A 496 44.93 10.13 -49.49
C THR A 496 44.27 9.75 -48.16
N THR A 497 44.74 10.31 -47.04
CA THR A 497 44.16 10.09 -45.69
C THR A 497 42.79 10.75 -45.52
N THR A 498 42.53 11.87 -46.20
CA THR A 498 41.21 12.51 -46.21
C THR A 498 40.17 11.63 -46.94
N ARG A 499 40.60 10.86 -47.95
CA ARG A 499 39.72 9.98 -48.74
C ARG A 499 39.20 8.77 -47.95
N THR A 500 40.07 8.08 -47.22
CA THR A 500 39.69 6.89 -46.42
C THR A 500 38.74 7.23 -45.26
N GLN A 501 38.88 8.41 -44.64
CA GLN A 501 37.92 8.90 -43.64
C GLN A 501 36.52 9.11 -44.23
N MET A 502 36.41 9.52 -45.50
CA MET A 502 35.11 9.65 -46.18
C MET A 502 34.47 8.29 -46.49
N GLU A 503 35.27 7.28 -46.84
CA GLU A 503 34.80 5.92 -47.14
C GLU A 503 34.18 5.25 -45.90
N MET A 504 34.77 5.43 -44.70
CA MET A 504 34.17 4.94 -43.44
C MET A 504 32.83 5.59 -43.11
N LEU A 505 32.72 6.93 -43.25
CA LEU A 505 31.46 7.65 -42.97
C LEU A 505 30.33 7.27 -43.96
N LYS A 506 30.68 6.97 -45.21
CA LYS A 506 29.70 6.45 -46.20
C LYS A 506 29.14 5.08 -45.81
N LYS A 507 29.96 4.20 -45.20
CA LYS A 507 29.52 2.89 -44.71
C LYS A 507 28.53 2.99 -43.53
N ASP A 508 28.84 3.81 -42.53
CA ASP A 508 27.95 4.10 -41.39
C ASP A 508 26.59 4.65 -41.87
N LYS A 509 26.59 5.58 -42.84
CA LYS A 509 25.35 6.04 -43.48
C LYS A 509 24.52 4.87 -44.04
N THR A 510 25.10 4.00 -44.86
CA THR A 510 24.34 2.88 -45.48
C THR A 510 23.78 1.89 -44.46
N GLU A 511 24.51 1.61 -43.37
CA GLU A 511 24.02 0.71 -42.31
C GLU A 511 22.82 1.30 -41.56
N LYS A 512 22.79 2.62 -41.35
CA LYS A 512 21.66 3.33 -40.72
C LYS A 512 20.44 3.42 -41.65
N GLU A 513 20.64 3.66 -42.96
CA GLU A 513 19.57 3.66 -43.96
C GLU A 513 18.84 2.30 -44.02
N ASP A 514 19.56 1.19 -43.86
CA ASP A 514 18.97 -0.15 -43.87
C ASP A 514 18.15 -0.48 -42.62
N GLN A 515 18.51 0.05 -41.44
CA GLN A 515 17.67 -0.11 -40.24
C GLN A 515 16.36 0.68 -40.36
N VAL A 516 16.40 1.88 -40.95
CA VAL A 516 15.19 2.66 -41.28
C VAL A 516 14.31 1.91 -42.28
N ARG A 517 14.89 1.29 -43.33
CA ARG A 517 14.14 0.43 -44.27
C ARG A 517 13.45 -0.73 -43.56
N LYS A 518 14.16 -1.47 -42.71
CA LYS A 518 13.61 -2.65 -41.99
C LYS A 518 12.42 -2.30 -41.10
N ILE A 519 12.46 -1.17 -40.40
CA ILE A 519 11.34 -0.72 -39.56
C ILE A 519 10.13 -0.35 -40.44
N LYS A 520 10.35 0.35 -41.56
CA LYS A 520 9.28 0.70 -42.51
C LYS A 520 8.65 -0.52 -43.18
N SER A 521 9.42 -1.56 -43.51
CA SER A 521 8.86 -2.81 -44.04
C SER A 521 8.14 -3.66 -43.00
N ARG A 522 8.51 -3.54 -41.71
CA ARG A 522 7.93 -4.35 -40.63
C ARG A 522 6.52 -3.90 -40.25
N HIS A 523 6.31 -2.59 -40.10
CA HIS A 523 5.02 -2.01 -39.63
C HIS A 523 4.25 -1.31 -40.75
N GLY A 524 4.71 -1.42 -42.00
CA GLY A 524 4.20 -0.64 -43.12
C GLY A 524 2.74 -0.88 -43.43
N GLU A 525 2.32 -2.14 -43.52
CA GLU A 525 0.95 -2.52 -43.84
C GLU A 525 -0.01 -2.21 -42.68
N GLU A 526 0.38 -2.50 -41.44
CA GLU A 526 -0.41 -2.23 -40.23
C GLU A 526 -0.68 -0.72 -40.04
N LEU A 527 0.34 0.12 -40.14
CA LEU A 527 0.21 1.57 -39.95
C LEU A 527 -0.50 2.26 -41.11
N VAL A 528 -0.28 1.82 -42.36
CA VAL A 528 -1.01 2.35 -43.51
C VAL A 528 -2.48 1.92 -43.49
N SER A 529 -2.80 0.75 -42.95
CA SER A 529 -4.20 0.35 -42.68
C SER A 529 -4.88 1.26 -41.65
N LEU A 530 -4.19 1.59 -40.55
CA LEU A 530 -4.75 2.40 -39.45
C LEU A 530 -4.81 3.92 -39.72
N LEU A 531 -3.82 4.48 -40.45
CA LEU A 531 -3.68 5.93 -40.66
C LEU A 531 -3.72 6.36 -42.15
N GLY A 532 -3.82 5.43 -43.10
CA GLY A 532 -3.79 5.70 -44.54
C GLY A 532 -2.40 6.11 -45.09
N HIS A 533 -1.41 6.29 -44.23
CA HIS A 533 -0.03 6.66 -44.54
C HIS A 533 0.90 6.18 -43.42
N PHE A 534 2.21 6.17 -43.64
CA PHE A 534 3.18 5.84 -42.59
C PHE A 534 3.48 7.10 -41.75
N PRO A 535 3.07 7.17 -40.47
CA PRO A 535 3.17 8.39 -39.67
C PRO A 535 4.59 8.63 -39.14
N ASN A 536 4.88 9.89 -38.84
CA ASN A 536 5.98 10.25 -37.94
C ASN A 536 5.59 10.01 -36.47
N LYS A 537 6.56 10.10 -35.55
CA LYS A 537 6.35 9.79 -34.13
C LYS A 537 5.18 10.58 -33.51
N ARG A 538 5.06 11.88 -33.79
CA ARG A 538 3.99 12.73 -33.24
C ARG A 538 2.63 12.40 -33.83
N GLU A 539 2.55 12.18 -35.14
CA GLU A 539 1.31 11.80 -35.81
C GLU A 539 0.72 10.50 -35.23
N LEU A 540 1.57 9.53 -34.86
CA LEU A 540 1.13 8.33 -34.16
C LEU A 540 0.74 8.59 -32.69
N GLU A 541 1.51 9.40 -31.95
CA GLU A 541 1.17 9.75 -30.56
C GLU A 541 -0.16 10.53 -30.46
N ASP A 542 -0.41 11.47 -31.39
CA ASP A 542 -1.65 12.25 -31.48
C ASP A 542 -2.84 11.38 -31.93
N TRP A 543 -2.64 10.44 -32.86
CA TRP A 543 -3.69 9.50 -33.29
C TRP A 543 -4.07 8.51 -32.18
N ILE A 544 -3.08 7.96 -31.46
CA ILE A 544 -3.34 7.12 -30.28
C ILE A 544 -4.14 7.91 -29.25
N TYR A 545 -3.75 9.15 -28.94
CA TYR A 545 -4.48 10.00 -28.00
C TYR A 545 -5.93 10.28 -28.44
N ALA A 546 -6.16 10.50 -29.74
CA ALA A 546 -7.52 10.62 -30.30
C ALA A 546 -8.34 9.33 -30.12
N LYS A 547 -7.73 8.16 -30.36
CA LYS A 547 -8.38 6.85 -30.14
C LYS A 547 -8.63 6.55 -28.66
N SER A 548 -7.72 6.87 -27.75
CA SER A 548 -7.97 6.80 -26.30
C SER A 548 -9.22 7.60 -25.89
N LYS A 549 -9.41 8.77 -26.53
CA LYS A 549 -10.57 9.64 -26.29
C LYS A 549 -11.86 9.06 -26.88
N GLU A 550 -11.83 8.48 -28.07
CA GLU A 550 -12.95 7.71 -28.64
C GLU A 550 -13.36 6.55 -27.72
N ILE A 551 -12.38 5.73 -27.29
CA ILE A 551 -12.56 4.58 -26.38
C ILE A 551 -13.27 5.02 -25.09
N ASN A 552 -12.78 6.09 -24.44
CA ASN A 552 -13.40 6.59 -23.21
C ASN A 552 -14.81 7.11 -23.44
N SER A 553 -15.07 7.87 -24.53
CA SER A 553 -16.43 8.30 -24.87
C SER A 553 -17.40 7.13 -25.18
N THR A 554 -16.86 6.01 -25.67
CA THR A 554 -17.61 4.77 -25.89
C THR A 554 -17.96 4.13 -24.54
N ARG A 555 -16.99 4.02 -23.62
CA ARG A 555 -17.19 3.53 -22.24
C ARG A 555 -18.20 4.36 -21.46
N ASP A 556 -18.16 5.69 -21.55
CA ASP A 556 -19.12 6.59 -20.89
C ASP A 556 -20.56 6.33 -21.37
N ARG A 557 -20.73 6.11 -22.68
CA ARG A 557 -22.04 5.78 -23.30
C ARG A 557 -22.52 4.39 -22.88
N LEU A 558 -21.63 3.42 -22.83
CA LEU A 558 -21.88 2.03 -22.42
C LEU A 558 -22.29 1.97 -20.93
N ALA A 559 -21.58 2.72 -20.07
CA ALA A 559 -21.93 2.87 -18.65
C ALA A 559 -23.31 3.51 -18.45
N LYS A 560 -23.69 4.48 -19.30
CA LYS A 560 -25.05 5.03 -19.29
C LYS A 560 -26.10 4.00 -19.71
N LEU A 561 -25.89 3.29 -20.83
CA LEU A 561 -26.82 2.25 -21.29
C LEU A 561 -27.01 1.14 -20.25
N ASN A 562 -25.93 0.68 -19.61
CA ASN A 562 -26.02 -0.31 -18.53
C ASN A 562 -26.77 0.20 -17.29
N LYS A 563 -26.67 1.50 -16.96
CA LYS A 563 -27.47 2.11 -15.89
C LYS A 563 -28.95 2.19 -16.24
N ASP A 564 -29.27 2.60 -17.47
CA ASP A 564 -30.64 2.72 -17.97
C ASP A 564 -31.29 1.31 -18.11
N LEU A 565 -30.49 0.30 -18.48
CA LEU A 565 -30.88 -1.11 -18.51
C LEU A 565 -31.21 -1.65 -17.11
N ALA A 566 -30.30 -1.48 -16.14
CA ALA A 566 -30.49 -1.93 -14.76
C ALA A 566 -31.73 -1.27 -14.11
N SER A 567 -31.98 0.01 -14.39
CA SER A 567 -33.20 0.70 -13.92
C SER A 567 -34.47 0.08 -14.50
N ASN A 568 -34.47 -0.32 -15.77
CA ASN A 568 -35.62 -0.99 -16.38
C ASN A 568 -35.81 -2.43 -15.89
N GLU A 569 -34.73 -3.18 -15.63
CA GLU A 569 -34.83 -4.51 -15.01
C GLU A 569 -35.37 -4.43 -13.56
N GLN A 570 -35.02 -3.39 -12.81
CA GLN A 570 -35.62 -3.09 -11.50
C GLN A 570 -37.12 -2.75 -11.63
N ASN A 571 -37.51 -1.90 -12.58
CA ASN A 571 -38.92 -1.57 -12.86
C ASN A 571 -39.74 -2.81 -13.24
N LYS A 572 -39.18 -3.70 -14.08
CA LYS A 572 -39.77 -5.01 -14.43
C LYS A 572 -40.03 -5.86 -13.20
N SER A 573 -39.07 -5.95 -12.28
CA SER A 573 -39.22 -6.69 -11.01
C SER A 573 -40.34 -6.12 -10.14
N HIS A 574 -40.42 -4.79 -10.03
CA HIS A 574 -41.48 -4.12 -9.26
C HIS A 574 -42.87 -4.38 -9.85
N ILE A 575 -43.06 -4.15 -11.16
CA ILE A 575 -44.34 -4.38 -11.85
C ILE A 575 -44.76 -5.85 -11.78
N ALA A 576 -43.83 -6.80 -11.90
CA ALA A 576 -44.11 -8.23 -11.75
C ALA A 576 -44.52 -8.60 -10.30
N SER A 577 -43.99 -7.91 -9.29
CA SER A 577 -44.41 -8.08 -7.88
C SER A 577 -45.82 -7.53 -7.64
N GLU A 578 -46.14 -6.35 -8.18
CA GLU A 578 -47.51 -5.81 -8.11
C GLU A 578 -48.53 -6.69 -8.84
N LEU A 579 -48.18 -7.17 -10.04
CA LEU A 579 -49.03 -8.07 -10.82
C LEU A 579 -49.34 -9.34 -10.02
N ARG A 580 -48.33 -10.03 -9.47
CA ARG A 580 -48.54 -11.23 -8.63
C ARG A 580 -49.43 -10.95 -7.42
N LYS A 581 -49.24 -9.81 -6.73
CA LYS A 581 -50.10 -9.44 -5.59
C LYS A 581 -51.56 -9.25 -6.02
N LYS A 582 -51.80 -8.58 -7.16
CA LYS A 582 -53.15 -8.35 -7.70
C LYS A 582 -53.80 -9.65 -8.21
N GLU A 583 -53.03 -10.54 -8.84
CA GLU A 583 -53.51 -11.87 -9.26
C GLU A 583 -53.87 -12.75 -8.04
N GLN A 584 -53.07 -12.72 -6.97
CA GLN A 584 -53.35 -13.45 -5.73
C GLN A 584 -54.52 -12.86 -4.93
N GLN A 585 -54.68 -11.53 -4.95
CA GLN A 585 -55.83 -10.82 -4.39
C GLN A 585 -57.12 -11.22 -5.15
N LEU A 586 -57.08 -11.20 -6.48
CA LEU A 586 -58.18 -11.61 -7.34
C LEU A 586 -58.61 -13.05 -7.05
N ALA A 587 -57.68 -14.00 -7.02
CA ALA A 587 -57.99 -15.40 -6.71
C ALA A 587 -58.66 -15.57 -5.34
N SER A 588 -58.20 -14.83 -4.31
CA SER A 588 -58.81 -14.87 -2.98
C SER A 588 -60.22 -14.27 -2.95
N ASP A 589 -60.48 -13.23 -3.73
CA ASP A 589 -61.81 -12.60 -3.80
C ASP A 589 -62.77 -13.42 -4.67
N GLU A 590 -62.29 -14.07 -5.74
CA GLU A 590 -63.03 -15.07 -6.53
C GLU A 590 -63.41 -16.30 -5.68
N GLU A 591 -62.50 -16.82 -4.84
CA GLU A 591 -62.78 -17.94 -3.93
C GLU A 591 -63.87 -17.58 -2.90
N LYS A 592 -63.79 -16.40 -2.26
CA LYS A 592 -64.84 -15.90 -1.35
C LYS A 592 -66.19 -15.77 -2.05
N PHE A 593 -66.20 -15.26 -3.28
CA PHE A 593 -67.41 -15.08 -4.07
C PHE A 593 -68.03 -16.44 -4.46
N PHE A 594 -67.21 -17.38 -4.92
CA PHE A 594 -67.66 -18.73 -5.31
C PHE A 594 -68.27 -19.51 -4.14
N ASN A 595 -67.61 -19.50 -2.97
CA ASN A 595 -68.03 -20.26 -1.78
C ASN A 595 -69.42 -19.88 -1.24
N VAL A 596 -69.92 -18.67 -1.52
CA VAL A 596 -71.24 -18.21 -1.05
C VAL A 596 -72.31 -18.26 -2.15
N CYS A 597 -71.96 -17.90 -3.39
CA CYS A 597 -72.93 -17.78 -4.48
C CYS A 597 -73.08 -19.07 -5.28
N GLY A 598 -72.00 -19.80 -5.59
CA GLY A 598 -71.99 -21.00 -6.44
C GLY A 598 -72.35 -20.78 -7.92
N SER A 599 -73.14 -19.75 -8.25
CA SER A 599 -73.40 -19.25 -9.60
C SER A 599 -72.58 -17.98 -9.90
N GLN A 600 -72.55 -17.56 -11.16
CA GLN A 600 -71.82 -16.36 -11.60
C GLN A 600 -72.67 -15.07 -11.60
N ASP A 601 -74.00 -15.16 -11.41
CA ASP A 601 -74.93 -14.03 -11.51
C ASP A 601 -75.56 -13.67 -10.16
N LEU A 602 -74.85 -12.82 -9.43
CA LEU A 602 -75.27 -12.30 -8.13
C LEU A 602 -76.60 -11.53 -8.20
N GLU A 603 -76.90 -10.83 -9.30
CA GLU A 603 -78.10 -9.99 -9.38
C GLU A 603 -79.33 -10.83 -9.72
N GLN A 604 -79.20 -11.83 -10.59
CA GLN A 604 -80.28 -12.78 -10.86
C GLN A 604 -80.61 -13.63 -9.62
N ASP A 605 -79.62 -14.11 -8.87
CA ASP A 605 -79.88 -14.90 -7.67
C ASP A 605 -80.36 -14.07 -6.47
N LEU A 606 -79.89 -12.82 -6.30
CA LEU A 606 -80.52 -11.87 -5.37
C LEU A 606 -81.98 -11.56 -5.76
N GLY A 607 -82.28 -11.46 -7.06
CA GLY A 607 -83.64 -11.29 -7.58
C GLY A 607 -84.56 -12.45 -7.20
N LYS A 608 -84.15 -13.69 -7.51
CA LYS A 608 -84.87 -14.92 -7.09
C LYS A 608 -85.07 -14.97 -5.58
N LEU A 609 -84.03 -14.66 -4.81
CA LEU A 609 -84.10 -14.68 -3.34
C LEU A 609 -85.05 -13.61 -2.79
N GLN A 610 -85.13 -12.43 -3.43
CA GLN A 610 -86.07 -11.38 -3.05
C GLN A 610 -87.52 -11.71 -3.45
N GLU A 611 -87.75 -12.35 -4.59
CA GLU A 611 -89.05 -12.93 -4.93
C GLU A 611 -89.50 -14.00 -3.93
N ASP A 612 -88.60 -14.90 -3.53
CA ASP A 612 -88.87 -15.92 -2.51
C ASP A 612 -89.23 -15.31 -1.17
N LEU A 613 -88.51 -14.27 -0.74
CA LEU A 613 -88.81 -13.52 0.47
C LEU A 613 -90.18 -12.83 0.39
N GLU A 614 -90.56 -12.26 -0.75
CA GLU A 614 -91.91 -11.74 -0.95
C GLU A 614 -92.98 -12.84 -0.90
N LYS A 615 -92.74 -14.00 -1.51
CA LYS A 615 -93.67 -15.14 -1.50
C LYS A 615 -93.89 -15.67 -0.08
N ILE A 616 -92.81 -15.88 0.68
CA ILE A 616 -92.85 -16.34 2.08
C ILE A 616 -93.47 -15.29 3.00
N SER A 617 -93.13 -14.00 2.81
CA SER A 617 -93.72 -12.89 3.59
C SER A 617 -95.24 -12.77 3.34
N LYS A 618 -95.70 -12.87 2.09
CA LYS A 618 -97.12 -12.89 1.73
C LYS A 618 -97.83 -14.12 2.32
N GLN A 619 -97.19 -15.29 2.32
CA GLN A 619 -97.72 -16.50 2.99
C GLN A 619 -97.83 -16.31 4.51
N ARG A 620 -96.81 -15.78 5.18
CA ARG A 620 -96.84 -15.46 6.62
C ARG A 620 -97.98 -14.48 6.95
N ALA A 621 -98.12 -13.41 6.16
CA ALA A 621 -99.18 -12.44 6.34
C ALA A 621 -100.59 -13.05 6.14
N MET A 622 -100.74 -13.93 5.13
CA MET A 622 -101.99 -14.66 4.88
C MET A 622 -102.33 -15.64 6.02
N LEU A 623 -101.34 -16.35 6.57
CA LEU A 623 -101.53 -17.26 7.71
C LEU A 623 -101.89 -16.49 8.98
N ALA A 624 -101.21 -15.38 9.27
CA ALA A 624 -101.52 -14.52 10.42
C ALA A 624 -102.91 -13.87 10.31
N GLY A 625 -103.28 -13.37 9.12
CA GLY A 625 -104.61 -12.84 8.84
C GLY A 625 -105.71 -13.90 8.97
N ALA A 626 -105.46 -15.11 8.46
CA ALA A 626 -106.39 -16.24 8.63
C ALA A 626 -106.60 -16.59 10.11
N THR A 627 -105.53 -16.64 10.92
CA THR A 627 -105.65 -16.85 12.38
C THR A 627 -106.56 -15.82 13.03
N ALA A 628 -106.35 -14.52 12.74
CA ALA A 628 -107.17 -13.46 13.29
C ALA A 628 -108.65 -13.59 12.87
N VAL A 629 -108.92 -13.78 11.57
CA VAL A 629 -110.30 -13.88 11.03
C VAL A 629 -111.04 -15.10 11.57
N TYR A 630 -110.43 -16.30 11.57
CA TYR A 630 -111.08 -17.49 12.13
C TYR A 630 -111.30 -17.37 13.65
N THR A 631 -110.40 -16.71 14.38
CA THR A 631 -110.58 -16.49 15.84
C THR A 631 -111.76 -15.55 16.11
N GLN A 632 -111.87 -14.46 15.34
CA GLN A 632 -112.98 -13.50 15.46
C GLN A 632 -114.32 -14.09 15.03
N PHE A 633 -114.37 -14.91 13.97
CA PHE A 633 -115.58 -15.63 13.59
C PHE A 633 -116.01 -16.65 14.66
N ILE A 634 -115.07 -17.35 15.31
CA ILE A 634 -115.40 -18.25 16.42
C ILE A 634 -115.95 -17.47 17.63
N SER A 635 -115.36 -16.32 18.00
CA SER A 635 -115.89 -15.54 19.13
C SER A 635 -117.31 -15.01 18.85
N GLN A 636 -117.58 -14.47 17.66
CA GLN A 636 -118.94 -14.03 17.29
C GLN A 636 -119.95 -15.20 17.34
N LEU A 637 -119.59 -16.37 16.82
CA LEU A 637 -120.42 -17.57 16.86
C LEU A 637 -120.61 -18.17 18.27
N THR A 638 -119.86 -17.71 19.28
CA THR A 638 -119.90 -18.22 20.66
C THR A 638 -120.50 -17.21 21.66
N GLU A 639 -120.41 -15.90 21.38
CA GLU A 639 -120.80 -14.83 22.33
C GLU A 639 -122.14 -14.15 21.98
N GLU A 640 -122.60 -14.21 20.73
CA GLU A 640 -123.86 -13.57 20.30
C GLU A 640 -125.10 -14.44 20.62
N ARG A 641 -126.17 -13.81 21.14
CA ARG A 641 -127.39 -14.52 21.62
C ARG A 641 -128.24 -15.15 20.52
N GLU A 642 -128.10 -14.70 19.27
CA GLU A 642 -128.70 -15.31 18.08
C GLU A 642 -127.56 -15.63 17.11
N PRO A 643 -126.93 -16.81 17.22
CA PRO A 643 -125.77 -17.14 16.38
C PRO A 643 -126.18 -17.17 14.91
N CYS A 644 -125.56 -16.29 14.13
CA CYS A 644 -125.72 -16.19 12.69
C CYS A 644 -124.36 -16.29 11.99
N CYS A 645 -124.35 -16.70 10.72
CA CYS A 645 -123.11 -16.84 9.97
C CYS A 645 -122.42 -15.47 9.79
N PRO A 646 -121.19 -15.24 10.30
CA PRO A 646 -120.54 -13.92 10.28
C PRO A 646 -120.18 -13.40 8.87
N VAL A 647 -120.40 -14.21 7.82
CA VAL A 647 -120.19 -13.83 6.41
C VAL A 647 -121.50 -13.47 5.69
N CYS A 648 -122.64 -14.05 6.07
CA CYS A 648 -123.91 -13.89 5.33
C CYS A 648 -125.16 -13.68 6.20
N GLN A 649 -125.00 -13.54 7.52
CA GLN A 649 -126.03 -13.17 8.51
C GLN A 649 -127.27 -14.09 8.56
N ARG A 650 -127.22 -15.28 7.94
CA ARG A 650 -128.22 -16.33 8.17
C ARG A 650 -128.09 -16.93 9.57
N THR A 651 -129.18 -16.98 10.31
CA THR A 651 -129.33 -17.76 11.54
C THR A 651 -129.22 -19.26 11.25
N PHE A 652 -128.63 -20.02 12.18
CA PHE A 652 -128.51 -21.48 12.03
C PHE A 652 -129.83 -22.19 12.39
N PRO A 653 -130.26 -23.22 11.62
CA PRO A 653 -131.52 -23.94 11.90
C PRO A 653 -131.52 -24.75 13.20
N GLY A 654 -130.36 -25.25 13.63
CA GLY A 654 -130.21 -25.99 14.89
C GLY A 654 -128.82 -25.85 15.52
N GLU A 655 -128.75 -26.14 16.82
CA GLU A 655 -127.54 -26.05 17.64
C GLU A 655 -126.43 -27.04 17.20
N SER A 656 -126.83 -28.16 16.59
CA SER A 656 -125.91 -29.13 15.96
C SER A 656 -125.13 -28.52 14.79
N ASP A 657 -125.81 -27.77 13.91
CA ASP A 657 -125.21 -27.16 12.71
C ASP A 657 -124.15 -26.11 13.12
N LEU A 658 -124.44 -25.37 14.20
CA LEU A 658 -123.52 -24.40 14.78
C LEU A 658 -122.25 -25.07 15.33
N GLN A 659 -122.39 -26.15 16.10
CA GLN A 659 -121.22 -26.87 16.63
C GLN A 659 -120.38 -27.54 15.53
N GLU A 660 -121.01 -28.04 14.46
CA GLU A 660 -120.27 -28.62 13.33
C GLU A 660 -119.43 -27.55 12.59
N VAL A 661 -119.98 -26.35 12.38
CA VAL A 661 -119.25 -25.20 11.80
C VAL A 661 -118.11 -24.71 12.71
N ILE A 662 -118.34 -24.60 14.02
CA ILE A 662 -117.30 -24.22 14.99
C ILE A 662 -116.18 -25.28 15.02
N SER A 663 -116.53 -26.57 14.99
CA SER A 663 -115.59 -27.69 14.95
C SER A 663 -114.72 -27.67 13.68
N ASP A 664 -115.34 -27.44 12.51
CA ASP A 664 -114.63 -27.28 11.24
C ASP A 664 -113.65 -26.08 11.28
N MET A 665 -114.08 -24.90 11.76
CA MET A 665 -113.20 -23.74 11.92
C MET A 665 -112.04 -24.00 12.90
N GLN A 666 -112.29 -24.65 14.04
CA GLN A 666 -111.25 -25.04 15.00
C GLN A 666 -110.27 -26.05 14.40
N SER A 667 -110.76 -27.01 13.59
CA SER A 667 -109.92 -27.99 12.90
C SER A 667 -108.95 -27.32 11.91
N LYS A 668 -109.43 -26.30 11.20
CA LYS A 668 -108.66 -25.48 10.24
C LYS A 668 -107.61 -24.62 10.95
N LEU A 669 -107.95 -24.05 12.12
CA LEU A 669 -107.02 -23.29 12.96
C LEU A 669 -105.87 -24.15 13.52
N ARG A 670 -106.14 -25.41 13.89
CA ARG A 670 -105.17 -26.29 14.59
C ARG A 670 -103.82 -26.46 13.86
N LEU A 671 -103.80 -26.36 12.53
CA LEU A 671 -102.58 -26.53 11.72
C LEU A 671 -101.90 -25.20 11.33
N VAL A 672 -102.42 -24.05 11.74
CA VAL A 672 -101.86 -22.73 11.37
C VAL A 672 -100.62 -22.36 12.20
N PRO A 673 -100.57 -22.52 13.55
CA PRO A 673 -99.42 -22.10 14.35
C PRO A 673 -98.09 -22.75 13.93
N ASP A 674 -98.07 -24.06 13.65
CA ASP A 674 -96.87 -24.76 13.20
C ASP A 674 -96.41 -24.29 11.81
N LYS A 675 -97.35 -24.06 10.88
CA LYS A 675 -97.04 -23.50 9.55
C LYS A 675 -96.51 -22.07 9.63
N LEU A 676 -97.04 -21.26 10.54
CA LEU A 676 -96.59 -19.89 10.77
C LEU A 676 -95.19 -19.87 11.39
N LYS A 677 -94.94 -20.72 12.40
CA LYS A 677 -93.61 -20.90 13.01
C LYS A 677 -92.56 -21.40 12.00
N ASN A 678 -92.90 -22.35 11.14
CA ASN A 678 -92.00 -22.84 10.10
C ASN A 678 -91.71 -21.76 9.04
N THR A 679 -92.74 -21.05 8.56
CA THR A 679 -92.53 -19.95 7.59
C THR A 679 -91.75 -18.77 8.17
N GLU A 680 -91.83 -18.50 9.48
CA GLU A 680 -90.96 -17.52 10.15
C GLU A 680 -89.51 -17.98 10.27
N GLN A 681 -89.25 -19.28 10.45
CA GLN A 681 -87.89 -19.82 10.44
C GLN A 681 -87.28 -19.79 9.04
N ASP A 682 -88.03 -20.17 8.01
CA ASP A 682 -87.58 -20.10 6.62
C ASP A 682 -87.40 -18.65 6.14
N LEU A 683 -88.25 -17.71 6.57
CA LEU A 683 -88.08 -16.27 6.32
C LEU A 683 -86.73 -15.79 6.88
N LYS A 684 -86.48 -15.99 8.19
CA LYS A 684 -85.22 -15.60 8.85
C LYS A 684 -83.98 -16.25 8.22
N ARG A 685 -84.11 -17.48 7.71
CA ARG A 685 -83.03 -18.20 7.02
C ARG A 685 -82.75 -17.61 5.63
N LYS A 686 -83.78 -17.23 4.88
CA LYS A 686 -83.67 -16.55 3.57
C LYS A 686 -83.17 -15.11 3.72
N GLU A 687 -83.57 -14.40 4.78
CA GLU A 687 -83.10 -13.04 5.11
C GLU A 687 -81.60 -13.03 5.37
N ARG A 688 -81.09 -13.89 6.26
CA ARG A 688 -79.64 -14.01 6.51
C ARG A 688 -78.83 -14.27 5.23
N LYS A 689 -79.31 -15.18 4.37
CA LYS A 689 -78.64 -15.45 3.08
C LYS A 689 -78.68 -14.22 2.13
N LYS A 690 -79.70 -13.37 2.21
CA LYS A 690 -79.75 -12.11 1.45
C LYS A 690 -78.66 -11.15 1.93
N ASP A 691 -78.49 -11.00 3.23
CA ASP A 691 -77.49 -10.10 3.81
C ASP A 691 -76.06 -10.58 3.49
N GLU A 692 -75.81 -11.89 3.60
CA GLU A 692 -74.56 -12.55 3.17
C GLU A 692 -74.24 -12.27 1.69
N MET A 693 -75.22 -12.41 0.79
CA MET A 693 -75.03 -12.13 -0.65
C MET A 693 -74.93 -10.63 -0.97
N MET A 694 -75.60 -9.76 -0.21
CA MET A 694 -75.48 -8.29 -0.36
C MET A 694 -74.08 -7.80 0.05
N ALA A 695 -73.47 -8.41 1.06
CA ALA A 695 -72.08 -8.11 1.48
C ALA A 695 -71.03 -8.42 0.40
N LEU A 696 -71.37 -9.19 -0.65
CA LEU A 696 -70.48 -9.52 -1.77
C LEU A 696 -70.55 -8.54 -2.95
N LYS A 697 -71.50 -7.59 -2.97
CA LYS A 697 -71.56 -6.56 -4.03
C LYS A 697 -70.27 -5.72 -4.16
N PRO A 698 -69.56 -5.33 -3.07
CA PRO A 698 -68.25 -4.69 -3.18
C PRO A 698 -67.18 -5.63 -3.75
N VAL A 699 -67.14 -6.89 -3.29
CA VAL A 699 -66.16 -7.90 -3.74
C VAL A 699 -66.29 -8.16 -5.25
N ARG A 700 -67.51 -8.28 -5.76
CA ARG A 700 -67.77 -8.45 -7.20
C ARG A 700 -67.28 -7.26 -8.03
N LYS A 701 -67.38 -6.02 -7.50
CA LYS A 701 -66.81 -4.84 -8.17
C LYS A 701 -65.29 -4.86 -8.20
N SER A 702 -64.63 -5.27 -7.10
CA SER A 702 -63.17 -5.44 -7.06
C SER A 702 -62.68 -6.48 -8.06
N ILE A 703 -63.36 -7.64 -8.14
CA ILE A 703 -63.06 -8.70 -9.12
C ILE A 703 -63.09 -8.15 -10.55
N VAL A 704 -64.17 -7.46 -10.93
CA VAL A 704 -64.32 -6.87 -12.26
C VAL A 704 -63.24 -5.79 -12.52
N GLN A 705 -62.96 -4.92 -11.55
CA GLN A 705 -61.93 -3.89 -11.67
C GLN A 705 -60.51 -4.46 -11.85
N PHE A 706 -60.19 -5.58 -11.19
CA PHE A 706 -58.92 -6.28 -11.39
C PHE A 706 -58.85 -6.99 -12.74
N GLN A 707 -59.92 -7.70 -13.14
CA GLN A 707 -59.99 -8.46 -14.39
C GLN A 707 -59.98 -7.56 -15.64
N GLU A 708 -60.84 -6.53 -15.68
CA GLU A 708 -61.06 -5.71 -16.89
C GLU A 708 -60.07 -4.56 -17.04
N LYS A 709 -59.43 -4.11 -15.95
CA LYS A 709 -58.59 -2.90 -15.96
C LYS A 709 -57.20 -3.07 -15.37
N GLU A 710 -57.08 -3.35 -14.06
CA GLU A 710 -55.78 -3.23 -13.39
C GLU A 710 -54.75 -4.29 -13.85
N LEU A 711 -55.17 -5.54 -14.03
CA LEU A 711 -54.28 -6.59 -14.54
C LEU A 711 -53.91 -6.39 -16.02
N PRO A 712 -54.83 -6.04 -16.94
CA PRO A 712 -54.47 -5.61 -18.30
C PRO A 712 -53.49 -4.44 -18.37
N GLU A 713 -53.70 -3.38 -17.58
CA GLU A 713 -52.81 -2.20 -17.56
C GLU A 713 -51.39 -2.58 -17.06
N LEU A 714 -51.28 -3.40 -16.00
CA LEU A 714 -50.00 -3.89 -15.49
C LEU A 714 -49.29 -4.82 -16.48
N ARG A 715 -50.02 -5.72 -17.16
CA ARG A 715 -49.44 -6.62 -18.18
C ARG A 715 -48.92 -5.86 -19.39
N ASN A 716 -49.66 -4.85 -19.88
CA ASN A 716 -49.21 -3.99 -20.98
C ASN A 716 -47.97 -3.16 -20.59
N ARG A 717 -47.90 -2.64 -19.35
CA ARG A 717 -46.69 -1.98 -18.82
C ARG A 717 -45.49 -2.93 -18.77
N LEU A 718 -45.68 -4.14 -18.23
CA LEU A 718 -44.63 -5.16 -18.16
C LEU A 718 -44.10 -5.54 -19.55
N GLN A 719 -44.98 -5.72 -20.53
CA GLN A 719 -44.60 -5.99 -21.92
C GLN A 719 -43.82 -4.83 -22.55
N THR A 720 -44.20 -3.58 -22.26
CA THR A 720 -43.49 -2.39 -22.72
C THR A 720 -42.06 -2.36 -22.19
N VAL A 721 -41.90 -2.50 -20.86
CA VAL A 721 -40.59 -2.50 -20.19
C VAL A 721 -39.71 -3.67 -20.66
N ASN A 722 -40.28 -4.86 -20.93
CA ASN A 722 -39.53 -5.97 -21.53
C ASN A 722 -38.92 -5.59 -22.90
N ARG A 723 -39.69 -4.94 -23.78
CA ARG A 723 -39.20 -4.51 -25.10
C ARG A 723 -38.13 -3.42 -25.00
N ASP A 724 -38.25 -2.51 -24.04
CA ASP A 724 -37.22 -1.50 -23.77
C ASP A 724 -35.93 -2.11 -23.21
N ILE A 725 -36.02 -3.17 -22.39
CA ILE A 725 -34.87 -3.98 -21.94
C ILE A 725 -34.21 -4.70 -23.13
N GLU A 726 -34.98 -5.31 -24.02
CA GLU A 726 -34.45 -6.01 -25.20
C GLU A 726 -33.72 -5.05 -26.15
N ARG A 727 -34.27 -3.86 -26.42
CA ARG A 727 -33.56 -2.82 -27.19
C ARG A 727 -32.26 -2.41 -26.49
N LEU A 728 -32.31 -2.11 -25.19
CA LEU A 728 -31.13 -1.66 -24.44
C LEU A 728 -30.02 -2.72 -24.39
N LYS A 729 -30.34 -4.02 -24.47
CA LYS A 729 -29.32 -5.09 -24.60
C LYS A 729 -28.65 -5.08 -25.97
N GLY A 730 -29.42 -4.92 -27.05
CA GLY A 730 -28.85 -4.71 -28.39
C GLY A 730 -27.99 -3.43 -28.47
N ASP A 731 -28.46 -2.32 -27.88
CA ASP A 731 -27.70 -1.06 -27.80
C ASP A 731 -26.36 -1.25 -27.04
N VAL A 732 -26.32 -2.10 -26.01
CA VAL A 732 -25.10 -2.44 -25.25
C VAL A 732 -24.16 -3.33 -26.08
N GLU A 733 -24.66 -4.40 -26.70
CA GLU A 733 -23.86 -5.31 -27.54
C GLU A 733 -23.20 -4.56 -28.73
N GLU A 734 -23.88 -3.57 -29.33
CA GLU A 734 -23.31 -2.69 -30.36
C GLU A 734 -22.17 -1.81 -29.81
N GLN A 735 -22.32 -1.25 -28.60
CA GLN A 735 -21.26 -0.45 -27.99
C GLN A 735 -20.09 -1.28 -27.45
N GLU A 736 -20.32 -2.52 -26.99
CA GLU A 736 -19.27 -3.45 -26.57
C GLU A 736 -18.42 -3.92 -27.75
N THR A 737 -19.06 -4.29 -28.87
CA THR A 737 -18.34 -4.66 -30.11
C THR A 737 -17.55 -3.48 -30.70
N LEU A 738 -18.14 -2.27 -30.74
CA LEU A 738 -17.44 -1.05 -31.16
C LEU A 738 -16.25 -0.69 -30.25
N LEU A 739 -16.39 -0.89 -28.93
CA LEU A 739 -15.30 -0.70 -27.97
C LEU A 739 -14.16 -1.70 -28.19
N GLY A 740 -14.49 -2.97 -28.47
CA GLY A 740 -13.52 -4.02 -28.79
C GLY A 740 -12.69 -3.69 -30.04
N THR A 741 -13.34 -3.29 -31.13
CA THR A 741 -12.64 -2.86 -32.36
C THR A 741 -11.70 -1.68 -32.10
N ARG A 742 -12.19 -0.64 -31.41
CA ARG A 742 -11.38 0.56 -31.08
C ARG A 742 -10.18 0.26 -30.18
N MET A 743 -10.32 -0.65 -29.22
CA MET A 743 -9.20 -1.07 -28.37
C MET A 743 -8.15 -1.87 -29.17
N SER A 744 -8.59 -2.74 -30.08
CA SER A 744 -7.69 -3.47 -31.00
C SER A 744 -6.88 -2.50 -31.87
N GLU A 745 -7.54 -1.52 -32.50
CA GLU A 745 -6.89 -0.44 -33.27
C GLU A 745 -5.84 0.33 -32.45
N GLU A 746 -6.16 0.67 -31.20
CA GLU A 746 -5.27 1.43 -30.32
C GLU A 746 -4.06 0.60 -29.86
N ASP A 747 -4.25 -0.68 -29.53
CA ASP A 747 -3.17 -1.56 -29.06
C ASP A 747 -2.20 -1.96 -30.18
N THR A 748 -2.68 -2.17 -31.42
CA THR A 748 -1.80 -2.31 -32.60
C THR A 748 -0.94 -1.06 -32.79
N ALA A 749 -1.53 0.14 -32.75
CA ALA A 749 -0.79 1.40 -32.87
C ALA A 749 0.26 1.60 -31.76
N LYS A 750 -0.05 1.23 -30.51
CA LYS A 750 0.90 1.25 -29.39
C LYS A 750 2.09 0.30 -29.61
N ALA A 751 1.87 -0.88 -30.21
CA ALA A 751 2.94 -1.84 -30.48
C ALA A 751 3.99 -1.29 -31.46
N CYS A 752 3.56 -0.57 -32.49
CA CYS A 752 4.46 0.06 -33.48
C CYS A 752 5.26 1.25 -32.90
N LEU A 753 4.76 1.91 -31.85
CA LEU A 753 5.31 3.17 -31.33
C LEU A 753 6.78 3.06 -30.86
N GLN A 754 7.18 1.90 -30.32
CA GLN A 754 8.56 1.67 -29.87
C GLN A 754 9.56 1.64 -31.06
N ASP A 755 9.19 0.96 -32.14
CA ASP A 755 10.04 0.84 -33.33
C ASP A 755 10.07 2.17 -34.13
N ILE A 756 8.96 2.91 -34.21
CA ILE A 756 8.97 4.28 -34.76
C ILE A 756 9.87 5.20 -33.91
N SER A 757 9.81 5.08 -32.59
CA SER A 757 10.69 5.83 -31.67
C SER A 757 12.17 5.38 -31.74
N LEU A 758 12.48 4.29 -32.44
CA LEU A 758 13.84 3.88 -32.81
C LEU A 758 14.23 4.40 -34.20
N MET A 759 13.31 4.33 -35.18
CA MET A 759 13.48 4.90 -36.52
C MET A 759 13.77 6.40 -36.48
N ASP A 760 13.05 7.17 -35.66
CA ASP A 760 13.22 8.62 -35.54
C ASP A 760 14.64 8.99 -35.02
N ARG A 761 15.22 8.16 -34.15
CA ARG A 761 16.63 8.28 -33.73
C ARG A 761 17.61 7.97 -34.87
N TYR A 762 17.38 6.91 -35.65
CA TYR A 762 18.22 6.64 -36.83
C TYR A 762 18.13 7.75 -37.89
N LEU A 763 16.97 8.41 -38.03
CA LEU A 763 16.79 9.59 -38.90
C LEU A 763 17.50 10.85 -38.37
N MET A 764 17.75 10.97 -37.06
CA MET A 764 18.63 11.99 -36.48
C MET A 764 20.11 11.65 -36.68
N ASP A 765 20.52 10.40 -36.38
CA ASP A 765 21.88 9.91 -36.61
C ASP A 765 22.33 10.16 -38.06
N LEU A 766 21.47 9.83 -39.03
CA LEU A 766 21.73 9.99 -40.46
C LEU A 766 22.09 11.44 -40.84
N LYS A 767 21.34 12.44 -40.34
CA LYS A 767 21.62 13.86 -40.62
C LYS A 767 22.99 14.29 -40.09
N ASP A 768 23.39 13.77 -38.94
CA ASP A 768 24.70 14.06 -38.35
C ASP A 768 25.85 13.35 -39.09
N VAL A 769 25.62 12.16 -39.64
CA VAL A 769 26.58 11.47 -40.53
C VAL A 769 26.71 12.20 -41.87
N GLU A 770 25.60 12.60 -42.49
CA GLU A 770 25.60 13.39 -43.73
C GLU A 770 26.33 14.73 -43.57
N ARG A 771 26.10 15.42 -42.45
CA ARG A 771 26.81 16.66 -42.10
C ARG A 771 28.33 16.45 -42.00
N LYS A 772 28.78 15.34 -41.41
CA LYS A 772 30.21 14.97 -41.34
C LYS A 772 30.79 14.64 -42.72
N ILE A 773 30.04 13.95 -43.58
CA ILE A 773 30.45 13.68 -44.97
C ILE A 773 30.61 14.99 -45.75
N ALA A 774 29.67 15.93 -45.64
CA ALA A 774 29.75 17.24 -46.30
C ALA A 774 30.98 18.05 -45.83
N GLN A 775 31.29 18.02 -44.53
CA GLN A 775 32.47 18.69 -43.96
C GLN A 775 33.81 18.11 -44.44
N GLN A 776 33.87 16.83 -44.78
CA GLN A 776 35.07 16.21 -45.36
C GLN A 776 35.14 16.40 -46.89
N ALA A 777 34.00 16.42 -47.58
CA ALA A 777 33.94 16.72 -49.02
C ALA A 777 34.43 18.15 -49.34
N ALA A 778 34.09 19.13 -48.52
CA ALA A 778 34.54 20.52 -48.67
C ALA A 778 36.08 20.70 -48.59
N LYS A 779 36.83 19.72 -48.05
CA LYS A 779 38.30 19.76 -47.95
C LYS A 779 39.03 19.20 -49.17
N LEU A 780 38.30 18.65 -50.15
CA LEU A 780 38.84 17.95 -51.31
C LEU A 780 38.60 18.70 -52.63
N GLN A 781 38.25 19.99 -52.56
CA GLN A 781 37.85 20.78 -53.72
C GLN A 781 38.98 21.74 -54.14
N GLY A 782 39.54 21.54 -55.35
CA GLY A 782 40.56 22.44 -55.95
C GLY A 782 42.00 21.92 -55.96
N VAL A 783 42.23 20.70 -56.45
CA VAL A 783 43.58 20.11 -56.61
C VAL A 783 43.83 19.78 -58.09
N ASP A 784 44.99 20.19 -58.62
CA ASP A 784 45.45 19.90 -59.98
C ASP A 784 46.23 18.55 -60.03
N LEU A 785 46.24 17.88 -61.19
CA LEU A 785 46.46 16.44 -61.32
C LEU A 785 47.57 16.05 -62.31
N THR A 786 48.60 16.88 -62.44
CA THR A 786 49.58 16.82 -63.54
C THR A 786 50.96 16.22 -63.20
N ARG A 787 51.27 15.92 -61.93
CA ARG A 787 52.51 15.25 -61.49
C ARG A 787 52.20 14.00 -60.65
N THR A 788 53.02 12.93 -60.76
CA THR A 788 52.77 11.65 -60.06
C THR A 788 53.75 11.40 -58.92
N ILE A 789 53.28 10.73 -57.86
CA ILE A 789 54.05 10.42 -56.64
C ILE A 789 55.37 9.68 -56.96
N GLN A 790 55.40 8.83 -57.99
CA GLN A 790 56.61 8.10 -58.38
C GLN A 790 57.74 9.02 -58.89
N GLN A 791 57.43 10.12 -59.60
CA GLN A 791 58.45 11.05 -60.10
C GLN A 791 59.14 11.80 -58.95
N VAL A 792 58.34 12.38 -58.03
CA VAL A 792 58.85 13.09 -56.85
C VAL A 792 59.64 12.13 -55.93
N SER A 793 59.17 10.89 -55.78
CA SER A 793 59.87 9.84 -55.02
C SER A 793 61.24 9.48 -55.62
N GLN A 794 61.36 9.45 -56.95
CA GLN A 794 62.60 9.09 -57.64
C GLN A 794 63.62 10.23 -57.60
N GLU A 795 63.20 11.49 -57.84
CA GLU A 795 64.05 12.68 -57.63
C GLU A 795 64.56 12.73 -56.18
N LYS A 796 63.69 12.45 -55.20
CA LYS A 796 64.05 12.37 -53.77
C LYS A 796 65.07 11.27 -53.46
N GLN A 797 65.01 10.12 -54.14
CA GLN A 797 65.97 9.02 -53.91
C GLN A 797 67.39 9.37 -54.38
N GLU A 798 67.55 10.10 -55.50
CA GLU A 798 68.88 10.50 -55.96
C GLU A 798 69.54 11.56 -55.05
N THR A 799 68.77 12.50 -54.52
CA THR A 799 69.28 13.44 -53.52
C THR A 799 69.49 12.77 -52.17
N GLN A 800 68.64 11.80 -51.78
CA GLN A 800 68.84 10.97 -50.59
C GLN A 800 70.17 10.21 -50.68
N HIS A 801 70.46 9.52 -51.78
CA HIS A 801 71.68 8.70 -51.90
C HIS A 801 72.98 9.54 -51.83
N LYS A 802 72.93 10.80 -52.27
CA LYS A 802 74.04 11.77 -52.11
C LYS A 802 74.16 12.23 -50.66
N ILE A 803 73.05 12.55 -50.01
CA ILE A 803 73.00 12.83 -48.57
C ILE A 803 73.57 11.64 -47.78
N ASP A 804 73.11 10.42 -48.05
CA ASP A 804 73.51 9.20 -47.35
C ASP A 804 75.00 8.88 -47.51
N THR A 805 75.63 9.28 -48.63
CA THR A 805 77.08 9.08 -48.84
C THR A 805 77.89 10.03 -47.96
N THR A 806 77.55 11.32 -47.94
CA THR A 806 78.19 12.32 -47.07
C THR A 806 77.82 12.09 -45.59
N SER A 807 76.57 11.68 -45.33
CA SER A 807 76.09 11.28 -44.01
C SER A 807 76.84 10.05 -43.53
N SER A 808 77.05 9.01 -44.33
CA SER A 808 77.82 7.81 -43.95
C SER A 808 79.26 8.14 -43.56
N ARG A 809 79.94 9.05 -44.29
CA ARG A 809 81.29 9.50 -43.91
C ARG A 809 81.28 10.30 -42.60
N MET A 810 80.32 11.21 -42.46
CA MET A 810 80.13 11.99 -41.24
C MET A 810 79.71 11.12 -40.07
N GLU A 811 78.90 10.09 -40.30
CA GLU A 811 78.41 9.12 -39.34
C GLU A 811 79.47 8.11 -38.97
N LEU A 812 80.43 7.76 -39.83
CA LEU A 812 81.53 6.89 -39.42
C LEU A 812 82.49 7.64 -38.47
N LYS A 813 82.77 8.93 -38.73
CA LYS A 813 83.54 9.80 -37.81
C LYS A 813 82.74 10.17 -36.55
N ARG A 814 81.47 10.57 -36.70
CA ARG A 814 80.56 10.81 -35.58
C ARG A 814 80.33 9.55 -34.77
N LYS A 815 80.25 8.36 -35.37
CA LYS A 815 80.11 7.10 -34.64
C LYS A 815 81.37 6.74 -33.89
N LEU A 816 82.56 7.08 -34.39
CA LEU A 816 83.78 6.94 -33.58
C LEU A 816 83.76 7.90 -32.36
N ILE A 817 83.24 9.12 -32.51
CA ILE A 817 83.00 10.05 -31.39
C ILE A 817 81.88 9.53 -30.48
N GLN A 818 80.77 9.07 -31.06
CA GLN A 818 79.53 8.69 -30.38
C GLN A 818 79.69 7.35 -29.69
N ASP A 819 80.45 6.38 -30.21
CA ASP A 819 80.78 5.13 -29.51
C ASP A 819 81.63 5.45 -28.26
N GLN A 820 82.58 6.39 -28.34
CA GLN A 820 83.35 6.86 -27.17
C GLN A 820 82.50 7.70 -26.21
N GLN A 821 81.64 8.58 -26.71
CA GLN A 821 80.75 9.41 -25.90
C GLN A 821 79.57 8.60 -25.31
N ASP A 822 79.08 7.56 -25.98
CA ASP A 822 78.02 6.65 -25.54
C ASP A 822 78.56 5.59 -24.59
N GLN A 823 79.80 5.12 -24.71
CA GLN A 823 80.41 4.37 -23.59
C GLN A 823 80.46 5.24 -22.33
N LEU A 824 80.88 6.51 -22.46
CA LEU A 824 80.89 7.46 -21.34
C LEU A 824 79.49 7.91 -20.89
N GLN A 825 78.49 7.92 -21.77
CA GLN A 825 77.13 8.39 -21.49
C GLN A 825 76.22 7.25 -21.01
N MET A 826 76.41 6.02 -21.48
CA MET A 826 75.82 4.79 -20.93
C MET A 826 76.34 4.55 -19.51
N LEU A 827 77.66 4.59 -19.30
CA LEU A 827 78.20 4.44 -17.94
C LEU A 827 77.72 5.56 -16.99
N LYS A 828 77.47 6.77 -17.50
CA LYS A 828 76.82 7.85 -16.73
C LYS A 828 75.31 7.66 -16.57
N SER A 829 74.59 7.13 -17.57
CA SER A 829 73.15 6.90 -17.49
C SER A 829 72.88 5.79 -16.48
N VAL A 830 73.58 4.65 -16.57
CA VAL A 830 73.50 3.55 -15.60
C VAL A 830 73.79 4.05 -14.18
N VAL A 831 74.88 4.81 -13.95
CA VAL A 831 75.16 5.40 -12.63
C VAL A 831 74.03 6.33 -12.15
N ASN A 832 73.39 7.10 -13.04
CA ASN A 832 72.28 7.98 -12.68
C ASN A 832 70.95 7.23 -12.48
N GLU A 833 70.69 6.17 -13.26
CA GLU A 833 69.50 5.31 -13.19
C GLU A 833 69.53 4.46 -11.92
N THR A 834 70.64 3.77 -11.65
CA THR A 834 70.87 3.04 -10.39
C THR A 834 70.82 3.98 -9.17
N ARG A 835 71.27 5.24 -9.29
CA ARG A 835 71.06 6.27 -8.24
C ARG A 835 69.60 6.71 -8.11
N ALA A 836 68.85 6.80 -9.21
CA ALA A 836 67.44 7.18 -9.20
C ALA A 836 66.57 6.06 -8.60
N GLU A 837 66.80 4.80 -8.97
CA GLU A 837 66.14 3.63 -8.36
C GLU A 837 66.43 3.55 -6.86
N LYS A 838 67.68 3.76 -6.44
CA LYS A 838 68.04 3.82 -5.01
C LYS A 838 67.32 4.95 -4.27
N LEU A 839 67.20 6.13 -4.87
CA LEU A 839 66.46 7.26 -4.30
C LEU A 839 64.96 6.96 -4.21
N GLN A 840 64.38 6.32 -5.22
CA GLN A 840 62.98 5.91 -5.25
C GLN A 840 62.68 4.88 -4.15
N LEU A 841 63.45 3.78 -4.09
CA LEU A 841 63.34 2.76 -3.03
C LEU A 841 63.55 3.34 -1.62
N SER A 842 64.44 4.33 -1.47
CA SER A 842 64.63 5.04 -0.19
C SER A 842 63.44 5.93 0.19
N SER A 843 62.68 6.45 -0.78
CA SER A 843 61.44 7.20 -0.54
C SER A 843 60.29 6.25 -0.21
N ASP A 844 60.20 5.12 -0.91
CA ASP A 844 59.17 4.11 -0.68
C ASP A 844 59.34 3.44 0.70
N MET A 845 60.57 3.27 1.19
CA MET A 845 60.84 2.79 2.56
C MET A 845 60.46 3.81 3.66
N GLN A 846 60.46 5.13 3.37
CA GLN A 846 59.86 6.13 4.28
C GLN A 846 58.33 6.09 4.24
N LYS A 847 57.74 5.85 3.07
CA LYS A 847 56.28 5.63 2.94
C LYS A 847 55.84 4.37 3.70
N GLN A 848 56.65 3.31 3.68
CA GLN A 848 56.39 2.09 4.45
C GLN A 848 56.22 2.38 5.96
N GLN A 849 57.14 3.13 6.57
CA GLN A 849 57.06 3.46 8.00
C GLN A 849 55.77 4.24 8.35
N GLN A 850 55.37 5.20 7.51
CA GLN A 850 54.11 5.94 7.72
C GLN A 850 52.86 5.06 7.59
N LEU A 851 52.89 4.08 6.68
CA LEU A 851 51.82 3.09 6.53
C LEU A 851 51.81 2.07 7.68
N GLU A 852 52.96 1.74 8.28
CA GLU A 852 53.05 0.91 9.48
C GLU A 852 52.43 1.62 10.70
N GLU A 853 52.72 2.91 10.91
CA GLU A 853 52.10 3.74 11.95
C GLU A 853 50.57 3.81 11.79
N GLN A 854 50.07 4.07 10.58
CA GLN A 854 48.63 4.06 10.28
C GLN A 854 47.98 2.68 10.45
N SER A 855 48.71 1.59 10.13
CA SER A 855 48.26 0.22 10.36
C SER A 855 48.07 -0.07 11.86
N VAL A 856 48.94 0.47 12.72
CA VAL A 856 48.79 0.39 14.18
C VAL A 856 47.62 1.24 14.66
N GLU A 857 47.52 2.50 14.23
CA GLU A 857 46.42 3.43 14.60
C GLU A 857 45.04 2.83 14.28
N PHE A 858 44.80 2.40 13.03
CA PHE A 858 43.51 1.79 12.68
C PHE A 858 43.28 0.46 13.40
N THR A 859 44.33 -0.31 13.71
CA THR A 859 44.19 -1.53 14.51
C THR A 859 43.70 -1.22 15.93
N THR A 860 44.16 -0.14 16.57
CA THR A 860 43.68 0.26 17.91
C THR A 860 42.27 0.88 17.86
N GLU A 861 41.94 1.69 16.85
CA GLU A 861 40.57 2.18 16.63
C GLU A 861 39.57 1.02 16.47
N ILE A 862 39.91 0.01 15.68
CA ILE A 862 39.08 -1.19 15.49
C ILE A 862 38.91 -1.95 16.80
N GLN A 863 39.96 -2.09 17.63
CA GLN A 863 39.85 -2.75 18.94
C GLN A 863 38.93 -1.99 19.89
N ALA A 864 39.04 -0.66 19.96
CA ALA A 864 38.14 0.18 20.76
C ALA A 864 36.67 0.04 20.30
N LEU A 865 36.40 0.18 19.00
CA LEU A 865 35.07 -0.03 18.43
C LEU A 865 34.54 -1.45 18.69
N THR A 866 35.41 -2.47 18.68
CA THR A 866 35.03 -3.86 18.99
C THR A 866 34.57 -4.02 20.44
N ARG A 867 35.25 -3.36 21.39
CA ARG A 867 34.87 -3.38 22.81
C ARG A 867 33.55 -2.65 23.04
N ASP A 868 33.40 -1.46 22.47
CA ASP A 868 32.19 -0.65 22.56
C ASP A 868 30.95 -1.36 21.96
N ILE A 869 31.11 -2.07 20.83
CA ILE A 869 30.06 -2.90 20.21
C ILE A 869 29.68 -4.08 21.11
N ARG A 870 30.64 -4.62 21.89
CA ARG A 870 30.41 -5.72 22.82
C ARG A 870 29.63 -5.25 24.04
N GLU A 871 30.07 -4.18 24.70
CA GLU A 871 29.40 -3.58 25.86
C GLU A 871 27.95 -3.22 25.56
N ALA A 872 27.68 -2.58 24.41
CA ALA A 872 26.32 -2.23 24.00
C ALA A 872 25.45 -3.46 23.65
N LYS A 873 26.04 -4.58 23.21
CA LYS A 873 25.32 -5.85 23.01
C LYS A 873 25.03 -6.59 24.31
N GLU A 874 25.95 -6.54 25.27
CA GLU A 874 25.76 -7.13 26.59
C GLU A 874 24.66 -6.38 27.39
N GLN A 875 24.41 -5.10 27.06
CA GLN A 875 23.24 -4.34 27.55
C GLN A 875 21.92 -4.64 26.82
N LEU A 876 21.94 -5.21 25.60
CA LEU A 876 20.72 -5.49 24.84
C LEU A 876 19.97 -6.75 25.30
N SER A 877 20.67 -7.77 25.80
CA SER A 877 20.04 -9.01 26.25
C SER A 877 19.15 -8.89 27.51
N PRO A 878 19.48 -8.11 28.57
CA PRO A 878 18.53 -7.87 29.65
C PRO A 878 17.33 -7.02 29.20
N LEU A 879 17.51 -6.11 28.23
CA LEU A 879 16.42 -5.33 27.66
C LEU A 879 15.46 -6.17 26.81
N SER A 880 15.96 -7.13 26.02
CA SER A 880 15.07 -8.06 25.31
C SER A 880 14.31 -8.98 26.27
N ALA A 881 14.99 -9.55 27.28
CA ALA A 881 14.34 -10.40 28.27
C ALA A 881 13.28 -9.65 29.11
N ALA A 882 13.54 -8.40 29.48
CA ALA A 882 12.58 -7.54 30.17
C ALA A 882 11.37 -7.20 29.27
N LEU A 883 11.60 -6.94 27.98
CA LEU A 883 10.54 -6.66 27.01
C LEU A 883 9.67 -7.89 26.74
N GLU A 884 10.27 -9.07 26.58
CA GLU A 884 9.55 -10.35 26.43
C GLU A 884 8.70 -10.66 27.67
N LYS A 885 9.25 -10.48 28.88
CA LYS A 885 8.51 -10.66 30.14
C LYS A 885 7.33 -9.69 30.26
N LEU A 886 7.52 -8.41 29.93
CA LEU A 886 6.42 -7.43 29.94
C LEU A 886 5.36 -7.74 28.86
N GLN A 887 5.75 -8.29 27.71
CA GLN A 887 4.81 -8.75 26.69
C GLN A 887 4.00 -9.97 27.16
N GLN A 888 4.61 -10.94 27.84
CA GLN A 888 3.92 -12.07 28.47
C GLN A 888 2.94 -11.58 29.56
N GLU A 889 3.39 -10.74 30.49
CA GLU A 889 2.53 -10.14 31.52
C GLU A 889 1.35 -9.34 30.93
N LYS A 890 1.54 -8.69 29.77
CA LYS A 890 0.43 -8.04 29.06
C LYS A 890 -0.53 -9.06 28.43
N GLN A 891 -0.01 -10.13 27.80
CA GLN A 891 -0.85 -11.19 27.21
C GLN A 891 -1.69 -11.89 28.27
N GLU A 892 -1.12 -12.18 29.45
CA GLU A 892 -1.86 -12.72 30.61
C GLU A 892 -2.99 -11.78 31.07
N LEU A 893 -2.74 -10.47 31.15
CA LEU A 893 -3.78 -9.48 31.49
C LEU A 893 -4.88 -9.38 30.43
N VAL A 894 -4.53 -9.43 29.14
CA VAL A 894 -5.51 -9.41 28.03
C VAL A 894 -6.38 -10.68 28.05
N GLU A 895 -5.80 -11.83 28.32
CA GLU A 895 -6.54 -13.09 28.42
C GLU A 895 -7.44 -13.13 29.66
N GLN A 896 -6.95 -12.68 30.83
CA GLN A 896 -7.77 -12.52 32.03
C GLN A 896 -8.93 -11.54 31.81
N LYS A 897 -8.70 -10.43 31.10
CA LYS A 897 -9.73 -9.45 30.73
C LYS A 897 -10.80 -10.07 29.83
N ARG A 898 -10.39 -10.86 28.83
CA ARG A 898 -11.31 -11.62 27.96
C ARG A 898 -12.14 -12.62 28.77
N GLN A 899 -11.49 -13.48 29.56
CA GLN A 899 -12.17 -14.47 30.38
C GLN A 899 -13.21 -13.82 31.32
N ARG A 900 -12.84 -12.73 32.01
CA ARG A 900 -13.77 -12.01 32.91
C ARG A 900 -14.92 -11.32 32.17
N GLN A 901 -14.69 -10.87 30.94
CA GLN A 901 -15.74 -10.32 30.08
C GLN A 901 -16.74 -11.41 29.65
N GLU A 902 -16.23 -12.58 29.25
CA GLU A 902 -17.03 -13.73 28.84
C GLU A 902 -17.84 -14.29 30.03
N GLU A 903 -17.20 -14.58 31.17
CA GLU A 903 -17.85 -15.01 32.42
C GLU A 903 -18.96 -14.05 32.91
N GLY A 904 -18.72 -12.73 32.78
CA GLY A 904 -19.71 -11.71 33.13
C GLY A 904 -20.89 -11.67 32.15
N GLN A 905 -20.59 -11.70 30.85
CA GLN A 905 -21.60 -11.61 29.81
C GLN A 905 -22.51 -12.85 29.74
N GLU A 906 -21.97 -14.04 30.03
CA GLU A 906 -22.75 -15.28 30.16
C GLU A 906 -23.77 -15.20 31.30
N LYS A 907 -23.37 -14.76 32.49
CA LYS A 907 -24.28 -14.55 33.63
C LYS A 907 -25.40 -13.57 33.29
N ILE A 908 -25.04 -12.41 32.73
CA ILE A 908 -26.00 -11.38 32.30
C ILE A 908 -27.00 -11.93 31.28
N ASN A 909 -26.56 -12.80 30.36
CA ASN A 909 -27.44 -13.42 29.36
C ASN A 909 -28.32 -14.53 29.97
N ALA A 910 -27.77 -15.37 30.85
CA ALA A 910 -28.52 -16.43 31.54
C ALA A 910 -29.69 -15.86 32.39
N ILE A 911 -29.49 -14.70 33.02
CA ILE A 911 -30.54 -13.97 33.74
C ILE A 911 -31.62 -13.49 32.76
N LYS A 912 -31.22 -12.81 31.66
CA LYS A 912 -32.15 -12.26 30.66
C LYS A 912 -33.06 -13.33 30.03
N GLU A 913 -32.51 -14.49 29.63
CA GLU A 913 -33.34 -15.53 29.02
C GLU A 913 -34.34 -16.14 30.02
N ARG A 914 -33.96 -16.32 31.29
CA ARG A 914 -34.89 -16.79 32.33
C ARG A 914 -36.03 -15.78 32.58
N VAL A 915 -35.74 -14.47 32.57
CA VAL A 915 -36.77 -13.42 32.64
C VAL A 915 -37.71 -13.48 31.44
N LYS A 916 -37.22 -13.62 30.20
CA LYS A 916 -38.08 -13.75 29.01
C LYS A 916 -39.05 -14.93 29.10
N VAL A 917 -38.58 -16.09 29.59
CA VAL A 917 -39.42 -17.28 29.81
C VAL A 917 -40.53 -16.99 30.81
N ILE A 918 -40.21 -16.36 31.95
CA ILE A 918 -41.18 -15.99 32.98
C ILE A 918 -42.22 -15.01 32.42
N THR A 919 -41.80 -13.92 31.78
CA THR A 919 -42.72 -12.91 31.21
C THR A 919 -43.60 -13.47 30.08
N THR A 920 -43.12 -14.46 29.33
CA THR A 920 -43.91 -15.13 28.29
C THR A 920 -45.00 -16.00 28.92
N LEU A 921 -44.67 -16.76 29.98
CA LEU A 921 -45.64 -17.56 30.73
C LEU A 921 -46.68 -16.66 31.42
N GLU A 922 -46.26 -15.54 32.01
CA GLU A 922 -47.16 -14.56 32.63
C GLU A 922 -48.16 -13.99 31.64
N ARG A 923 -47.72 -13.54 30.46
CA ARG A 923 -48.61 -13.03 29.41
C ARG A 923 -49.62 -14.07 28.94
N ASP A 924 -49.18 -15.33 28.77
CA ASP A 924 -50.07 -16.44 28.38
C ASP A 924 -51.04 -16.85 29.52
N ILE A 925 -50.68 -16.62 30.79
CA ILE A 925 -51.57 -16.77 31.96
C ILE A 925 -52.61 -15.65 31.99
N THR A 926 -52.19 -14.39 31.95
CA THR A 926 -53.07 -13.21 31.96
C THR A 926 -54.11 -13.28 30.83
N LYS A 927 -53.68 -13.64 29.61
CA LYS A 927 -54.59 -13.78 28.46
C LYS A 927 -55.72 -14.79 28.71
N TYR A 928 -55.47 -15.90 29.41
CA TYR A 928 -56.51 -16.89 29.69
C TYR A 928 -57.56 -16.36 30.68
N VAL A 929 -57.13 -15.57 31.67
CA VAL A 929 -57.99 -14.91 32.67
C VAL A 929 -58.81 -13.80 32.01
N ASP A 930 -58.18 -12.94 31.22
CA ASP A 930 -58.85 -11.84 30.50
C ASP A 930 -59.89 -12.35 29.47
N GLU A 931 -59.72 -13.56 28.94
CA GLU A 931 -60.66 -14.22 28.03
C GLU A 931 -61.86 -14.89 28.76
N GLY A 932 -61.97 -14.82 30.09
CA GLY A 932 -63.15 -15.26 30.86
C GLY A 932 -63.42 -16.77 30.80
N LYS A 933 -62.39 -17.59 30.56
CA LYS A 933 -62.56 -18.98 30.09
C LYS A 933 -63.10 -19.95 31.13
N ASP A 934 -62.83 -19.75 32.41
CA ASP A 934 -63.35 -20.61 33.47
C ASP A 934 -64.89 -20.45 33.63
N GLU A 935 -65.41 -19.22 33.57
CA GLU A 935 -66.85 -18.96 33.60
C GLU A 935 -67.56 -19.58 32.39
N TYR A 936 -66.97 -19.47 31.20
CA TYR A 936 -67.51 -20.09 29.98
C TYR A 936 -67.46 -21.62 30.03
N LYS A 937 -66.45 -22.20 30.68
CA LYS A 937 -66.37 -23.65 30.95
C LYS A 937 -67.48 -24.11 31.87
N GLU A 938 -67.67 -23.45 33.01
CA GLU A 938 -68.70 -23.81 34.00
C GLU A 938 -70.11 -23.80 33.39
N GLN A 939 -70.43 -22.78 32.59
CA GLN A 939 -71.69 -22.71 31.82
C GLN A 939 -71.90 -23.95 30.92
N LYS A 940 -70.85 -24.38 30.19
CA LYS A 940 -70.94 -25.56 29.30
C LYS A 940 -70.97 -26.89 30.05
N GLU A 941 -70.38 -26.95 31.24
CA GLU A 941 -70.51 -28.10 32.13
C GLU A 941 -71.93 -28.20 32.73
N THR A 942 -72.61 -27.08 33.02
CA THR A 942 -74.03 -27.11 33.42
C THR A 942 -74.98 -27.50 32.27
N GLU A 943 -74.80 -26.97 31.05
CA GLU A 943 -75.58 -27.40 29.86
C GLU A 943 -75.43 -28.92 29.59
N LEU A 944 -74.23 -29.46 29.82
CA LEU A 944 -73.96 -30.88 29.68
C LEU A 944 -74.65 -31.71 30.78
N GLN A 945 -74.74 -31.22 32.02
CA GLN A 945 -75.47 -31.92 33.08
C GLN A 945 -76.99 -31.97 32.81
N GLU A 946 -77.59 -30.87 32.37
CA GLU A 946 -79.01 -30.84 31.95
C GLU A 946 -79.28 -31.74 30.74
N THR A 947 -78.36 -31.79 29.77
CA THR A 947 -78.48 -32.70 28.62
C THR A 947 -78.37 -34.17 29.06
N ASN A 948 -77.57 -34.48 30.08
CA ASN A 948 -77.43 -35.84 30.62
C ASN A 948 -78.68 -36.30 31.39
N THR A 949 -79.33 -35.44 32.17
CA THR A 949 -80.57 -35.82 32.89
C THR A 949 -81.73 -36.03 31.92
N GLN A 950 -81.90 -35.14 30.94
CA GLN A 950 -82.88 -35.33 29.85
C GLN A 950 -82.64 -36.63 29.07
N LEU A 951 -81.38 -36.97 28.79
CA LEU A 951 -81.03 -38.23 28.13
C LEU A 951 -81.37 -39.45 29.01
N HIS A 952 -81.06 -39.39 30.30
CA HIS A 952 -81.32 -40.50 31.23
C HIS A 952 -82.83 -40.81 31.34
N ASP A 953 -83.68 -39.80 31.44
CA ASP A 953 -85.14 -40.02 31.49
C ASP A 953 -85.70 -40.54 30.14
N ALA A 954 -85.13 -40.10 29.01
CA ALA A 954 -85.48 -40.67 27.69
C ALA A 954 -85.04 -42.14 27.56
N GLU A 955 -83.85 -42.51 28.07
CA GLU A 955 -83.35 -43.88 28.09
C GLU A 955 -84.15 -44.78 29.03
N LYS A 956 -84.59 -44.25 30.18
CA LYS A 956 -85.46 -44.92 31.16
C LYS A 956 -86.87 -45.19 30.61
N GLN A 957 -87.44 -44.25 29.85
CA GLN A 957 -88.69 -44.45 29.13
C GLN A 957 -88.54 -45.48 28.00
N LYS A 958 -87.42 -45.43 27.26
CA LYS A 958 -87.05 -46.43 26.25
C LYS A 958 -86.91 -47.83 26.86
N GLU A 959 -86.28 -47.96 28.03
CA GLU A 959 -86.21 -49.24 28.77
C GLU A 959 -87.58 -49.77 29.15
N LYS A 960 -88.49 -48.92 29.64
CA LYS A 960 -89.84 -49.33 30.03
C LYS A 960 -90.59 -49.99 28.85
N ILE A 961 -90.57 -49.33 27.69
CA ILE A 961 -91.15 -49.85 26.44
C ILE A 961 -90.46 -51.18 26.04
N ASN A 962 -89.14 -51.27 26.20
CA ASN A 962 -88.38 -52.49 25.90
C ASN A 962 -88.76 -53.68 26.81
N ARG A 963 -89.07 -53.44 28.09
CA ARG A 963 -89.55 -54.49 29.03
C ARG A 963 -90.95 -54.96 28.67
N GLU A 964 -91.85 -54.03 28.32
CA GLU A 964 -93.20 -54.35 27.83
C GLU A 964 -93.15 -55.18 26.52
N MET A 965 -92.25 -54.83 25.59
CA MET A 965 -91.96 -55.65 24.40
C MET A 965 -91.35 -57.02 24.75
N GLY A 966 -90.50 -57.10 25.78
CA GLY A 966 -89.88 -58.35 26.24
C GLY A 966 -90.92 -59.37 26.68
N ASN A 967 -91.89 -58.93 27.49
CA ASN A 967 -93.01 -59.78 27.92
C ASN A 967 -93.82 -60.30 26.73
N ILE A 968 -94.18 -59.43 25.76
CA ILE A 968 -94.91 -59.81 24.55
C ILE A 968 -94.12 -60.82 23.69
N ARG A 969 -92.78 -60.73 23.65
CA ARG A 969 -91.93 -61.70 22.94
C ARG A 969 -91.88 -63.06 23.62
N GLN A 970 -91.76 -63.11 24.95
CA GLN A 970 -91.78 -64.38 25.70
C GLN A 970 -93.12 -65.13 25.53
N ASP A 971 -94.21 -64.37 25.42
CA ASP A 971 -95.58 -64.82 25.13
C ASP A 971 -95.80 -65.31 23.68
N ILE A 972 -94.85 -65.01 22.78
CA ILE A 972 -94.80 -65.50 21.40
C ILE A 972 -93.86 -66.71 21.30
N ASP A 973 -92.69 -66.66 21.95
CA ASP A 973 -91.67 -67.72 21.86
C ASP A 973 -92.13 -69.04 22.52
N THR A 974 -92.98 -68.97 23.54
CA THR A 974 -93.66 -70.16 24.11
C THR A 974 -94.56 -70.88 23.10
N GLN A 975 -95.11 -70.20 22.08
CA GLN A 975 -95.89 -70.82 21.01
C GLN A 975 -95.03 -71.39 19.86
N LYS A 976 -93.70 -71.15 19.85
CA LYS A 976 -92.78 -71.62 18.80
C LYS A 976 -92.22 -73.03 19.03
N VAL A 977 -92.43 -73.63 20.19
CA VAL A 977 -91.93 -75.00 20.46
C VAL A 977 -92.61 -76.03 19.54
N GLN A 978 -93.89 -75.84 19.20
CA GLN A 978 -94.57 -76.65 18.17
C GLN A 978 -94.21 -76.25 16.73
N GLU A 979 -93.85 -74.97 16.48
CA GLU A 979 -93.32 -74.54 15.19
C GLU A 979 -91.97 -75.24 14.88
N ARG A 980 -91.19 -75.59 15.90
CA ARG A 980 -89.83 -76.12 15.74
C ARG A 980 -89.72 -77.42 14.92
N TRP A 981 -90.70 -78.32 15.02
CA TRP A 981 -90.74 -79.54 14.21
C TRP A 981 -90.99 -79.26 12.71
N LEU A 982 -91.84 -78.28 12.41
CA LEU A 982 -91.99 -77.73 11.05
C LEU A 982 -90.72 -76.96 10.62
N GLN A 983 -90.01 -76.37 11.60
CA GLN A 983 -88.86 -75.51 11.36
C GLN A 983 -87.59 -76.26 10.96
N ASP A 984 -87.46 -77.57 11.18
CA ASP A 984 -86.26 -78.31 10.77
C ASP A 984 -86.21 -78.56 9.24
N ASN A 985 -87.35 -78.65 8.55
CA ASN A 985 -87.41 -78.50 7.08
C ASN A 985 -87.07 -77.07 6.60
N LEU A 986 -87.06 -76.10 7.53
CA LEU A 986 -86.70 -74.70 7.33
C LEU A 986 -85.25 -74.41 7.74
N THR A 987 -84.58 -75.32 8.47
CA THR A 987 -83.19 -75.15 8.94
C THR A 987 -82.20 -75.25 7.78
N LEU A 988 -82.47 -76.07 6.76
CA LEU A 988 -81.73 -76.06 5.48
C LEU A 988 -81.71 -74.64 4.85
N ARG A 989 -82.82 -73.91 4.96
CA ARG A 989 -82.93 -72.53 4.45
C ARG A 989 -82.16 -71.50 5.30
N LYS A 990 -81.78 -71.82 6.55
CA LYS A 990 -81.02 -70.89 7.43
C LYS A 990 -79.53 -70.85 7.08
N ARG A 991 -78.90 -71.96 6.67
CA ARG A 991 -77.48 -71.98 6.27
C ARG A 991 -77.18 -71.17 5.00
N VAL A 992 -78.21 -70.88 4.20
CA VAL A 992 -78.14 -69.95 3.05
C VAL A 992 -78.06 -68.48 3.51
N GLU A 993 -78.52 -68.15 4.72
CA GLU A 993 -78.51 -66.78 5.24
C GLU A 993 -77.13 -66.37 5.77
N GLU A 994 -76.40 -67.29 6.42
CA GLU A 994 -75.05 -67.04 6.97
C GLU A 994 -74.04 -66.71 5.86
N LEU A 995 -74.19 -67.32 4.67
CA LEU A 995 -73.40 -67.00 3.48
C LEU A 995 -73.57 -65.51 3.05
N LYS A 996 -74.73 -64.90 3.28
CA LYS A 996 -74.98 -63.48 2.97
C LYS A 996 -74.23 -62.52 3.90
N GLU A 997 -73.97 -62.89 5.15
CA GLU A 997 -73.16 -62.06 6.06
C GLU A 997 -71.72 -61.92 5.59
N VAL A 998 -71.11 -63.01 5.11
CA VAL A 998 -69.73 -62.98 4.57
C VAL A 998 -69.69 -62.11 3.30
N VAL A 999 -70.70 -62.26 2.43
CA VAL A 999 -70.86 -61.43 1.22
C VAL A 999 -71.10 -59.95 1.55
N SER A 1000 -71.76 -59.61 2.67
CA SER A 1000 -71.96 -58.21 3.07
C SER A 1000 -70.66 -57.55 3.55
N LYS A 1001 -69.85 -58.26 4.32
CA LYS A 1001 -68.52 -57.79 4.81
C LYS A 1001 -67.54 -57.60 3.64
N HIS A 1002 -67.54 -58.52 2.67
CA HIS A 1002 -66.78 -58.35 1.41
C HIS A 1002 -67.24 -57.10 0.62
N LYS A 1003 -68.56 -56.86 0.50
CA LYS A 1003 -69.10 -55.65 -0.16
C LYS A 1003 -68.76 -54.35 0.57
N ALA A 1004 -68.59 -54.36 1.90
CA ALA A 1004 -68.18 -53.18 2.66
C ALA A 1004 -66.73 -52.78 2.34
N LEU A 1005 -65.77 -53.71 2.45
CA LEU A 1005 -64.36 -53.44 2.18
C LEU A 1005 -64.10 -53.04 0.71
N MET A 1006 -64.82 -53.63 -0.23
CA MET A 1006 -64.81 -53.20 -1.65
C MET A 1006 -65.28 -51.75 -1.85
N LYS A 1007 -66.20 -51.26 -1.01
CA LYS A 1007 -66.69 -49.87 -1.08
C LYS A 1007 -65.66 -48.88 -0.54
N ASP A 1008 -64.97 -49.21 0.54
CA ASP A 1008 -63.93 -48.36 1.12
C ASP A 1008 -62.68 -48.29 0.23
N MET A 1009 -62.30 -49.41 -0.40
CA MET A 1009 -61.22 -49.43 -1.40
C MET A 1009 -61.56 -48.56 -2.64
N GLY A 1010 -62.84 -48.55 -3.06
CA GLY A 1010 -63.30 -47.74 -4.19
C GLY A 1010 -63.25 -46.21 -3.97
N ASN A 1011 -63.20 -45.76 -2.71
CA ASN A 1011 -63.10 -44.33 -2.37
C ASN A 1011 -61.65 -43.80 -2.39
N MET A 1012 -60.63 -44.67 -2.47
CA MET A 1012 -59.24 -44.24 -2.56
C MET A 1012 -58.82 -44.10 -4.03
N GLN A 1013 -58.40 -42.90 -4.44
CA GLN A 1013 -58.06 -42.57 -5.82
C GLN A 1013 -56.67 -43.10 -6.23
N VAL A 1014 -56.49 -44.43 -6.21
CA VAL A 1014 -55.20 -45.12 -6.40
C VAL A 1014 -54.47 -44.71 -7.69
N LEU A 1015 -55.20 -44.48 -8.79
CA LEU A 1015 -54.63 -44.03 -10.06
C LEU A 1015 -54.03 -42.62 -9.97
N GLN A 1016 -54.70 -41.69 -9.29
CA GLN A 1016 -54.22 -40.32 -9.10
C GLN A 1016 -53.02 -40.29 -8.14
N LEU A 1017 -53.06 -41.05 -7.03
CA LEU A 1017 -51.91 -41.19 -6.13
C LEU A 1017 -50.66 -41.78 -6.83
N ARG A 1018 -50.84 -42.76 -7.73
CA ARG A 1018 -49.76 -43.31 -8.59
C ARG A 1018 -49.32 -42.37 -9.72
N GLN A 1019 -50.03 -41.27 -9.95
CA GLN A 1019 -49.65 -40.24 -10.92
C GLN A 1019 -48.93 -39.09 -10.21
N GLU A 1020 -49.48 -38.59 -9.10
CA GLU A 1020 -48.81 -37.66 -8.18
C GLU A 1020 -47.41 -38.16 -7.80
N ARG A 1021 -47.29 -39.44 -7.40
CA ARG A 1021 -45.98 -40.04 -7.08
C ARG A 1021 -44.97 -39.89 -8.21
N ARG A 1022 -45.35 -40.24 -9.45
CA ARG A 1022 -44.47 -40.18 -10.65
C ARG A 1022 -44.21 -38.76 -11.17
N GLU A 1023 -44.91 -37.76 -10.66
CA GLU A 1023 -44.64 -36.35 -10.94
C GLU A 1023 -43.75 -35.74 -9.84
N ALA A 1024 -43.97 -36.12 -8.59
CA ALA A 1024 -43.10 -35.75 -7.46
C ALA A 1024 -41.71 -36.42 -7.56
N GLU A 1025 -41.62 -37.71 -7.93
CA GLU A 1025 -40.36 -38.42 -8.17
C GLU A 1025 -39.50 -37.70 -9.23
N ARG A 1026 -40.09 -37.35 -10.39
CA ARG A 1026 -39.36 -36.64 -11.46
C ARG A 1026 -38.91 -35.25 -11.04
N ARG A 1027 -39.76 -34.46 -10.35
CA ARG A 1027 -39.36 -33.15 -9.83
C ARG A 1027 -38.23 -33.26 -8.79
N LEU A 1028 -38.27 -34.27 -7.93
CA LEU A 1028 -37.21 -34.55 -6.97
C LEU A 1028 -35.88 -34.91 -7.66
N GLU A 1029 -35.94 -35.73 -8.71
CA GLU A 1029 -34.79 -36.15 -9.50
C GLU A 1029 -34.14 -34.98 -10.27
N ASP A 1030 -34.96 -34.13 -10.90
CA ASP A 1030 -34.49 -32.88 -11.55
C ASP A 1030 -33.88 -31.90 -10.54
N LEU A 1031 -34.49 -31.72 -9.36
CA LEU A 1031 -33.93 -30.86 -8.30
C LEU A 1031 -32.61 -31.41 -7.75
N LYS A 1032 -32.51 -32.73 -7.51
CA LYS A 1032 -31.24 -33.36 -7.08
C LYS A 1032 -30.15 -33.26 -8.14
N LYS A 1033 -30.49 -33.36 -9.42
CA LYS A 1033 -29.56 -33.12 -10.54
C LYS A 1033 -29.09 -31.67 -10.57
N ASN A 1034 -29.98 -30.69 -10.44
CA ASN A 1034 -29.64 -29.27 -10.41
C ASN A 1034 -28.78 -28.90 -9.19
N ARG A 1035 -29.12 -29.43 -8.00
CA ARG A 1035 -28.29 -29.33 -6.78
C ARG A 1035 -26.87 -29.83 -7.02
N SER A 1036 -26.73 -30.97 -7.69
CA SER A 1036 -25.43 -31.60 -7.98
C SER A 1036 -24.57 -30.75 -8.93
N ILE A 1037 -25.19 -30.13 -9.95
CA ILE A 1037 -24.54 -29.18 -10.86
C ILE A 1037 -24.09 -27.91 -10.11
N ALA A 1038 -24.93 -27.38 -9.21
CA ALA A 1038 -24.60 -26.20 -8.42
C ALA A 1038 -23.48 -26.46 -7.40
N LEU A 1039 -23.48 -27.61 -6.71
CA LEU A 1039 -22.39 -28.06 -5.85
C LEU A 1039 -21.06 -28.22 -6.62
N GLY A 1040 -21.11 -28.70 -7.86
CA GLY A 1040 -19.93 -28.76 -8.74
C GLY A 1040 -19.35 -27.37 -9.05
N ARG A 1041 -20.20 -26.36 -9.25
CA ARG A 1041 -19.78 -24.97 -9.46
C ARG A 1041 -19.20 -24.33 -8.20
N GLN A 1042 -19.80 -24.58 -7.02
CA GLN A 1042 -19.25 -24.10 -5.75
C GLN A 1042 -17.80 -24.56 -5.56
N LYS A 1043 -17.51 -25.86 -5.78
CA LYS A 1043 -16.15 -26.39 -5.67
C LYS A 1043 -15.17 -25.73 -6.64
N GLY A 1044 -15.57 -25.56 -7.90
CA GLY A 1044 -14.74 -24.86 -8.88
C GLY A 1044 -14.39 -23.42 -8.45
N PHE A 1045 -15.37 -22.67 -7.93
CA PHE A 1045 -15.11 -21.33 -7.38
C PHE A 1045 -14.24 -21.38 -6.11
N GLU A 1046 -14.43 -22.35 -5.22
CA GLU A 1046 -13.61 -22.51 -4.01
C GLU A 1046 -12.14 -22.85 -4.33
N GLU A 1047 -11.90 -23.69 -5.35
CA GLU A 1047 -10.56 -24.01 -5.86
C GLU A 1047 -9.90 -22.79 -6.53
N GLU A 1048 -10.61 -22.07 -7.41
CA GLU A 1048 -10.12 -20.82 -8.01
C GLU A 1048 -9.79 -19.75 -6.95
N ILE A 1049 -10.66 -19.56 -5.95
CA ILE A 1049 -10.44 -18.62 -4.84
C ILE A 1049 -9.21 -19.04 -4.02
N LEU A 1050 -8.99 -20.35 -3.79
CA LEU A 1050 -7.84 -20.85 -3.06
C LEU A 1050 -6.52 -20.52 -3.80
N ASP A 1051 -6.48 -20.73 -5.12
CA ASP A 1051 -5.30 -20.47 -5.94
C ASP A 1051 -5.03 -18.98 -6.14
N TYR A 1052 -6.04 -18.13 -6.38
CA TYR A 1052 -5.82 -16.68 -6.42
C TYR A 1052 -5.41 -16.11 -5.04
N ARG A 1053 -5.96 -16.64 -3.94
CA ARG A 1053 -5.48 -16.31 -2.58
C ARG A 1053 -4.07 -16.85 -2.31
N LYS A 1054 -3.59 -17.86 -3.04
CA LYS A 1054 -2.23 -18.40 -2.94
C LYS A 1054 -1.24 -17.54 -3.75
N GLU A 1055 -1.61 -17.12 -4.96
CA GLU A 1055 -0.86 -16.14 -5.74
C GLU A 1055 -0.70 -14.81 -4.96
N LEU A 1056 -1.77 -14.31 -4.33
CA LEU A 1056 -1.71 -13.12 -3.46
C LEU A 1056 -0.77 -13.23 -2.25
N ARG A 1057 -0.37 -14.46 -1.85
CA ARG A 1057 0.58 -14.71 -0.76
C ARG A 1057 2.03 -14.89 -1.25
N GLU A 1058 2.29 -14.73 -2.55
CA GLU A 1058 3.65 -14.58 -3.05
C GLU A 1058 4.25 -13.25 -2.58
N ASP A 1059 5.55 -13.27 -2.21
CA ASP A 1059 6.27 -12.11 -1.66
C ASP A 1059 6.21 -10.86 -2.56
N GLN A 1060 6.08 -11.07 -3.88
CA GLN A 1060 5.95 -10.01 -4.88
C GLN A 1060 4.59 -9.28 -4.85
N TYR A 1061 3.54 -9.88 -4.29
CA TYR A 1061 2.17 -9.34 -4.27
C TYR A 1061 1.65 -9.01 -2.86
N ASP A 1062 1.98 -9.82 -1.83
CA ASP A 1062 1.50 -9.67 -0.44
C ASP A 1062 1.61 -8.21 0.06
N LYS A 1063 2.79 -7.61 -0.11
CA LYS A 1063 3.11 -6.24 0.34
C LYS A 1063 3.37 -5.26 -0.81
N ALA A 1064 2.84 -5.52 -2.00
CA ALA A 1064 3.09 -4.67 -3.17
C ALA A 1064 2.70 -3.19 -2.95
N ASP A 1065 1.56 -2.93 -2.30
CA ASP A 1065 1.13 -1.58 -1.92
C ASP A 1065 2.10 -0.87 -0.98
N GLU A 1066 2.60 -1.55 0.05
CA GLU A 1066 3.54 -0.98 1.03
C GLU A 1066 4.90 -0.72 0.39
N ARG A 1067 5.43 -1.70 -0.36
CA ARG A 1067 6.71 -1.59 -1.08
C ARG A 1067 6.66 -0.44 -2.07
N TYR A 1068 5.58 -0.32 -2.84
CA TYR A 1068 5.37 0.81 -3.76
C TYR A 1068 5.31 2.16 -3.02
N LYS A 1069 4.47 2.29 -1.98
CA LYS A 1069 4.36 3.53 -1.18
C LYS A 1069 5.70 3.93 -0.57
N ASN A 1070 6.41 3.01 0.09
CA ASN A 1070 7.68 3.28 0.75
C ASN A 1070 8.75 3.72 -0.26
N LYS A 1071 8.87 3.05 -1.41
CA LYS A 1071 9.82 3.45 -2.46
C LYS A 1071 9.46 4.80 -3.09
N MET A 1072 8.16 5.11 -3.21
CA MET A 1072 7.68 6.40 -3.72
C MET A 1072 7.97 7.55 -2.76
N ILE A 1073 7.82 7.32 -1.44
CA ILE A 1073 8.21 8.28 -0.39
C ILE A 1073 9.73 8.53 -0.44
N ILE A 1074 10.54 7.48 -0.54
CA ILE A 1074 12.02 7.61 -0.67
C ILE A 1074 12.38 8.44 -1.90
N MET A 1075 11.89 8.05 -3.09
CA MET A 1075 12.14 8.78 -4.34
C MET A 1075 11.77 10.26 -4.21
N ARG A 1076 10.56 10.56 -3.72
CA ARG A 1076 10.06 11.94 -3.64
C ARG A 1076 10.77 12.78 -2.59
N THR A 1077 11.19 12.18 -1.48
CA THR A 1077 12.01 12.85 -0.46
C THR A 1077 13.38 13.20 -1.02
N THR A 1078 14.02 12.27 -1.74
CA THR A 1078 15.30 12.52 -2.39
C THR A 1078 15.20 13.58 -3.50
N GLU A 1079 14.10 13.63 -4.26
CA GLU A 1079 13.83 14.70 -5.23
C GLU A 1079 13.72 16.10 -4.58
N LEU A 1080 13.29 16.20 -3.32
CA LEU A 1080 13.29 17.46 -2.56
C LEU A 1080 14.70 17.80 -2.06
N VAL A 1081 15.41 16.83 -1.47
CA VAL A 1081 16.82 17.02 -1.03
C VAL A 1081 17.73 17.49 -2.18
N ILE A 1082 17.52 17.00 -3.40
CA ILE A 1082 18.24 17.46 -4.60
C ILE A 1082 18.01 18.94 -4.89
N LYS A 1083 16.78 19.46 -4.68
CA LYS A 1083 16.44 20.88 -4.88
C LYS A 1083 17.03 21.75 -3.78
N ASP A 1084 16.99 21.29 -2.54
CA ASP A 1084 17.55 22.02 -1.41
C ASP A 1084 19.08 22.12 -1.53
N LEU A 1085 19.76 21.02 -1.90
CA LEU A 1085 21.20 21.02 -2.22
C LEU A 1085 21.54 21.99 -3.37
N ASP A 1086 20.67 22.09 -4.39
CA ASP A 1086 20.85 23.04 -5.50
C ASP A 1086 20.65 24.50 -5.07
N LEU A 1087 19.70 24.77 -4.16
CA LEU A 1087 19.48 26.08 -3.56
C LEU A 1087 20.66 26.51 -2.68
N TYR A 1088 21.15 25.65 -1.79
CA TYR A 1088 22.34 25.91 -0.97
C TYR A 1088 23.59 26.11 -1.82
N TYR A 1089 23.79 25.31 -2.86
CA TYR A 1089 24.90 25.47 -3.81
C TYR A 1089 24.87 26.86 -4.47
N LYS A 1090 23.71 27.28 -4.98
CA LYS A 1090 23.53 28.60 -5.63
C LYS A 1090 23.76 29.76 -4.65
N ALA A 1091 23.20 29.69 -3.44
CA ALA A 1091 23.38 30.73 -2.43
C ALA A 1091 24.85 30.88 -2.00
N LEU A 1092 25.58 29.75 -1.87
CA LEU A 1092 26.99 29.76 -1.50
C LEU A 1092 27.90 30.24 -2.64
N ASP A 1093 27.66 29.83 -3.90
CA ASP A 1093 28.38 30.36 -5.09
C ASP A 1093 28.23 31.89 -5.19
N GLN A 1094 26.99 32.39 -5.10
CA GLN A 1094 26.70 33.84 -5.10
C GLN A 1094 27.38 34.59 -3.94
N THR A 1095 27.43 33.99 -2.75
CA THR A 1095 28.08 34.59 -1.58
C THR A 1095 29.60 34.68 -1.76
N ILE A 1096 30.23 33.64 -2.31
CA ILE A 1096 31.66 33.65 -2.64
C ILE A 1096 31.96 34.70 -3.72
N MET A 1097 31.16 34.78 -4.79
CA MET A 1097 31.33 35.80 -5.84
C MET A 1097 31.26 37.23 -5.26
N LYS A 1098 30.28 37.51 -4.40
CA LYS A 1098 30.11 38.83 -3.77
C LYS A 1098 31.27 39.18 -2.82
N PHE A 1099 31.73 38.21 -2.02
CA PHE A 1099 32.88 38.40 -1.12
C PHE A 1099 34.17 38.66 -1.89
N HIS A 1100 34.41 37.91 -2.98
CA HIS A 1100 35.58 38.06 -3.84
C HIS A 1100 35.65 39.45 -4.47
N SER A 1101 34.59 39.89 -5.15
CA SER A 1101 34.53 41.23 -5.78
C SER A 1101 34.80 42.33 -4.75
N MET A 1102 34.08 42.31 -3.62
CA MET A 1102 34.22 43.30 -2.54
C MET A 1102 35.66 43.40 -2.03
N LYS A 1103 36.33 42.26 -1.85
CA LYS A 1103 37.74 42.24 -1.43
C LYS A 1103 38.70 42.68 -2.54
N MET A 1104 38.38 42.40 -3.81
CA MET A 1104 39.17 42.88 -4.95
C MET A 1104 39.13 44.41 -5.06
N ASP A 1105 37.97 45.01 -4.82
CA ASP A 1105 37.77 46.46 -4.80
C ASP A 1105 38.52 47.14 -3.63
N GLU A 1106 38.51 46.53 -2.44
CA GLU A 1106 39.32 46.97 -1.29
C GLU A 1106 40.82 46.99 -1.61
N ILE A 1107 41.37 45.89 -2.14
CA ILE A 1107 42.79 45.77 -2.52
C ILE A 1107 43.17 46.83 -3.55
N ASN A 1108 42.36 46.95 -4.61
CA ASN A 1108 42.65 47.87 -5.71
C ASN A 1108 42.59 49.34 -5.28
N LYS A 1109 41.72 49.71 -4.33
CA LYS A 1109 41.73 51.04 -3.73
C LYS A 1109 43.08 51.32 -3.06
N ILE A 1110 43.54 50.42 -2.20
CA ILE A 1110 44.80 50.60 -1.45
C ILE A 1110 46.01 50.67 -2.40
N ILE A 1111 46.05 49.84 -3.45
CA ILE A 1111 47.12 49.89 -4.47
C ILE A 1111 47.16 51.26 -5.17
N ARG A 1112 46.00 51.78 -5.60
CA ARG A 1112 45.90 53.10 -6.25
C ARG A 1112 46.37 54.23 -5.33
N ASP A 1113 45.92 54.23 -4.08
CA ASP A 1113 46.23 55.27 -3.10
C ASP A 1113 47.73 55.24 -2.74
N LEU A 1114 48.31 54.06 -2.51
CA LEU A 1114 49.75 53.89 -2.24
C LEU A 1114 50.63 54.23 -3.46
N TRP A 1115 50.24 53.83 -4.68
CA TRP A 1115 51.01 54.15 -5.89
C TRP A 1115 51.12 55.65 -6.11
N ARG A 1116 50.00 56.38 -5.99
CA ARG A 1116 49.95 57.84 -6.12
C ARG A 1116 50.73 58.60 -5.06
N SER A 1117 50.94 58.00 -3.88
CA SER A 1117 51.75 58.58 -2.81
C SER A 1117 53.26 58.32 -2.96
N THR A 1118 53.63 57.18 -3.58
CA THR A 1118 55.02 56.72 -3.66
C THR A 1118 55.73 57.05 -4.98
N TYR A 1119 55.04 56.93 -6.11
CA TYR A 1119 55.66 57.05 -7.43
C TYR A 1119 55.67 58.51 -7.91
N ARG A 1120 56.83 58.98 -8.37
CA ARG A 1120 56.99 60.35 -8.91
C ARG A 1120 57.00 60.45 -10.44
N GLY A 1121 57.04 59.31 -11.14
CA GLY A 1121 57.02 59.28 -12.61
C GLY A 1121 55.66 59.66 -13.19
N GLN A 1122 55.67 60.50 -14.24
CA GLN A 1122 54.46 60.94 -14.97
C GLN A 1122 53.95 59.91 -15.99
N ASP A 1123 54.53 58.70 -16.04
CA ASP A 1123 54.23 57.69 -17.03
C ASP A 1123 53.20 56.64 -16.61
N ILE A 1124 52.88 56.52 -15.30
CA ILE A 1124 51.86 55.61 -14.76
C ILE A 1124 51.08 56.33 -13.65
N GLU A 1125 49.77 56.57 -13.85
CA GLU A 1125 48.92 57.24 -12.86
C GLU A 1125 48.55 56.36 -11.68
N TYR A 1126 48.30 55.07 -11.95
CA TYR A 1126 48.05 54.05 -10.94
C TYR A 1126 48.23 52.64 -11.51
N VAL A 1127 48.35 51.69 -10.60
CA VAL A 1127 48.33 50.25 -10.87
C VAL A 1127 47.07 49.65 -10.24
N GLU A 1128 46.51 48.62 -10.86
CA GLU A 1128 45.42 47.81 -10.30
C GLU A 1128 45.56 46.34 -10.74
N ILE A 1129 44.91 45.44 -10.01
CA ILE A 1129 44.83 44.02 -10.33
C ILE A 1129 43.43 43.71 -10.82
N ARG A 1130 43.30 43.27 -12.08
CA ARG A 1130 42.01 42.84 -12.66
C ARG A 1130 41.84 41.33 -12.51
N SER A 1131 40.62 40.91 -12.22
CA SER A 1131 40.20 39.52 -12.14
C SER A 1131 39.12 39.25 -13.19
N ASP A 1132 39.50 38.63 -14.31
CA ASP A 1132 38.59 38.26 -15.38
C ASP A 1132 37.93 36.89 -15.09
N VAL A 1133 36.67 36.72 -15.48
CA VAL A 1133 35.87 35.49 -15.26
C VAL A 1133 35.63 34.78 -16.59
N ASP A 1134 35.86 33.47 -16.62
CA ASP A 1134 35.71 32.65 -17.83
C ASP A 1134 34.23 32.31 -18.11
N GLU A 1135 33.49 33.25 -18.75
CA GLU A 1135 32.03 33.19 -18.95
C GLU A 1135 31.53 31.94 -19.71
N ASN A 1136 32.38 31.32 -20.53
CA ASN A 1136 32.09 30.05 -21.21
C ASN A 1136 31.90 28.85 -20.25
N SER A 1137 32.13 29.05 -18.95
CA SER A 1137 31.96 28.05 -17.90
C SER A 1137 30.49 27.94 -17.44
N SER A 1138 29.69 27.13 -18.13
CA SER A 1138 28.30 26.89 -17.73
C SER A 1138 28.21 26.34 -16.30
N ALA A 1139 27.48 27.06 -15.43
CA ALA A 1139 27.49 26.89 -13.97
C ALA A 1139 26.99 25.53 -13.45
N ALA A 1140 26.45 24.67 -14.33
CA ALA A 1140 26.05 23.31 -13.98
C ALA A 1140 27.21 22.27 -14.06
N VAL A 1141 28.29 22.56 -14.80
CA VAL A 1141 29.21 21.51 -15.29
C VAL A 1141 30.67 21.66 -14.84
N LYS A 1142 31.19 22.87 -14.60
CA LYS A 1142 32.60 23.08 -14.18
C LYS A 1142 32.74 24.16 -13.11
N ARG A 1143 33.76 24.02 -12.25
CA ARG A 1143 34.24 25.07 -11.33
C ARG A 1143 34.63 26.30 -12.14
N ARG A 1144 34.07 27.47 -11.81
CA ARG A 1144 34.47 28.76 -12.40
C ARG A 1144 35.96 29.02 -12.19
N VAL A 1145 36.60 29.70 -13.13
CA VAL A 1145 38.01 30.09 -13.06
C VAL A 1145 38.11 31.61 -13.11
N TYR A 1146 38.79 32.18 -12.12
CA TYR A 1146 39.26 33.56 -12.12
C TYR A 1146 40.68 33.61 -12.68
N ASN A 1147 40.92 34.54 -13.59
CA ASN A 1147 42.24 34.83 -14.15
C ASN A 1147 42.66 36.23 -13.69
N TYR A 1148 43.83 36.35 -13.05
CA TYR A 1148 44.32 37.61 -12.47
C TYR A 1148 45.44 38.21 -13.32
N ARG A 1149 45.45 39.54 -13.49
CA ARG A 1149 46.52 40.29 -14.16
C ARG A 1149 46.74 41.66 -13.52
N VAL A 1150 47.99 42.13 -13.49
CA VAL A 1150 48.36 43.45 -12.97
C VAL A 1150 48.45 44.43 -14.14
N VAL A 1151 47.67 45.50 -14.11
CA VAL A 1151 47.64 46.52 -15.16
C VAL A 1151 48.07 47.88 -14.62
N MET A 1152 48.83 48.61 -15.44
CA MET A 1152 49.16 50.01 -15.26
C MET A 1152 48.21 50.86 -16.11
N VAL A 1153 47.80 52.02 -15.58
CA VAL A 1153 46.87 52.93 -16.26
C VAL A 1153 47.53 54.28 -16.54
N LYS A 1154 47.31 54.79 -17.75
CA LYS A 1154 47.78 56.11 -18.21
C LYS A 1154 46.72 56.72 -19.14
N GLY A 1155 46.09 57.81 -18.71
CA GLY A 1155 44.81 58.26 -19.27
C GLY A 1155 43.80 57.11 -19.30
N ASP A 1156 42.99 57.05 -20.35
CA ASP A 1156 41.98 56.00 -20.54
C ASP A 1156 42.57 54.61 -20.88
N THR A 1157 43.90 54.48 -21.01
CA THR A 1157 44.54 53.24 -21.48
C THR A 1157 45.08 52.39 -20.33
N ALA A 1158 44.50 51.20 -20.14
CA ALA A 1158 45.00 50.17 -19.22
C ALA A 1158 45.86 49.13 -19.97
N LEU A 1159 47.09 48.92 -19.52
CA LEU A 1159 48.07 48.00 -20.12
C LEU A 1159 48.57 46.98 -19.11
N ASP A 1160 48.75 45.72 -19.53
CA ASP A 1160 49.41 44.69 -18.70
C ASP A 1160 50.86 45.11 -18.38
N MET A 1161 51.23 45.08 -17.11
CA MET A 1161 52.60 45.39 -16.68
C MET A 1161 53.60 44.28 -17.05
N ARG A 1162 53.14 43.03 -17.24
CA ARG A 1162 54.00 41.86 -17.48
C ARG A 1162 54.82 42.06 -18.76
N GLY A 1163 56.14 42.15 -18.59
CA GLY A 1163 57.09 42.39 -19.68
C GLY A 1163 57.15 43.83 -20.19
N ARG A 1164 56.38 44.78 -19.63
CA ARG A 1164 56.29 46.17 -20.15
C ARG A 1164 56.79 47.27 -19.20
N CYS A 1165 57.04 46.96 -17.93
CA CYS A 1165 57.53 47.91 -16.92
C CYS A 1165 59.05 47.80 -16.64
N SER A 1166 59.66 48.87 -16.13
CA SER A 1166 61.09 48.97 -15.79
C SER A 1166 61.49 48.14 -14.56
N ALA A 1167 62.78 48.07 -14.23
CA ALA A 1167 63.26 47.36 -13.03
C ALA A 1167 62.73 48.00 -11.73
N GLY A 1168 62.89 49.31 -11.56
CA GLY A 1168 62.36 50.05 -10.40
C GLY A 1168 60.83 49.98 -10.30
N GLN A 1169 60.11 50.12 -11.42
CA GLN A 1169 58.64 49.97 -11.46
C GLN A 1169 58.19 48.57 -11.00
N LYS A 1170 58.90 47.50 -11.37
CA LYS A 1170 58.60 46.13 -10.90
C LYS A 1170 58.80 45.98 -9.39
N VAL A 1171 59.88 46.53 -8.84
CA VAL A 1171 60.17 46.52 -7.40
C VAL A 1171 59.07 47.28 -6.65
N LEU A 1172 58.78 48.52 -7.07
CA LEU A 1172 57.79 49.38 -6.42
C LEU A 1172 56.36 48.81 -6.50
N ALA A 1173 55.92 48.34 -7.68
CA ALA A 1173 54.60 47.70 -7.83
C ALA A 1173 54.47 46.44 -6.96
N SER A 1174 55.52 45.61 -6.92
CA SER A 1174 55.54 44.41 -6.07
C SER A 1174 55.48 44.75 -4.58
N LEU A 1175 56.12 45.85 -4.17
CA LEU A 1175 56.14 46.34 -2.79
C LEU A 1175 54.75 46.85 -2.37
N ILE A 1176 54.11 47.66 -3.21
CA ILE A 1176 52.76 48.22 -2.98
C ILE A 1176 51.70 47.13 -2.95
N ILE A 1177 51.76 46.16 -3.88
CA ILE A 1177 50.82 45.03 -3.91
C ILE A 1177 50.95 44.19 -2.63
N ARG A 1178 52.17 43.96 -2.13
CA ARG A 1178 52.40 43.26 -0.85
C ARG A 1178 51.81 44.05 0.34
N LEU A 1179 51.98 45.37 0.37
CA LEU A 1179 51.39 46.25 1.39
C LEU A 1179 49.85 46.20 1.39
N ALA A 1180 49.22 46.32 0.22
CA ALA A 1180 47.77 46.28 0.07
C ALA A 1180 47.15 44.92 0.45
N LEU A 1181 47.82 43.81 0.09
CA LEU A 1181 47.40 42.47 0.50
C LEU A 1181 47.56 42.26 2.01
N ALA A 1182 48.65 42.71 2.61
CA ALA A 1182 48.84 42.66 4.06
C ALA A 1182 47.79 43.50 4.81
N GLU A 1183 47.42 44.67 4.29
CA GLU A 1183 46.33 45.48 4.85
C GLU A 1183 44.96 44.79 4.76
N THR A 1184 44.62 44.22 3.61
CA THR A 1184 43.29 43.65 3.37
C THR A 1184 43.07 42.31 4.11
N PHE A 1185 44.11 41.48 4.24
CA PHE A 1185 43.99 40.11 4.76
C PHE A 1185 44.68 39.88 6.12
N CYS A 1186 45.75 40.61 6.47
CA CYS A 1186 46.56 40.33 7.65
C CYS A 1186 46.18 41.20 8.87
N LEU A 1187 44.91 41.55 9.03
CA LEU A 1187 44.37 42.41 10.10
C LEU A 1187 44.88 42.05 11.52
N ASN A 1188 45.07 40.75 11.80
CA ASN A 1188 45.51 40.25 13.11
C ASN A 1188 47.05 40.09 13.24
N CYS A 1189 47.82 40.26 12.16
CA CYS A 1189 49.27 40.03 12.10
C CYS A 1189 49.96 41.11 11.26
N GLY A 1190 50.34 42.22 11.89
CA GLY A 1190 50.91 43.40 11.23
C GLY A 1190 52.43 43.35 11.02
N ILE A 1191 53.03 42.16 10.88
CA ILE A 1191 54.48 42.00 10.70
C ILE A 1191 54.83 42.04 9.21
N LEU A 1192 55.74 42.94 8.82
CA LEU A 1192 56.24 43.06 7.44
C LEU A 1192 57.77 43.20 7.42
N ALA A 1193 58.45 42.44 6.57
CA ALA A 1193 59.89 42.53 6.37
C ALA A 1193 60.24 42.97 4.95
N LEU A 1194 61.05 44.03 4.84
CA LEU A 1194 61.53 44.63 3.60
C LEU A 1194 63.05 44.49 3.54
N ASP A 1195 63.53 43.67 2.60
CA ASP A 1195 64.95 43.37 2.39
C ASP A 1195 65.46 44.19 1.20
N GLU A 1196 66.42 45.11 1.46
CA GLU A 1196 67.00 46.06 0.50
C GLU A 1196 65.96 46.81 -0.38
N PRO A 1197 64.97 47.51 0.22
CA PRO A 1197 63.83 48.10 -0.52
C PRO A 1197 64.21 49.22 -1.49
N THR A 1198 65.41 49.79 -1.40
CA THR A 1198 65.94 50.82 -2.30
C THR A 1198 66.59 50.25 -3.57
N THR A 1199 66.66 48.92 -3.71
CA THR A 1199 67.30 48.23 -4.86
C THR A 1199 66.70 48.66 -6.20
N ASN A 1200 67.56 49.21 -7.08
CA ASN A 1200 67.20 49.73 -8.42
C ASN A 1200 66.16 50.87 -8.41
N LEU A 1201 66.07 51.65 -7.32
CA LEU A 1201 65.37 52.93 -7.29
C LEU A 1201 66.35 54.10 -7.47
N ASP A 1202 65.84 55.21 -7.99
CA ASP A 1202 66.52 56.50 -7.99
C ASP A 1202 66.29 57.27 -6.68
N ARG A 1203 67.05 58.34 -6.45
CA ARG A 1203 66.99 59.14 -5.21
C ARG A 1203 65.59 59.70 -4.93
N GLU A 1204 64.87 60.15 -5.95
CA GLU A 1204 63.53 60.75 -5.78
C GLU A 1204 62.48 59.72 -5.34
N ASN A 1205 62.54 58.51 -5.89
CA ASN A 1205 61.68 57.41 -5.48
C ASN A 1205 62.15 56.78 -4.14
N ILE A 1206 63.44 56.84 -3.78
CA ILE A 1206 63.94 56.47 -2.44
C ILE A 1206 63.41 57.44 -1.36
N GLU A 1207 63.53 58.75 -1.59
CA GLU A 1207 62.99 59.78 -0.68
C GLU A 1207 61.47 59.67 -0.57
N SER A 1208 60.76 59.44 -1.69
CA SER A 1208 59.30 59.28 -1.69
C SER A 1208 58.84 57.97 -1.02
N LEU A 1209 59.60 56.88 -1.17
CA LEU A 1209 59.34 55.62 -0.46
C LEU A 1209 59.59 55.76 1.04
N ALA A 1210 60.65 56.48 1.45
CA ALA A 1210 60.90 56.77 2.86
C ALA A 1210 59.73 57.55 3.48
N HIS A 1211 59.24 58.60 2.80
CA HIS A 1211 58.06 59.36 3.24
C HIS A 1211 56.80 58.49 3.35
N ALA A 1212 56.48 57.68 2.33
CA ALA A 1212 55.31 56.81 2.37
C ALA A 1212 55.40 55.74 3.48
N LEU A 1213 56.58 55.16 3.71
CA LEU A 1213 56.81 54.24 4.84
C LEU A 1213 56.64 54.95 6.18
N VAL A 1214 57.09 56.20 6.33
CA VAL A 1214 56.84 57.01 7.54
C VAL A 1214 55.35 57.31 7.73
N GLU A 1215 54.57 57.52 6.67
CA GLU A 1215 53.11 57.69 6.79
C GLU A 1215 52.38 56.38 7.15
N ILE A 1216 52.82 55.25 6.62
CA ILE A 1216 52.34 53.91 7.02
C ILE A 1216 52.68 53.65 8.49
N ILE A 1217 53.91 53.93 8.93
CA ILE A 1217 54.31 53.83 10.35
C ILE A 1217 53.46 54.77 11.22
N LYS A 1218 53.28 56.04 10.83
CA LYS A 1218 52.52 57.04 11.57
C LYS A 1218 51.05 56.65 11.74
N SER A 1219 50.40 56.18 10.67
CA SER A 1219 49.00 55.71 10.70
C SER A 1219 48.84 54.39 11.48
N ARG A 1220 49.74 53.43 11.31
CA ARG A 1220 49.70 52.11 11.97
C ARG A 1220 50.26 52.10 13.40
N SER A 1221 51.05 53.10 13.82
CA SER A 1221 51.67 53.17 15.16
C SER A 1221 50.68 53.13 16.33
N ARG A 1222 49.42 53.51 16.09
CA ARG A 1222 48.31 53.39 17.06
C ARG A 1222 47.85 51.94 17.27
N GLN A 1223 48.19 51.02 16.37
CA GLN A 1223 47.87 49.59 16.43
C GLN A 1223 49.02 48.85 17.13
N ARG A 1224 48.72 48.12 18.22
CA ARG A 1224 49.73 47.43 19.06
C ARG A 1224 50.46 46.25 18.38
N ASN A 1225 50.09 45.89 17.16
CA ASN A 1225 50.52 44.69 16.43
C ASN A 1225 51.21 44.98 15.07
N PHE A 1226 51.53 46.24 14.77
CA PHE A 1226 52.32 46.58 13.58
C PHE A 1226 53.82 46.51 13.89
N GLN A 1227 54.58 45.76 13.09
CA GLN A 1227 56.04 45.67 13.17
C GLN A 1227 56.63 45.64 11.77
N LEU A 1228 57.30 46.71 11.38
CA LEU A 1228 58.08 46.80 10.16
C LEU A 1228 59.54 46.43 10.48
N LEU A 1229 60.14 45.58 9.65
CA LEU A 1229 61.56 45.25 9.64
C LEU A 1229 62.15 45.73 8.32
N ILE A 1230 63.10 46.66 8.37
CA ILE A 1230 63.83 47.14 7.18
C ILE A 1230 65.27 46.65 7.27
N ILE A 1231 65.77 46.04 6.20
CA ILE A 1231 67.20 45.79 6.00
C ILE A 1231 67.71 46.68 4.87
N THR A 1232 68.83 47.36 5.09
CA THR A 1232 69.51 48.08 4.00
C THR A 1232 71.03 48.21 4.17
N HIS A 1233 71.73 48.54 3.09
CA HIS A 1233 73.09 49.10 3.10
C HIS A 1233 73.12 50.62 2.89
N ASP A 1234 71.98 51.24 2.60
CA ASP A 1234 71.80 52.64 2.27
C ASP A 1234 71.65 53.49 3.55
N GLU A 1235 72.73 54.13 4.01
CA GLU A 1235 72.70 54.94 5.23
C GLU A 1235 71.94 56.29 5.03
N ASP A 1236 71.82 56.80 3.79
CA ASP A 1236 71.00 57.98 3.45
C ASP A 1236 69.50 57.67 3.66
N PHE A 1237 69.04 56.50 3.20
CA PHE A 1237 67.66 56.02 3.43
C PHE A 1237 67.37 55.82 4.93
N VAL A 1238 68.36 55.37 5.71
CA VAL A 1238 68.23 55.25 7.18
C VAL A 1238 68.15 56.65 7.82
N GLU A 1239 68.91 57.63 7.34
CA GLU A 1239 68.82 59.01 7.83
C GLU A 1239 67.46 59.64 7.50
N LEU A 1240 66.95 59.46 6.27
CA LEU A 1240 65.63 59.92 5.83
C LEU A 1240 64.49 59.35 6.69
N LEU A 1241 64.57 58.06 7.04
CA LEU A 1241 63.65 57.44 7.99
C LEU A 1241 63.87 57.96 9.44
N GLY A 1242 65.12 58.20 9.83
CA GLY A 1242 65.54 58.70 11.14
C GLY A 1242 65.20 60.17 11.42
N ARG A 1243 64.96 60.97 10.37
CA ARG A 1243 64.35 62.31 10.47
C ARG A 1243 62.89 62.26 10.97
N SER A 1244 62.26 61.08 10.98
CA SER A 1244 60.99 60.86 11.68
C SER A 1244 61.22 60.44 13.14
N SER A 1245 60.41 60.95 14.06
CA SER A 1245 60.53 60.72 15.51
C SER A 1245 60.09 59.31 15.96
N TYR A 1246 60.30 58.29 15.13
CA TYR A 1246 59.93 56.90 15.35
C TYR A 1246 61.13 55.95 15.40
N ILE A 1247 62.36 56.46 15.19
CA ILE A 1247 63.60 55.67 15.21
C ILE A 1247 64.65 56.35 16.10
N GLU A 1248 64.73 55.92 17.35
CA GLU A 1248 65.85 56.29 18.23
C GLU A 1248 67.11 55.47 17.94
N HIS A 1249 66.92 54.21 17.50
CA HIS A 1249 67.95 53.19 17.46
C HIS A 1249 67.84 52.29 16.22
N PHE A 1250 68.99 51.86 15.70
CA PHE A 1250 69.10 50.83 14.67
C PHE A 1250 70.11 49.76 15.08
N TYR A 1251 70.10 48.61 14.41
CA TYR A 1251 71.15 47.60 14.56
C TYR A 1251 72.15 47.71 13.43
N ARG A 1252 73.43 47.95 13.75
CA ARG A 1252 74.52 47.94 12.78
C ARG A 1252 75.22 46.59 12.84
N ILE A 1253 75.24 45.90 11.70
CA ILE A 1253 75.77 44.55 11.53
C ILE A 1253 77.16 44.68 10.91
N ARG A 1254 78.16 44.10 11.57
CA ARG A 1254 79.58 44.19 11.17
C ARG A 1254 80.24 42.81 11.24
N LYS A 1255 81.47 42.71 10.74
CA LYS A 1255 82.37 41.60 11.02
C LYS A 1255 83.24 41.95 12.23
N ASN A 1256 83.39 41.01 13.16
CA ASN A 1256 84.35 41.10 14.26
C ASN A 1256 85.77 40.72 13.76
N GLN A 1257 86.73 40.62 14.68
CA GLN A 1257 88.12 40.27 14.33
C GLN A 1257 88.24 38.87 13.70
N ASP A 1258 87.46 37.90 14.21
CA ASP A 1258 87.40 36.50 13.75
C ASP A 1258 86.58 36.31 12.46
N GLN A 1259 86.20 37.39 11.76
CA GLN A 1259 85.28 37.39 10.63
C GLN A 1259 83.88 36.80 10.90
N ASN A 1260 83.49 36.67 12.17
CA ASN A 1260 82.11 36.38 12.58
C ASN A 1260 81.24 37.65 12.54
N SER A 1261 79.95 37.47 12.29
CA SER A 1261 78.97 38.55 12.20
C SER A 1261 78.47 38.99 13.58
N GLU A 1262 78.61 40.28 13.88
CA GLU A 1262 78.28 40.90 15.17
C GLU A 1262 77.10 41.88 15.01
N ILE A 1263 76.15 41.84 15.95
CA ILE A 1263 74.94 42.68 15.95
C ILE A 1263 75.07 43.77 17.03
N THR A 1264 75.52 44.95 16.64
CA THR A 1264 75.66 46.11 17.54
C THR A 1264 74.42 47.00 17.52
N LYS A 1265 73.95 47.49 18.68
CA LYS A 1265 72.85 48.46 18.75
C LYS A 1265 73.42 49.88 18.70
N CYS A 1266 73.02 50.69 17.73
CA CYS A 1266 73.45 52.07 17.56
C CYS A 1266 72.30 53.05 17.80
N SER A 1267 72.62 54.27 18.24
CA SER A 1267 71.70 55.42 18.23
C SER A 1267 71.64 56.02 16.83
N ILE A 1268 70.49 56.55 16.40
CA ILE A 1268 70.38 57.28 15.14
C ILE A 1268 71.36 58.49 15.10
N THR A 1269 71.65 59.08 16.26
CA THR A 1269 72.59 60.21 16.42
C THR A 1269 74.07 59.88 16.15
N SER A 1270 74.43 58.61 15.90
CA SER A 1270 75.79 58.22 15.49
C SER A 1270 75.98 58.03 13.98
N LEU A 1271 74.96 58.37 13.17
CA LEU A 1271 75.09 58.54 11.72
C LEU A 1271 75.61 59.95 11.39
N SER A 1272 75.04 60.97 12.02
CA SER A 1272 75.41 62.39 11.83
C SER A 1272 76.81 62.77 12.33
N SER A 1273 77.53 61.87 13.02
CA SER A 1273 78.88 62.11 13.55
C SER A 1273 80.01 61.73 12.58
N TYR A 1274 79.71 61.43 11.31
CA TYR A 1274 80.69 61.11 10.26
C TYR A 1274 80.75 62.14 9.12
N LEU A 1275 80.14 63.32 9.30
CA LEU A 1275 80.17 64.44 8.35
C LEU A 1275 80.67 65.74 9.02
N HIS A 1276 81.90 65.68 9.56
CA HIS A 1276 82.75 66.85 9.84
C HIS A 1276 84.23 66.47 9.73
#